data_AF-A0A932JCC0-F1
#
_entry.id   AF-A0A932JCC0-F1
#
_cell.length_a   1.000
_cell.length_b   1.000
_cell.length_c   1.000
_cell.angle_alpha   90.00
_cell.angle_beta   90.00
_cell.angle_gamma   90.00
#
_symmetry.space_group_name_H-M   'P 1'
#
loop_
_entity.id
_entity.type
_entity.pdbx_description
1 polymer ?
#
loop_
_entity_poly.entity_id
_entity_poly.type
_entity_poly.pdbx_seq_one_letter_code
_entity_poly.pdbx_strand_id
1 'polypeptide(L)'
;MVTKLLQRIFTLTLILGVILSPLNSTAASTSTASPALADPSGPPHADKVIFFASDGMRPDLMERYAEEGAMPTYAELMDDGVRGDNGLLQGFPPNTGVGWYTLATGTWPSEHGSTNNTFHRTGESNFNTRTSFAATGILQADTLAAAAERAGKKVAQVDWVGGANALIAGPTVDFTTFFSNRGVLAAPVNATEQAGAAAFGIVYKVAGFAPASGWSNVPTGDPAAPSQQSSLTVPTNPGSTVNPDRIYDIYIYDSMIDGTAAYDHAILVRSGAAKDGNQKAVDLAVGDFKEIKLMGADGLIGPRAGQTAGFYTKLITLAPDLSSFKLYFTSVERVIATCATAACNALPAGGAGENKLEKYLAENFPTFISADFAPLEARIIDEETYVQQGRDLEKASADAYLNFILGTLQPDTDIAFVGYPVTDEFSHQFMALVTPTDIDGNPNPYFDDLEGNGTPDGLIATREGYIRSAYHEADAKLALTRSFLPNATVFASSDHGFAPQWYAVNVSKALADLGYGPEQTSNCRAVAATLVKECHAGGTVQLYIDLAGRDPGGSNAPQVLAADYETVRNNLVNYFQNLTDPANPGKQVVAAVFKKEDLRNVDGTDALHPNRSGDVVVVFRPPYQTDAATPGQLFAFSQFFGQHGYLPNLVDIEHNVNMHGTFVASGPGVKKNDDPIVGVRAIDLAPTIAFLMGIPGPQNARGKILYDVLPRSDHWKEVTILDISDYHGQLVPLSETADTLGPSFAIGGSAFLKPWFDVYRAEAASAGDDDNDDNLTSITIAAGDSVGATPPISSFFGDTPTIELMNLMGFNADGLGNHNFDKGQSYLRNTLIPLADFKYISANVVDNRGKTPREWVKSKVFEFDGVKVGLIGFTNPDAPTLVFPNSFDPFQVTDPVAAVNAEAVRLKNKKVGIIVAFGHLGATAGTLTAPAGPLVDLADNVTNVNAVVGDHTDLQVLTTRPNGVLVVENRSKGIRFTRIRLVFDPSTKKVIYMTADFHKPWNIGVTPDPAIQAQIDDLSGQLAPILGTKIGSSNRFIPRTDACGNTAGRTCESLVGNVTADAMRTTYSVDFAVTNSGGLRDALTCPAAGGGPGFCPPGTQPPFLITRGQVLTVLPFGNVVVTLSVNGAELKDMLENAVASMPGANGRYGQVSGLCFTYDISATPRTVSPTPVPGTGNRVVSAVRQASDGSCTGAAVDLTAASTYTIAENDFMVSGGDTYPNFFSRATSRDIMDQVLADYVVANTPISPTIQGRIKCVKVFNPASSNNCPVVTP
;
A
#
# COMPACT_ATOMS: atom_id res chain seq x y z
N MET A 1 46.80 -19.62 38.38
CA MET A 1 47.66 -19.89 39.57
C MET A 1 47.35 -18.85 40.65
N VAL A 2 47.71 -19.14 41.91
CA VAL A 2 48.05 -18.24 43.06
C VAL A 2 47.80 -16.73 42.83
N THR A 3 47.01 -15.96 43.62
CA THR A 3 47.00 -15.74 45.11
C THR A 3 45.62 -15.14 45.52
N LYS A 4 44.86 -15.61 46.54
CA LYS A 4 44.77 -15.18 47.98
C LYS A 4 44.83 -13.64 48.21
N LEU A 5 44.10 -13.00 49.15
CA LEU A 5 43.40 -13.34 50.42
C LEU A 5 42.32 -12.22 50.70
N LEU A 6 41.15 -12.31 51.36
CA LEU A 6 40.62 -12.74 52.70
C LEU A 6 39.06 -12.88 52.55
N GLN A 7 38.25 -13.73 53.22
CA GLN A 7 37.90 -13.95 54.65
C GLN A 7 37.31 -12.70 55.37
N ARG A 8 36.19 -12.71 56.14
CA ARG A 8 35.30 -13.75 56.77
C ARG A 8 34.01 -13.04 57.33
N ILE A 9 32.92 -13.60 57.91
CA ILE A 9 32.55 -14.93 58.46
C ILE A 9 31.02 -15.29 58.33
N PHE A 10 30.31 -15.64 59.43
CA PHE A 10 28.94 -16.19 59.62
C PHE A 10 28.05 -15.22 60.47
N THR A 11 26.74 -15.39 60.79
CA THR A 11 26.04 -16.55 61.41
C THR A 11 24.49 -16.45 61.37
N LEU A 12 23.78 -17.54 61.74
CA LEU A 12 22.32 -17.76 61.64
C LEU A 12 21.72 -18.42 62.92
N THR A 13 20.56 -17.97 63.43
CA THR A 13 19.62 -18.65 64.39
C THR A 13 18.46 -17.71 64.82
N LEU A 14 17.29 -18.08 65.41
CA LEU A 14 16.41 -19.29 65.41
C LEU A 14 15.15 -19.02 66.33
N ILE A 15 14.10 -19.87 66.26
CA ILE A 15 13.05 -20.20 67.29
C ILE A 15 11.61 -19.60 67.18
N LEU A 16 10.66 -20.49 67.53
CA LEU A 16 9.19 -20.51 67.54
C LEU A 16 8.43 -19.42 68.33
N GLY A 17 7.16 -19.23 67.95
CA GLY A 17 6.03 -18.90 68.82
C GLY A 17 4.70 -19.42 68.24
N VAL A 18 3.80 -19.98 69.04
CA VAL A 18 2.49 -20.54 68.62
C VAL A 18 1.41 -20.14 69.64
N ILE A 19 0.18 -19.82 69.20
CA ILE A 19 -1.15 -20.17 69.80
C ILE A 19 -2.28 -19.19 69.41
N LEU A 20 -3.44 -19.77 69.05
CA LEU A 20 -4.83 -19.25 68.98
C LEU A 20 -5.23 -18.05 68.08
N SER A 21 -6.24 -18.34 67.25
CA SER A 21 -7.22 -17.42 66.63
C SER A 21 -8.43 -17.19 67.61
N PRO A 22 -9.49 -16.36 67.35
CA PRO A 22 -10.07 -16.06 66.01
C PRO A 22 -10.64 -14.64 65.71
N LEU A 23 -10.81 -14.40 64.40
CA LEU A 23 -11.84 -13.60 63.70
C LEU A 23 -11.84 -12.04 63.72
N ASN A 24 -12.05 -11.53 62.49
CA ASN A 24 -12.73 -10.28 62.10
C ASN A 24 -12.10 -8.89 62.35
N SER A 25 -11.25 -8.47 61.41
CA SER A 25 -11.50 -7.24 60.63
C SER A 25 -10.72 -7.24 59.30
N THR A 26 -11.41 -7.21 58.16
CA THR A 26 -10.77 -7.17 56.83
C THR A 26 -10.53 -5.74 56.36
N ALA A 27 -9.27 -5.30 56.41
CA ALA A 27 -8.79 -4.12 55.69
C ALA A 27 -7.55 -4.56 54.89
N ALA A 28 -7.70 -4.72 53.57
CA ALA A 28 -6.64 -5.24 52.71
C ALA A 28 -5.80 -4.10 52.13
N SER A 29 -4.65 -3.82 52.74
CA SER A 29 -3.61 -2.98 52.12
C SER A 29 -2.88 -3.79 51.04
N THR A 30 -3.19 -3.54 49.77
CA THR A 30 -2.48 -4.16 48.64
C THR A 30 -1.10 -3.55 48.49
N SER A 31 -0.07 -4.21 49.05
CA SER A 31 1.32 -3.90 48.73
C SER A 31 1.58 -4.23 47.26
N THR A 32 1.93 -3.22 46.46
CA THR A 32 2.37 -3.40 45.07
C THR A 32 3.66 -4.22 45.05
N ALA A 33 3.61 -5.40 44.43
CA ALA A 33 4.82 -6.12 44.08
C ALA A 33 5.48 -5.41 42.90
N SER A 34 6.79 -5.14 42.98
CA SER A 34 7.56 -4.72 41.81
C SER A 34 7.46 -5.78 40.71
N PRO A 35 7.34 -5.40 39.43
CA PRO A 35 7.41 -6.37 38.35
C PRO A 35 8.76 -7.10 38.39
N ALA A 36 8.73 -8.41 38.17
CA ALA A 36 9.96 -9.17 38.01
C ALA A 36 10.62 -8.74 36.70
N LEU A 37 11.94 -8.48 36.73
CA LEU A 37 12.73 -8.32 35.51
C LEU A 37 12.57 -9.59 34.67
N ALA A 38 12.27 -9.42 33.38
CA ALA A 38 12.15 -10.53 32.44
C ALA A 38 13.46 -11.32 32.34
N ASP A 39 13.36 -12.61 32.00
CA ASP A 39 14.52 -13.48 31.86
C ASP A 39 15.44 -12.97 30.74
N PRO A 40 16.70 -12.55 31.03
CA PRO A 40 17.61 -11.99 30.04
C PRO A 40 18.18 -13.05 29.06
N SER A 41 17.65 -14.28 29.07
CA SER A 41 17.88 -15.31 28.04
C SER A 41 16.73 -15.47 27.03
N GLY A 42 15.63 -14.73 27.18
CA GLY A 42 14.54 -14.70 26.19
C GLY A 42 14.84 -13.88 24.92
N PRO A 43 13.98 -13.95 23.89
CA PRO A 43 14.00 -13.03 22.76
C PRO A 43 13.67 -11.58 23.21
N PRO A 44 14.07 -10.54 22.45
CA PRO A 44 13.71 -9.16 22.75
C PRO A 44 12.19 -9.00 22.59
N HIS A 45 11.50 -8.50 23.62
CA HIS A 45 10.04 -8.49 23.65
C HIS A 45 9.49 -7.17 24.19
N ALA A 46 8.51 -6.62 23.46
CA ALA A 46 7.73 -5.45 23.80
C ALA A 46 6.25 -5.83 23.92
N ASP A 47 5.74 -5.95 25.14
CA ASP A 47 4.29 -6.14 25.37
C ASP A 47 3.49 -4.94 24.83
N LYS A 48 4.00 -3.73 25.08
CA LYS A 48 3.47 -2.44 24.63
C LYS A 48 4.49 -1.61 23.86
N VAL A 49 4.00 -0.81 22.90
CA VAL A 49 4.79 0.12 22.09
C VAL A 49 4.11 1.49 21.98
N ILE A 50 4.92 2.56 21.98
CA ILE A 50 4.53 3.89 21.52
C ILE A 50 5.33 4.16 20.25
N PHE A 51 4.66 4.34 19.12
CA PHE A 51 5.26 4.88 17.90
C PHE A 51 4.86 6.35 17.82
N PHE A 52 5.78 7.23 18.19
CA PHE A 52 5.59 8.67 18.18
C PHE A 52 6.30 9.27 16.97
N ALA A 53 5.65 10.22 16.29
CA ALA A 53 6.28 11.00 15.23
C ALA A 53 5.96 12.49 15.40
N SER A 54 6.98 13.33 15.26
CA SER A 54 6.83 14.80 15.24
C SER A 54 7.16 15.30 13.84
N ASP A 55 6.23 16.00 13.23
CA ASP A 55 6.25 16.37 11.81
C ASP A 55 7.45 17.29 11.51
N GLY A 56 8.28 16.93 10.52
CA GLY A 56 9.50 17.68 10.16
C GLY A 56 10.60 17.83 11.23
N MET A 57 10.50 17.15 12.38
CA MET A 57 11.41 17.30 13.52
C MET A 57 12.82 16.74 13.26
N ARG A 58 13.81 17.63 13.19
CA ARG A 58 15.21 17.33 12.86
C ARG A 58 16.01 16.72 14.04
N PRO A 59 16.89 15.74 13.77
CA PRO A 59 17.70 15.10 14.81
C PRO A 59 18.67 16.08 15.48
N ASP A 60 19.32 16.95 14.72
CA ASP A 60 20.33 17.89 15.24
C ASP A 60 19.72 18.98 16.15
N LEU A 61 18.50 19.43 15.85
CA LEU A 61 17.76 20.35 16.70
C LEU A 61 17.16 19.64 17.94
N MET A 62 16.70 18.41 17.79
CA MET A 62 16.24 17.58 18.92
C MET A 62 17.38 17.32 19.90
N GLU A 63 18.54 16.88 19.43
CA GLU A 63 19.73 16.61 20.26
C GLU A 63 20.18 17.89 20.99
N ARG A 64 20.29 19.01 20.27
CA ARG A 64 20.61 20.31 20.87
C ARG A 64 19.59 20.74 21.93
N TYR A 65 18.28 20.63 21.68
CA TYR A 65 17.27 21.05 22.65
C TYR A 65 17.10 20.07 23.83
N ALA A 66 17.49 18.80 23.67
CA ALA A 66 17.66 17.86 24.76
C ALA A 66 18.86 18.24 25.66
N GLU A 67 20.03 18.53 25.07
CA GLU A 67 21.21 19.03 25.80
C GLU A 67 20.93 20.36 26.52
N GLU A 68 20.21 21.28 25.88
CA GLU A 68 19.76 22.55 26.48
C GLU A 68 18.58 22.37 27.48
N GLY A 69 18.16 21.14 27.78
CA GLY A 69 17.17 20.81 28.81
C GLY A 69 15.72 21.18 28.49
N ALA A 70 15.39 21.45 27.22
CA ALA A 70 14.02 21.72 26.75
C ALA A 70 13.28 20.46 26.26
N MET A 71 13.98 19.37 25.99
CA MET A 71 13.38 18.07 25.63
C MET A 71 13.81 16.98 26.64
N PRO A 72 13.34 17.04 27.89
CA PRO A 72 13.77 16.12 28.95
C PRO A 72 13.34 14.67 28.71
N THR A 73 12.25 14.43 27.97
CA THR A 73 11.78 13.09 27.63
C THR A 73 12.67 12.48 26.55
N TYR A 74 13.06 13.23 25.52
CA TYR A 74 14.02 12.77 24.52
C TYR A 74 15.42 12.58 25.12
N ALA A 75 15.86 13.43 26.05
CA ALA A 75 17.10 13.21 26.80
C ALA A 75 17.08 11.86 27.54
N GLU A 76 16.03 11.57 28.31
CA GLU A 76 15.85 10.27 28.99
C GLU A 76 15.83 9.09 28.00
N LEU A 77 15.16 9.25 26.85
CA LEU A 77 15.06 8.19 25.84
C LEU A 77 16.39 7.91 25.12
N MET A 78 17.27 8.90 24.99
CA MET A 78 18.63 8.72 24.47
C MET A 78 19.56 8.09 25.52
N ASP A 79 19.65 8.67 26.72
CA ASP A 79 20.46 8.16 27.85
C ASP A 79 20.15 6.69 28.19
N ASP A 80 18.87 6.31 28.08
CA ASP A 80 18.36 5.01 28.53
C ASP A 80 18.04 4.06 27.35
N GLY A 81 18.47 4.40 26.13
CA GLY A 81 18.09 3.73 24.87
C GLY A 81 19.15 3.82 23.76
N VAL A 82 18.74 4.23 22.55
CA VAL A 82 19.55 4.42 21.33
C VAL A 82 19.03 5.57 20.46
N ARG A 83 19.89 6.16 19.63
CA ARG A 83 19.52 7.11 18.55
C ARG A 83 20.13 6.73 17.21
N GLY A 84 19.65 7.35 16.13
CA GLY A 84 20.25 7.24 14.79
C GLY A 84 21.43 8.20 14.60
N ASP A 85 22.45 7.79 13.85
CA ASP A 85 23.57 8.66 13.46
C ASP A 85 23.09 9.72 12.45
N ASN A 86 22.93 10.96 12.91
CA ASN A 86 22.09 11.98 12.28
C ASN A 86 20.68 11.46 11.94
N GLY A 87 19.99 10.80 12.89
CA GLY A 87 18.60 10.37 12.72
C GLY A 87 18.41 9.24 11.69
N LEU A 88 17.48 9.41 10.75
CA LEU A 88 17.17 8.41 9.72
C LEU A 88 16.89 8.99 8.32
N LEU A 89 17.14 8.14 7.31
CA LEU A 89 16.86 8.39 5.90
C LEU A 89 15.36 8.25 5.59
N GLN A 90 14.80 9.26 4.93
CA GLN A 90 13.38 9.39 4.59
C GLN A 90 13.12 9.09 3.11
N GLY A 91 11.87 8.74 2.76
CA GLY A 91 11.50 8.46 1.37
C GLY A 91 11.49 9.72 0.48
N PHE A 92 11.90 9.62 -0.79
CA PHE A 92 11.85 10.75 -1.71
C PHE A 92 10.44 10.98 -2.32
N PRO A 93 9.97 12.24 -2.43
CA PRO A 93 10.46 13.43 -1.74
C PRO A 93 10.12 13.37 -0.23
N PRO A 94 11.01 13.86 0.66
CA PRO A 94 10.80 13.88 2.11
C PRO A 94 9.76 14.95 2.45
N ASN A 95 8.50 14.59 2.23
CA ASN A 95 7.29 15.39 2.36
C ASN A 95 6.29 14.61 3.21
N THR A 96 5.49 15.30 4.01
CA THR A 96 4.56 14.74 5.01
C THR A 96 3.84 13.46 4.56
N GLY A 97 3.13 13.50 3.43
CA GLY A 97 2.36 12.38 2.89
C GLY A 97 3.22 11.18 2.48
N VAL A 98 4.48 11.40 2.15
CA VAL A 98 5.46 10.32 1.89
C VAL A 98 5.98 9.76 3.21
N GLY A 99 6.43 10.61 4.12
CA GLY A 99 7.04 10.24 5.40
C GLY A 99 6.11 9.39 6.28
N TRP A 100 4.92 9.90 6.60
CA TRP A 100 3.99 9.22 7.52
C TRP A 100 3.53 7.84 7.03
N TYR A 101 3.30 7.66 5.71
CA TYR A 101 3.03 6.32 5.17
C TYR A 101 4.28 5.44 5.09
N THR A 102 5.46 5.99 4.82
CA THR A 102 6.74 5.23 4.86
C THR A 102 6.95 4.63 6.26
N LEU A 103 6.78 5.43 7.32
CA LEU A 103 6.83 5.00 8.71
C LEU A 103 5.77 3.94 9.04
N ALA A 104 4.51 4.16 8.63
CA ALA A 104 3.39 3.28 8.98
C ALA A 104 3.41 1.92 8.26
N THR A 105 4.01 1.84 7.06
CA THR A 105 4.00 0.64 6.20
C THR A 105 5.33 -0.11 6.18
N GLY A 106 6.45 0.55 6.49
CA GLY A 106 7.78 -0.03 6.32
C GLY A 106 8.19 -0.22 4.86
N THR A 107 7.61 0.54 3.92
CA THR A 107 7.93 0.46 2.48
C THR A 107 7.99 1.85 1.83
N TRP A 108 8.42 1.93 0.57
CA TRP A 108 8.61 3.19 -0.18
C TRP A 108 7.37 3.57 -1.02
N PRO A 109 7.29 4.81 -1.56
CA PRO A 109 6.20 5.25 -2.43
C PRO A 109 5.85 4.32 -3.61
N SER A 110 6.83 3.57 -4.13
CA SER A 110 6.61 2.59 -5.19
C SER A 110 5.65 1.45 -4.84
N GLU A 111 5.38 1.20 -3.55
CA GLU A 111 4.40 0.21 -3.07
C GLU A 111 3.28 0.83 -2.24
N HIS A 112 3.54 1.82 -1.36
CA HIS A 112 2.45 2.45 -0.57
C HIS A 112 1.63 3.48 -1.33
N GLY A 113 2.12 3.97 -2.48
CA GLY A 113 1.33 4.73 -3.45
C GLY A 113 1.15 6.23 -3.14
N SER A 114 1.73 6.77 -2.07
CA SER A 114 1.80 8.22 -1.86
C SER A 114 3.15 8.72 -2.35
N THR A 115 3.13 9.50 -3.43
CA THR A 115 4.33 9.99 -4.11
C THR A 115 4.67 11.45 -3.80
N ASN A 116 3.76 12.19 -3.15
CA ASN A 116 3.92 13.60 -2.75
C ASN A 116 2.77 14.03 -1.81
N ASN A 117 2.80 15.24 -1.21
CA ASN A 117 1.66 15.79 -0.46
C ASN A 117 0.42 15.98 -1.37
N THR A 118 0.62 16.48 -2.60
CA THR A 118 -0.41 16.46 -3.66
C THR A 118 0.14 15.86 -4.95
N PHE A 119 -0.68 15.05 -5.64
CA PHE A 119 -0.28 14.36 -6.87
C PHE A 119 -1.45 14.13 -7.83
N HIS A 120 -1.12 13.70 -9.05
CA HIS A 120 -2.08 13.26 -10.06
C HIS A 120 -1.90 11.76 -10.34
N ARG A 121 -3.00 11.06 -10.67
CA ARG A 121 -2.95 9.67 -11.14
C ARG A 121 -3.16 9.63 -12.64
N THR A 122 -2.11 9.24 -13.37
CA THR A 122 -2.18 8.94 -14.80
C THR A 122 -3.38 8.02 -15.07
N GLY A 123 -4.17 8.35 -16.10
CA GLY A 123 -5.43 7.69 -16.42
C GLY A 123 -6.69 8.30 -15.77
N GLU A 124 -6.59 9.33 -14.91
CA GLU A 124 -7.78 10.06 -14.42
C GLU A 124 -8.27 11.13 -15.40
N SER A 125 -9.59 11.15 -15.62
CA SER A 125 -10.26 12.18 -16.43
C SER A 125 -10.10 13.58 -15.86
N ASN A 126 -10.09 14.57 -16.76
CA ASN A 126 -9.97 16.01 -16.45
C ASN A 126 -8.73 16.41 -15.63
N PHE A 127 -7.70 15.56 -15.56
CA PHE A 127 -6.45 15.88 -14.85
C PHE A 127 -6.66 16.18 -13.35
N ASN A 128 -7.51 15.35 -12.72
CA ASN A 128 -7.88 15.41 -11.30
C ASN A 128 -6.69 15.38 -10.32
N THR A 129 -6.97 15.74 -9.07
CA THR A 129 -5.98 15.89 -7.98
C THR A 129 -6.24 14.91 -6.84
N ARG A 130 -5.16 14.46 -6.23
CA ARG A 130 -5.14 13.67 -4.99
C ARG A 130 -4.29 14.38 -3.96
N THR A 131 -4.71 14.30 -2.70
CA THR A 131 -4.01 14.81 -1.52
C THR A 131 -3.84 13.64 -0.57
N SER A 132 -2.60 13.36 -0.16
CA SER A 132 -2.24 12.05 0.40
C SER A 132 -2.95 11.67 1.70
N PHE A 133 -3.36 12.67 2.47
CA PHE A 133 -4.01 12.50 3.77
C PHE A 133 -5.50 12.17 3.64
N ALA A 134 -6.21 12.90 2.78
CA ALA A 134 -7.68 12.96 2.78
C ALA A 134 -8.37 12.34 1.54
N ALA A 135 -7.64 11.98 0.49
CA ALA A 135 -8.20 11.28 -0.66
C ALA A 135 -8.35 9.78 -0.38
N THR A 136 -9.40 9.14 -0.90
CA THR A 136 -9.63 7.71 -0.70
C THR A 136 -8.74 6.85 -1.60
N GLY A 137 -8.26 5.71 -1.09
CA GLY A 137 -7.46 4.75 -1.85
C GLY A 137 -6.02 5.21 -2.13
N ILE A 138 -5.49 6.15 -1.33
CA ILE A 138 -4.09 6.57 -1.44
C ILE A 138 -3.16 5.47 -0.96
N LEU A 139 -3.38 4.96 0.26
CA LEU A 139 -2.60 3.89 0.83
C LEU A 139 -2.83 2.58 0.07
N GLN A 140 -1.80 2.09 -0.61
CA GLN A 140 -1.81 0.84 -1.41
C GLN A 140 -1.04 -0.32 -0.77
N ALA A 141 -0.42 -0.08 0.40
CA ALA A 141 0.33 -1.06 1.17
C ALA A 141 -0.32 -1.30 2.55
N ASP A 142 -0.10 -2.48 3.10
CA ASP A 142 -0.48 -2.82 4.48
C ASP A 142 0.36 -2.06 5.53
N THR A 143 -0.18 -1.89 6.75
CA THR A 143 0.45 -1.11 7.83
C THR A 143 0.77 -1.93 9.07
N LEU A 144 1.70 -1.44 9.89
CA LEU A 144 1.98 -1.97 11.22
C LEU A 144 0.73 -1.96 12.13
N ALA A 145 -0.12 -0.93 12.00
CA ALA A 145 -1.39 -0.82 12.71
C ALA A 145 -2.34 -1.99 12.34
N ALA A 146 -2.59 -2.19 11.04
CA ALA A 146 -3.42 -3.30 10.58
C ALA A 146 -2.81 -4.68 10.89
N ALA A 147 -1.47 -4.80 10.83
CA ALA A 147 -0.76 -6.03 11.20
C ALA A 147 -0.89 -6.37 12.69
N ALA A 148 -0.82 -5.37 13.57
CA ALA A 148 -1.03 -5.53 15.01
C ALA A 148 -2.47 -5.99 15.33
N GLU A 149 -3.51 -5.39 14.71
CA GLU A 149 -4.90 -5.85 14.91
C GLU A 149 -5.12 -7.28 14.42
N ARG A 150 -4.50 -7.68 13.28
CA ARG A 150 -4.55 -9.08 12.82
C ARG A 150 -3.85 -10.05 13.76
N ALA A 151 -2.88 -9.58 14.54
CA ALA A 151 -2.27 -10.34 15.64
C ALA A 151 -3.08 -10.29 16.96
N GLY A 152 -4.24 -9.60 16.97
CA GLY A 152 -5.09 -9.45 18.14
C GLY A 152 -4.65 -8.37 19.14
N LYS A 153 -3.67 -7.54 18.79
CA LYS A 153 -3.23 -6.39 19.60
C LYS A 153 -4.24 -5.24 19.48
N LYS A 154 -4.37 -4.45 20.55
CA LYS A 154 -5.17 -3.23 20.58
C LYS A 154 -4.37 -2.03 20.08
N VAL A 155 -4.82 -1.44 18.99
CA VAL A 155 -4.21 -0.26 18.37
C VAL A 155 -5.00 0.98 18.72
N ALA A 156 -4.32 2.09 18.99
CA ALA A 156 -4.89 3.43 18.95
C ALA A 156 -4.03 4.33 18.05
N GLN A 157 -4.66 5.22 17.30
CA GLN A 157 -3.98 6.26 16.51
C GLN A 157 -4.54 7.63 16.93
N VAL A 158 -3.68 8.58 17.30
CA VAL A 158 -4.08 9.93 17.66
C VAL A 158 -3.18 10.93 16.96
N ASP A 159 -3.77 11.76 16.12
CA ASP A 159 -3.09 12.75 15.27
C ASP A 159 -2.02 12.11 14.33
N TRP A 160 -2.17 10.81 14.04
CA TRP A 160 -1.29 10.10 13.09
C TRP A 160 -1.79 10.35 11.67
N VAL A 161 -1.03 11.14 10.93
CA VAL A 161 -1.41 11.70 9.63
C VAL A 161 -1.79 10.61 8.61
N GLY A 162 -3.01 10.70 8.06
CA GLY A 162 -3.53 9.72 7.11
C GLY A 162 -3.89 8.36 7.71
N GLY A 163 -3.82 8.22 9.04
CA GLY A 163 -4.18 7.01 9.77
C GLY A 163 -5.60 6.51 9.50
N ALA A 164 -6.53 7.40 9.13
CA ALA A 164 -7.89 7.01 8.70
C ALA A 164 -7.89 6.07 7.47
N ASN A 165 -6.82 6.08 6.66
CA ASN A 165 -6.64 5.19 5.52
C ASN A 165 -6.12 3.79 5.89
N ALA A 166 -5.65 3.57 7.13
CA ALA A 166 -5.16 2.26 7.60
C ALA A 166 -6.28 1.23 7.86
N LEU A 167 -7.54 1.67 7.89
CA LEU A 167 -8.76 0.84 8.00
C LEU A 167 -8.80 -0.13 9.20
N ILE A 168 -8.25 0.29 10.34
CA ILE A 168 -8.31 -0.45 11.61
C ILE A 168 -9.67 -0.34 12.33
N ALA A 169 -9.92 -1.21 13.29
CA ALA A 169 -11.10 -1.21 14.15
C ALA A 169 -10.93 -0.39 15.45
N GLY A 170 -9.69 -0.15 15.88
CA GLY A 170 -9.31 0.71 17.01
C GLY A 170 -9.74 2.17 16.87
N PRO A 171 -9.61 2.97 17.93
CA PRO A 171 -9.82 4.42 17.85
C PRO A 171 -8.69 5.08 17.04
N THR A 172 -9.07 5.69 15.92
CA THR A 172 -8.21 6.52 15.07
C THR A 172 -8.73 7.95 15.04
N VAL A 173 -7.88 8.91 15.38
CA VAL A 173 -8.05 10.34 15.14
C VAL A 173 -7.03 10.80 14.11
N ASP A 174 -7.51 11.58 13.15
CA ASP A 174 -6.76 12.18 12.03
C ASP A 174 -7.11 13.69 11.99
N PHE A 175 -6.59 14.42 11.02
CA PHE A 175 -6.79 15.88 10.90
C PHE A 175 -8.26 16.36 10.81
N THR A 176 -8.50 17.67 10.83
CA THR A 176 -9.83 18.28 10.69
C THR A 176 -10.35 18.34 9.24
N THR A 177 -11.67 18.49 9.10
CA THR A 177 -12.30 18.97 7.86
C THR A 177 -12.72 20.43 8.01
N PHE A 178 -12.33 21.29 7.05
CA PHE A 178 -12.70 22.71 6.99
C PHE A 178 -14.06 22.94 6.28
N PHE A 179 -14.95 23.73 6.91
CA PHE A 179 -16.31 24.00 6.45
C PHE A 179 -16.62 25.49 6.18
N SER A 180 -15.73 26.41 6.56
CA SER A 180 -15.83 27.85 6.26
C SER A 180 -14.46 28.43 5.92
N ASN A 181 -14.44 29.60 5.28
CA ASN A 181 -13.23 30.41 5.23
C ASN A 181 -12.93 30.99 6.63
N ARG A 182 -11.64 31.28 6.90
CA ARG A 182 -11.17 32.13 8.00
C ARG A 182 -11.14 33.61 7.60
N GLY A 183 -10.99 34.53 8.55
CA GLY A 183 -11.00 35.97 8.25
C GLY A 183 -10.86 36.92 9.43
N VAL A 184 -11.12 38.19 9.15
CA VAL A 184 -11.04 39.29 10.11
C VAL A 184 -12.14 40.32 9.89
N LEU A 185 -12.62 40.91 10.98
CA LEU A 185 -13.44 42.11 11.01
C LEU A 185 -12.63 43.24 11.64
N ALA A 186 -12.29 44.27 10.86
CA ALA A 186 -11.33 45.31 11.24
C ALA A 186 -11.84 46.74 10.98
N ALA A 187 -11.46 47.69 11.82
CA ALA A 187 -11.62 49.13 11.57
C ALA A 187 -10.40 49.91 12.13
N PRO A 188 -9.94 50.97 11.44
CA PRO A 188 -10.26 51.33 10.05
C PRO A 188 -9.81 50.24 9.05
N VAL A 189 -10.07 50.42 7.76
CA VAL A 189 -9.55 49.51 6.73
C VAL A 189 -8.03 49.64 6.61
N ASN A 190 -7.31 48.52 6.73
CA ASN A 190 -5.90 48.42 6.38
C ASN A 190 -5.78 47.87 4.95
N ALA A 191 -5.25 48.68 4.02
CA ALA A 191 -5.16 48.31 2.61
C ALA A 191 -4.15 47.18 2.35
N THR A 192 -3.08 47.08 3.15
CA THR A 192 -2.06 46.02 3.03
C THR A 192 -2.65 44.68 3.45
N GLU A 193 -3.32 44.64 4.60
CA GLU A 193 -4.06 43.46 5.08
C GLU A 193 -5.17 43.04 4.11
N GLN A 194 -5.92 43.99 3.55
CA GLN A 194 -6.98 43.69 2.59
C GLN A 194 -6.41 43.08 1.29
N ALA A 195 -5.22 43.50 0.85
CA ALA A 195 -4.53 42.92 -0.29
C ALA A 195 -3.96 41.52 0.03
N GLY A 196 -3.32 41.34 1.18
CA GLY A 196 -2.83 40.04 1.65
C GLY A 196 -3.96 39.02 1.79
N ALA A 197 -5.06 39.40 2.43
CA ALA A 197 -6.24 38.55 2.55
C ALA A 197 -6.81 38.12 1.18
N ALA A 198 -6.82 39.03 0.20
CA ALA A 198 -7.27 38.71 -1.16
C ALA A 198 -6.35 37.71 -1.87
N ALA A 199 -5.03 37.74 -1.62
CA ALA A 199 -4.08 36.77 -2.18
C ALA A 199 -4.29 35.36 -1.61
N PHE A 200 -4.53 35.24 -0.29
CA PHE A 200 -4.71 33.96 0.40
C PHE A 200 -6.17 33.47 0.50
N GLY A 201 -7.14 34.18 -0.12
CA GLY A 201 -8.56 33.82 -0.07
C GLY A 201 -9.25 34.03 1.29
N ILE A 202 -8.61 34.81 2.17
CA ILE A 202 -9.05 35.11 3.53
C ILE A 202 -10.11 36.23 3.51
N VAL A 203 -11.05 36.15 4.43
CA VAL A 203 -12.23 37.03 4.45
C VAL A 203 -11.93 38.32 5.21
N TYR A 204 -11.53 39.38 4.49
CA TYR A 204 -11.38 40.72 5.06
C TYR A 204 -12.71 41.48 5.08
N LYS A 205 -13.16 41.94 6.25
CA LYS A 205 -14.37 42.74 6.44
C LYS A 205 -14.09 44.01 7.23
N VAL A 206 -14.71 45.12 6.83
CA VAL A 206 -14.59 46.40 7.53
C VAL A 206 -15.71 46.52 8.57
N ALA A 207 -15.36 46.79 9.82
CA ALA A 207 -16.33 46.97 10.90
C ALA A 207 -17.07 48.31 10.75
N GLY A 208 -18.40 48.26 10.81
CA GLY A 208 -19.25 49.43 10.97
C GLY A 208 -19.80 49.48 12.40
N PHE A 209 -19.74 50.66 13.03
CA PHE A 209 -20.24 50.86 14.39
C PHE A 209 -21.47 51.77 14.41
N ALA A 210 -22.39 51.45 15.31
CA ALA A 210 -23.53 52.29 15.66
C ALA A 210 -23.85 52.10 17.16
N PRO A 211 -24.55 53.04 17.82
CA PRO A 211 -25.03 52.84 19.19
C PRO A 211 -25.84 51.55 19.32
N ALA A 212 -25.58 50.79 20.39
CA ALA A 212 -26.23 49.50 20.61
C ALA A 212 -27.74 49.64 20.79
N SER A 213 -28.52 48.80 20.10
CA SER A 213 -29.98 48.87 20.12
C SER A 213 -30.65 47.51 19.98
N GLY A 214 -31.69 47.29 20.78
CA GLY A 214 -32.43 46.03 20.86
C GLY A 214 -31.78 44.95 21.73
N TRP A 215 -30.64 45.23 22.37
CA TRP A 215 -29.93 44.30 23.24
C TRP A 215 -30.64 44.10 24.60
N SER A 216 -30.51 42.90 25.16
CA SER A 216 -30.98 42.54 26.50
C SER A 216 -29.96 41.63 27.18
N ASN A 217 -29.98 41.58 28.52
CA ASN A 217 -29.08 40.73 29.33
C ASN A 217 -27.56 40.92 29.04
N VAL A 218 -27.17 42.13 28.66
CA VAL A 218 -25.77 42.57 28.51
C VAL A 218 -25.42 43.60 29.60
N PRO A 219 -24.13 43.78 29.95
CA PRO A 219 -23.68 44.86 30.83
C PRO A 219 -24.07 46.23 30.27
N THR A 220 -24.35 47.23 31.10
CA THR A 220 -24.83 48.55 30.62
C THR A 220 -23.76 49.45 30.01
N GLY A 221 -22.48 49.14 30.23
CA GLY A 221 -21.34 50.02 29.93
C GLY A 221 -21.19 51.20 30.90
N ASP A 222 -20.04 51.87 30.87
CA ASP A 222 -19.92 53.22 31.42
C ASP A 222 -20.73 54.22 30.55
N PRO A 223 -21.55 55.10 31.13
CA PRO A 223 -22.23 56.18 30.40
C PRO A 223 -21.30 57.13 29.61
N ALA A 224 -20.00 57.18 29.91
CA ALA A 224 -18.97 57.92 29.17
C ALA A 224 -18.59 57.25 27.84
N ALA A 225 -18.71 55.91 27.74
CA ALA A 225 -18.52 55.12 26.53
C ALA A 225 -19.81 54.37 26.15
N PRO A 226 -20.85 55.07 25.64
CA PRO A 226 -22.14 54.45 25.34
C PRO A 226 -21.99 53.26 24.39
N SER A 227 -22.37 52.07 24.84
CA SER A 227 -22.08 50.79 24.17
C SER A 227 -22.45 50.80 22.68
N GLN A 228 -21.56 50.27 21.85
CA GLN A 228 -21.69 50.21 20.40
C GLN A 228 -22.09 48.80 19.95
N GLN A 229 -22.48 48.68 18.69
CA GLN A 229 -22.73 47.39 18.05
C GLN A 229 -22.15 47.32 16.64
N SER A 230 -21.80 46.10 16.23
CA SER A 230 -21.34 45.76 14.88
C SER A 230 -21.88 44.39 14.47
N SER A 231 -21.41 43.82 13.35
CA SER A 231 -21.77 42.46 12.93
C SER A 231 -20.60 41.75 12.24
N LEU A 232 -20.42 40.47 12.58
CA LEU A 232 -19.48 39.56 11.93
C LEU A 232 -20.27 38.54 11.09
N THR A 233 -19.81 38.29 9.86
CA THR A 233 -20.22 37.11 9.08
C THR A 233 -19.01 36.21 8.82
N VAL A 234 -19.09 34.95 9.26
CA VAL A 234 -18.19 33.85 8.88
C VAL A 234 -18.83 33.12 7.69
N PRO A 235 -18.31 33.27 6.45
CA PRO A 235 -18.96 32.76 5.25
C PRO A 235 -18.57 31.30 4.95
N THR A 236 -19.48 30.57 4.33
CA THR A 236 -19.24 29.15 3.98
C THR A 236 -18.17 28.98 2.90
N ASN A 237 -17.51 27.81 2.88
CA ASN A 237 -16.57 27.44 1.82
C ASN A 237 -17.28 27.42 0.45
N PRO A 238 -16.70 27.98 -0.63
CA PRO A 238 -17.28 27.95 -1.96
C PRO A 238 -17.65 26.53 -2.42
N GLY A 239 -18.93 26.30 -2.73
CA GLY A 239 -19.46 24.99 -3.12
C GLY A 239 -19.88 24.07 -1.97
N SER A 240 -19.66 24.47 -0.70
CA SER A 240 -20.15 23.73 0.47
C SER A 240 -21.68 23.76 0.55
N THR A 241 -22.27 22.59 0.81
CA THR A 241 -23.71 22.42 1.06
C THR A 241 -24.03 21.99 2.50
N VAL A 242 -23.00 21.87 3.34
CA VAL A 242 -23.05 21.32 4.72
C VAL A 242 -22.82 22.37 5.81
N ASN A 243 -22.52 23.61 5.45
CA ASN A 243 -22.42 24.74 6.38
C ASN A 243 -23.04 26.00 5.74
N PRO A 244 -23.93 26.74 6.42
CA PRO A 244 -24.39 28.05 5.99
C PRO A 244 -23.48 29.17 6.52
N ASP A 245 -23.61 30.37 5.96
CA ASP A 245 -23.03 31.59 6.53
C ASP A 245 -23.48 31.78 7.98
N ARG A 246 -22.52 32.00 8.89
CA ARG A 246 -22.78 32.30 10.30
C ARG A 246 -22.66 33.81 10.50
N ILE A 247 -23.70 34.39 11.09
CA ILE A 247 -23.81 35.83 11.33
C ILE A 247 -23.99 36.05 12.83
N TYR A 248 -23.18 36.94 13.40
CA TYR A 248 -23.18 37.34 14.78
C TYR A 248 -23.39 38.85 14.88
N ASP A 249 -24.28 39.25 15.79
CA ASP A 249 -24.38 40.61 16.28
C ASP A 249 -23.29 40.78 17.35
N ILE A 250 -22.59 41.91 17.32
CA ILE A 250 -21.51 42.23 18.28
C ILE A 250 -21.99 43.38 19.17
N TYR A 251 -21.79 43.26 20.48
CA TYR A 251 -22.00 44.31 21.47
C TYR A 251 -20.66 44.71 22.08
N ILE A 252 -20.27 45.98 21.94
CA ILE A 252 -18.97 46.51 22.38
C ILE A 252 -19.21 47.49 23.52
N TYR A 253 -18.52 47.31 24.63
CA TYR A 253 -18.76 48.06 25.87
C TYR A 253 -17.47 48.30 26.65
N ASP A 254 -17.56 49.23 27.59
CA ASP A 254 -16.60 49.46 28.68
C ASP A 254 -17.09 48.65 29.90
N SER A 255 -16.29 47.70 30.38
CA SER A 255 -16.67 46.83 31.51
C SER A 255 -16.55 47.51 32.87
N MET A 256 -15.84 48.64 32.94
CA MET A 256 -15.71 49.45 34.12
C MET A 256 -16.83 50.49 34.21
N ILE A 257 -17.00 51.09 35.39
CA ILE A 257 -17.91 52.22 35.61
C ILE A 257 -17.20 53.21 36.54
N ASP A 258 -16.34 54.05 35.97
CA ASP A 258 -15.54 55.07 36.69
C ASP A 258 -15.65 56.50 36.13
N GLY A 259 -16.33 56.68 35.00
CA GLY A 259 -16.53 57.95 34.30
C GLY A 259 -15.49 58.25 33.22
N THR A 260 -14.52 57.37 33.00
CA THR A 260 -13.62 57.37 31.84
C THR A 260 -14.32 56.65 30.68
N ALA A 261 -14.03 57.04 29.43
CA ALA A 261 -14.52 56.32 28.26
C ALA A 261 -13.43 55.35 27.76
N ALA A 262 -13.59 54.06 28.00
CA ALA A 262 -12.62 53.04 27.59
C ALA A 262 -13.29 51.69 27.21
N TYR A 263 -13.74 51.57 25.95
CA TYR A 263 -14.19 50.26 25.44
C TYR A 263 -13.08 49.20 25.60
N ASP A 264 -13.40 48.08 26.21
CA ASP A 264 -12.45 47.02 26.56
C ASP A 264 -12.94 45.60 26.22
N HIS A 265 -14.26 45.41 26.03
CA HIS A 265 -14.88 44.10 25.74
C HIS A 265 -15.79 44.10 24.51
N ALA A 266 -15.91 42.93 23.88
CA ALA A 266 -16.87 42.60 22.82
C ALA A 266 -17.59 41.25 23.08
N ILE A 267 -18.93 41.30 23.16
CA ILE A 267 -19.81 40.12 23.23
C ILE A 267 -20.30 39.77 21.83
N LEU A 268 -20.23 38.50 21.44
CA LEU A 268 -20.83 37.98 20.20
C LEU A 268 -22.10 37.18 20.50
N VAL A 269 -23.24 37.55 19.91
CA VAL A 269 -24.50 36.80 19.96
C VAL A 269 -24.89 36.41 18.54
N ARG A 270 -25.33 35.16 18.31
CA ARG A 270 -25.83 34.71 17.00
C ARG A 270 -27.03 35.57 16.58
N SER A 271 -27.06 36.14 15.38
CA SER A 271 -28.11 37.11 14.98
C SER A 271 -29.56 36.55 14.93
N GLY A 272 -29.75 35.25 15.13
CA GLY A 272 -31.07 34.64 15.36
C GLY A 272 -31.56 34.70 16.82
N ALA A 273 -30.66 34.89 17.79
CA ALA A 273 -30.92 34.87 19.23
C ALA A 273 -31.39 36.23 19.80
N ALA A 274 -32.00 37.07 18.96
CA ALA A 274 -32.67 38.33 19.33
C ALA A 274 -31.87 39.29 20.23
N LYS A 275 -30.52 39.29 20.11
CA LYS A 275 -29.59 40.11 20.92
C LYS A 275 -29.73 39.91 22.44
N ASP A 276 -30.00 38.68 22.84
CA ASP A 276 -29.97 38.24 24.24
C ASP A 276 -28.54 37.86 24.66
N GLY A 277 -27.94 38.63 25.57
CA GLY A 277 -26.61 38.38 26.13
C GLY A 277 -26.48 37.09 26.95
N ASN A 278 -27.59 36.47 27.38
CA ASN A 278 -27.58 35.12 27.93
C ASN A 278 -27.35 34.03 26.86
N GLN A 279 -27.51 34.39 25.57
CA GLN A 279 -27.29 33.52 24.40
C GLN A 279 -26.02 33.93 23.63
N LYS A 280 -25.04 34.50 24.33
CA LYS A 280 -23.73 34.82 23.77
C LYS A 280 -22.94 33.56 23.43
N ALA A 281 -22.26 33.61 22.30
CA ALA A 281 -21.29 32.61 21.88
C ALA A 281 -19.96 32.81 22.64
N VAL A 282 -19.47 34.06 22.71
CA VAL A 282 -18.27 34.45 23.46
C VAL A 282 -18.43 35.87 24.04
N ASP A 283 -17.59 36.15 25.03
CA ASP A 283 -17.32 37.46 25.65
C ASP A 283 -15.80 37.62 25.61
N LEU A 284 -15.29 38.69 24.97
CA LEU A 284 -13.86 38.85 24.64
C LEU A 284 -13.33 40.19 25.14
N ALA A 285 -12.32 40.17 26.01
CA ALA A 285 -11.41 41.29 26.23
C ALA A 285 -10.31 41.29 25.15
N VAL A 286 -9.51 42.37 25.06
CA VAL A 286 -8.35 42.40 24.15
C VAL A 286 -7.36 41.29 24.52
N GLY A 287 -6.96 40.50 23.53
CA GLY A 287 -6.08 39.33 23.68
C GLY A 287 -6.82 38.00 23.85
N ASP A 288 -8.10 38.00 24.29
CA ASP A 288 -8.87 36.76 24.44
C ASP A 288 -9.02 36.03 23.10
N PHE A 289 -8.69 34.74 23.08
CA PHE A 289 -8.89 33.81 21.97
C PHE A 289 -9.77 32.66 22.45
N LYS A 290 -11.04 32.57 22.02
CA LYS A 290 -12.04 31.66 22.60
C LYS A 290 -12.82 30.85 21.55
N GLU A 291 -13.20 29.63 21.91
CA GLU A 291 -14.00 28.73 21.07
C GLU A 291 -15.45 29.22 20.93
N ILE A 292 -15.99 29.16 19.71
CA ILE A 292 -17.41 29.18 19.40
C ILE A 292 -17.79 27.80 18.86
N LYS A 293 -18.43 26.98 19.71
CA LYS A 293 -18.93 25.65 19.34
C LYS A 293 -20.34 25.71 18.77
N LEU A 294 -20.54 25.05 17.64
CA LEU A 294 -21.76 25.02 16.83
C LEU A 294 -22.49 23.69 17.04
N MET A 295 -23.60 23.70 17.78
CA MET A 295 -24.30 22.47 18.20
C MET A 295 -25.79 22.48 17.84
N GLY A 296 -26.38 21.29 17.62
CA GLY A 296 -27.82 21.11 17.48
C GLY A 296 -28.39 21.91 16.30
N ALA A 297 -29.34 22.81 16.56
CA ALA A 297 -29.94 23.66 15.52
C ALA A 297 -28.94 24.64 14.86
N ASP A 298 -27.86 25.00 15.55
CA ASP A 298 -26.75 25.78 15.01
C ASP A 298 -25.56 24.91 14.56
N GLY A 299 -25.69 23.57 14.52
CA GLY A 299 -24.66 22.66 13.98
C GLY A 299 -24.48 22.76 12.45
N LEU A 300 -23.85 21.75 11.86
CA LEU A 300 -23.78 21.57 10.40
C LEU A 300 -25.18 21.29 9.80
N ILE A 301 -25.32 21.38 8.47
CA ILE A 301 -26.58 21.26 7.73
C ILE A 301 -26.52 20.19 6.62
N GLY A 302 -27.63 20.00 5.90
CA GLY A 302 -27.70 19.08 4.77
C GLY A 302 -27.45 17.62 5.18
N PRO A 303 -26.60 16.86 4.47
CA PRO A 303 -26.20 15.51 4.87
C PRO A 303 -25.57 15.38 6.27
N ARG A 304 -25.04 16.47 6.84
CA ARG A 304 -24.47 16.53 8.19
C ARG A 304 -25.37 17.32 9.18
N ALA A 305 -26.68 17.39 8.92
CA ALA A 305 -27.62 18.17 9.73
C ALA A 305 -27.56 17.86 11.24
N GLY A 306 -27.26 18.88 12.04
CA GLY A 306 -27.18 18.81 13.50
C GLY A 306 -25.84 18.37 14.08
N GLN A 307 -24.87 17.98 13.25
CA GLN A 307 -23.55 17.56 13.72
C GLN A 307 -22.75 18.75 14.27
N THR A 308 -22.04 18.52 15.37
CA THR A 308 -21.23 19.55 16.03
C THR A 308 -19.96 19.89 15.24
N ALA A 309 -19.64 21.18 15.18
CA ALA A 309 -18.39 21.74 14.66
C ALA A 309 -17.97 22.93 15.55
N GLY A 310 -16.82 23.55 15.32
CA GLY A 310 -16.41 24.75 16.05
C GLY A 310 -15.42 25.61 15.29
N PHE A 311 -15.12 26.79 15.83
CA PHE A 311 -14.06 27.70 15.38
C PHE A 311 -13.65 28.59 16.55
N TYR A 312 -12.55 29.33 16.45
CA TYR A 312 -12.11 30.25 17.50
C TYR A 312 -12.15 31.70 17.00
N THR A 313 -12.35 32.64 17.92
CA THR A 313 -12.27 34.09 17.64
C THR A 313 -11.32 34.78 18.59
N LYS A 314 -10.49 35.70 18.07
CA LYS A 314 -9.56 36.52 18.86
C LYS A 314 -9.85 38.01 18.71
N LEU A 315 -10.07 38.72 19.82
CA LEU A 315 -10.11 40.17 19.81
C LEU A 315 -8.68 40.71 19.89
N ILE A 316 -8.03 40.85 18.72
CA ILE A 316 -6.63 41.29 18.59
C ILE A 316 -6.48 42.76 19.00
N THR A 317 -7.48 43.60 18.73
CA THR A 317 -7.43 45.02 19.09
C THR A 317 -8.81 45.58 19.37
N LEU A 318 -8.92 46.40 20.41
CA LEU A 318 -10.03 47.31 20.68
C LEU A 318 -9.43 48.55 21.35
N ALA A 319 -9.53 49.70 20.70
CA ALA A 319 -9.07 50.96 21.27
C ALA A 319 -10.10 51.53 22.26
N PRO A 320 -9.67 52.18 23.36
CA PRO A 320 -10.57 52.79 24.35
C PRO A 320 -11.64 53.75 23.78
N ASP A 321 -11.33 54.42 22.66
CA ASP A 321 -12.20 55.35 21.94
C ASP A 321 -12.87 54.73 20.69
N LEU A 322 -12.67 53.42 20.46
CA LEU A 322 -13.08 52.66 19.28
C LEU A 322 -12.44 53.16 17.96
N SER A 323 -11.35 53.93 18.01
CA SER A 323 -10.60 54.36 16.82
C SER A 323 -9.90 53.21 16.08
N SER A 324 -9.68 52.07 16.75
CA SER A 324 -9.23 50.82 16.17
C SER A 324 -9.97 49.61 16.76
N PHE A 325 -10.25 48.63 15.91
CA PHE A 325 -10.87 47.35 16.26
C PHE A 325 -10.36 46.26 15.32
N LYS A 326 -10.03 45.07 15.83
CA LYS A 326 -9.59 43.93 15.02
C LYS A 326 -10.03 42.62 15.69
N LEU A 327 -10.97 41.91 15.05
CA LEU A 327 -11.53 40.63 15.49
C LEU A 327 -11.25 39.55 14.44
N TYR A 328 -10.32 38.64 14.73
CA TYR A 328 -9.97 37.50 13.88
C TYR A 328 -10.89 36.30 14.17
N PHE A 329 -11.12 35.46 13.16
CA PHE A 329 -11.83 34.19 13.28
C PHE A 329 -11.19 33.11 12.42
N THR A 330 -11.06 31.89 12.97
CA THR A 330 -10.56 30.72 12.26
C THR A 330 -11.62 30.12 11.33
N SER A 331 -11.27 29.07 10.61
CA SER A 331 -12.24 28.25 9.87
C SER A 331 -13.14 27.47 10.83
N VAL A 332 -14.38 27.19 10.40
CA VAL A 332 -15.28 26.21 11.03
C VAL A 332 -14.79 24.82 10.72
N GLU A 333 -14.47 24.05 11.75
CA GLU A 333 -13.79 22.76 11.67
C GLU A 333 -14.47 21.67 12.49
N ARG A 334 -14.13 20.43 12.17
CA ARG A 334 -14.50 19.22 12.92
C ARG A 334 -13.43 18.16 12.71
N VAL A 335 -13.02 17.50 13.79
CA VAL A 335 -12.07 16.38 13.78
C VAL A 335 -12.55 15.21 12.91
N ILE A 336 -11.65 14.55 12.20
CA ILE A 336 -11.92 13.25 11.56
C ILE A 336 -11.55 12.16 12.56
N ALA A 337 -12.51 11.29 12.89
CA ALA A 337 -12.23 10.13 13.72
C ALA A 337 -13.06 8.90 13.32
N THR A 338 -12.45 7.73 13.42
CA THR A 338 -13.06 6.43 13.17
C THR A 338 -12.79 5.48 14.32
N CYS A 339 -13.72 4.56 14.55
CA CYS A 339 -13.56 3.45 15.48
C CYS A 339 -14.71 2.44 15.30
N ALA A 340 -14.42 1.17 15.49
CA ALA A 340 -15.37 0.06 15.43
C ALA A 340 -15.36 -0.87 16.67
N THR A 341 -14.49 -0.61 17.67
CA THR A 341 -14.41 -1.44 18.89
C THR A 341 -15.71 -1.49 19.69
N ALA A 342 -15.82 -2.44 20.62
CA ALA A 342 -16.96 -2.54 21.53
C ALA A 342 -17.12 -1.29 22.44
N ALA A 343 -16.01 -0.67 22.86
CA ALA A 343 -16.02 0.54 23.68
C ALA A 343 -16.54 1.74 22.87
N CYS A 344 -16.04 1.94 21.65
CA CYS A 344 -16.56 2.96 20.74
C CYS A 344 -18.02 2.74 20.37
N ASN A 345 -18.47 1.48 20.29
CA ASN A 345 -19.86 1.14 20.07
C ASN A 345 -20.79 1.45 21.26
N ALA A 346 -20.26 1.59 22.47
CA ALA A 346 -21.01 2.05 23.65
C ALA A 346 -21.16 3.58 23.73
N LEU A 347 -20.42 4.35 22.92
CA LEU A 347 -20.56 5.81 22.84
C LEU A 347 -21.94 6.22 22.28
N PRO A 348 -22.44 7.43 22.63
CA PRO A 348 -23.72 7.94 22.13
C PRO A 348 -23.84 7.89 20.60
N ALA A 349 -24.98 7.40 20.10
CA ALA A 349 -25.26 7.36 18.67
C ALA A 349 -25.49 8.78 18.11
N GLY A 350 -24.99 9.02 16.89
CA GLY A 350 -25.16 10.26 16.15
C GLY A 350 -26.30 10.25 15.14
N GLY A 351 -26.23 11.19 14.20
CA GLY A 351 -27.03 11.19 12.99
C GLY A 351 -26.75 9.96 12.10
N ALA A 352 -27.60 9.73 11.10
CA ALA A 352 -27.44 8.61 10.19
C ALA A 352 -26.11 8.72 9.40
N GLY A 353 -25.20 7.77 9.62
CA GLY A 353 -23.87 7.75 9.00
C GLY A 353 -22.77 8.51 9.75
N GLU A 354 -23.07 9.12 10.90
CA GLU A 354 -22.07 9.78 11.75
C GLU A 354 -21.25 8.75 12.56
N ASN A 355 -19.92 8.90 12.63
CA ASN A 355 -19.12 8.04 13.49
C ASN A 355 -19.28 8.46 14.97
N LYS A 356 -19.45 7.49 15.87
CA LYS A 356 -19.66 7.74 17.31
C LYS A 356 -18.47 8.41 17.99
N LEU A 357 -17.24 8.11 17.57
CA LEU A 357 -16.03 8.75 18.09
C LEU A 357 -15.94 10.20 17.57
N GLU A 358 -16.07 10.41 16.26
CA GLU A 358 -16.10 11.74 15.62
C GLU A 358 -17.11 12.68 16.31
N LYS A 359 -18.33 12.18 16.54
CA LYS A 359 -19.38 12.88 17.30
C LYS A 359 -18.94 13.21 18.72
N TYR A 360 -18.49 12.20 19.47
CA TYR A 360 -18.19 12.34 20.89
C TYR A 360 -17.03 13.32 21.13
N LEU A 361 -15.98 13.26 20.31
CA LEU A 361 -14.86 14.19 20.38
C LEU A 361 -15.30 15.63 20.09
N ALA A 362 -15.96 15.85 18.95
CA ALA A 362 -16.43 17.18 18.54
C ALA A 362 -17.39 17.83 19.54
N GLU A 363 -18.21 17.05 20.24
CA GLU A 363 -19.09 17.56 21.30
C GLU A 363 -18.34 17.88 22.60
N ASN A 364 -17.54 16.95 23.12
CA ASN A 364 -17.12 16.99 24.53
C ASN A 364 -15.74 17.61 24.79
N PHE A 365 -14.90 17.78 23.77
CA PHE A 365 -13.53 18.35 23.90
C PHE A 365 -13.35 19.59 23.02
N PRO A 366 -12.34 20.44 23.24
CA PRO A 366 -12.10 21.63 22.41
C PRO A 366 -11.94 21.26 20.94
N THR A 367 -12.47 22.11 20.06
CA THR A 367 -12.27 21.95 18.62
C THR A 367 -10.78 21.98 18.30
N PHE A 368 -10.29 20.98 17.58
CA PHE A 368 -8.92 20.91 17.06
C PHE A 368 -8.71 21.98 15.99
N ILE A 369 -7.53 22.60 16.02
CA ILE A 369 -7.00 23.54 15.01
C ILE A 369 -5.48 23.37 14.99
N SER A 370 -4.87 23.42 13.79
CA SER A 370 -3.42 23.52 13.58
C SER A 370 -3.02 24.96 13.22
N ALA A 371 -1.73 25.26 13.08
CA ALA A 371 -1.22 26.60 12.82
C ALA A 371 -1.44 27.04 11.35
N ASP A 372 -2.59 27.65 11.07
CA ASP A 372 -2.91 28.27 9.78
C ASP A 372 -1.97 29.46 9.51
N PHE A 373 -0.96 29.24 8.67
CA PHE A 373 0.04 30.23 8.29
C PHE A 373 -0.52 31.39 7.46
N ALA A 374 -1.59 31.17 6.70
CA ALA A 374 -2.02 32.13 5.68
C ALA A 374 -2.49 33.48 6.27
N PRO A 375 -3.18 33.55 7.42
CA PRO A 375 -3.42 34.80 8.15
C PRO A 375 -2.16 35.53 8.62
N LEU A 376 -1.05 34.83 8.91
CA LEU A 376 0.22 35.45 9.26
C LEU A 376 0.88 36.04 8.01
N GLU A 377 0.99 35.27 6.93
CA GLU A 377 1.55 35.76 5.66
C GLU A 377 0.73 36.91 5.06
N ALA A 378 -0.60 36.84 5.18
CA ALA A 378 -1.53 37.92 4.82
C ALA A 378 -1.51 39.12 5.80
N ARG A 379 -0.69 39.09 6.85
CA ARG A 379 -0.50 40.14 7.88
C ARG A 379 -1.77 40.47 8.70
N ILE A 380 -2.72 39.53 8.73
CA ILE A 380 -3.98 39.63 9.47
C ILE A 380 -3.76 39.41 10.96
N ILE A 381 -2.88 38.46 11.30
CA ILE A 381 -2.44 38.17 12.65
C ILE A 381 -0.93 38.41 12.78
N ASP A 382 -0.45 38.54 14.01
CA ASP A 382 0.98 38.63 14.35
C ASP A 382 1.57 37.25 14.69
N GLU A 383 2.90 37.18 14.78
CA GLU A 383 3.63 35.95 15.09
C GLU A 383 3.17 35.33 16.42
N GLU A 384 2.85 36.15 17.44
CA GLU A 384 2.36 35.66 18.73
C GLU A 384 0.97 35.02 18.61
N THR A 385 0.04 35.62 17.87
CA THR A 385 -1.29 35.04 17.62
C THR A 385 -1.22 33.75 16.82
N TYR A 386 -0.30 33.66 15.85
CA TYR A 386 -0.01 32.43 15.11
C TYR A 386 0.52 31.34 16.04
N VAL A 387 1.49 31.67 16.91
CA VAL A 387 2.05 30.73 17.90
C VAL A 387 1.02 30.30 18.94
N GLN A 388 0.15 31.19 19.40
CA GLN A 388 -0.97 30.84 20.29
C GLN A 388 -1.96 29.88 19.61
N GLN A 389 -2.22 30.04 18.31
CA GLN A 389 -3.04 29.10 17.55
C GLN A 389 -2.35 27.73 17.44
N GLY A 390 -1.13 27.70 16.90
CA GLY A 390 -0.41 26.46 16.63
C GLY A 390 -0.05 25.66 17.87
N ARG A 391 0.40 26.32 18.95
CA ARG A 391 0.83 25.64 20.17
C ARG A 391 -0.29 25.49 21.19
N ASP A 392 -0.99 26.58 21.53
CA ASP A 392 -1.86 26.57 22.72
C ASP A 392 -3.25 25.97 22.41
N LEU A 393 -3.76 26.12 21.18
CA LEU A 393 -5.05 25.54 20.75
C LEU A 393 -4.93 24.08 20.28
N GLU A 394 -3.86 23.71 19.54
CA GLU A 394 -3.56 22.31 19.22
C GLU A 394 -3.51 21.51 20.52
N LYS A 395 -2.66 21.94 21.46
CA LYS A 395 -2.44 21.26 22.74
C LYS A 395 -3.73 21.06 23.52
N ALA A 396 -4.56 22.11 23.63
CA ALA A 396 -5.83 22.05 24.35
C ALA A 396 -6.79 20.98 23.79
N SER A 397 -6.75 20.72 22.48
CA SER A 397 -7.54 19.68 21.83
C SER A 397 -6.85 18.30 21.86
N ALA A 398 -5.56 18.24 21.53
CA ALA A 398 -4.80 17.01 21.37
C ALA A 398 -4.51 16.31 22.72
N ASP A 399 -4.13 17.06 23.75
CA ASP A 399 -4.00 16.50 25.11
C ASP A 399 -5.36 15.97 25.59
N ALA A 400 -6.48 16.64 25.27
CA ALA A 400 -7.82 16.19 25.63
C ALA A 400 -8.22 14.90 24.88
N TYR A 401 -7.90 14.80 23.59
CA TYR A 401 -8.10 13.57 22.81
C TYR A 401 -7.25 12.41 23.33
N LEU A 402 -5.96 12.63 23.62
CA LEU A 402 -5.07 11.63 24.22
C LEU A 402 -5.58 11.15 25.59
N ASN A 403 -5.94 12.07 26.48
CA ASN A 403 -6.51 11.77 27.80
C ASN A 403 -7.80 10.92 27.68
N PHE A 404 -8.66 11.21 26.71
CA PHE A 404 -9.86 10.41 26.50
C PHE A 404 -9.54 9.04 25.88
N ILE A 405 -8.75 8.99 24.81
CA ILE A 405 -8.53 7.77 24.04
C ILE A 405 -7.68 6.77 24.82
N LEU A 406 -6.51 7.19 25.32
CA LEU A 406 -5.57 6.35 26.05
C LEU A 406 -5.86 6.27 27.56
N GLY A 407 -6.60 7.22 28.13
CA GLY A 407 -6.98 7.19 29.55
C GLY A 407 -8.36 6.58 29.83
N THR A 408 -9.32 6.64 28.90
CA THR A 408 -10.74 6.29 29.16
C THR A 408 -11.33 5.29 28.17
N LEU A 409 -11.14 5.49 26.86
CA LEU A 409 -11.81 4.71 25.81
C LEU A 409 -11.13 3.37 25.55
N GLN A 410 -9.79 3.35 25.53
CA GLN A 410 -8.96 2.16 25.33
C GLN A 410 -7.66 2.22 26.19
N PRO A 411 -7.77 2.24 27.53
CA PRO A 411 -6.60 2.25 28.43
C PRO A 411 -5.77 0.95 28.40
N ASP A 412 -6.30 -0.10 27.79
CA ASP A 412 -5.58 -1.34 27.48
C ASP A 412 -5.08 -1.39 26.03
N THR A 413 -4.74 -0.24 25.43
CA THR A 413 -4.00 -0.15 24.17
C THR A 413 -2.62 -0.82 24.29
N ASP A 414 -2.27 -1.66 23.32
CA ASP A 414 -0.97 -2.32 23.21
C ASP A 414 0.02 -1.51 22.37
N ILE A 415 -0.42 -0.94 21.24
CA ILE A 415 0.38 -0.04 20.41
C ILE A 415 -0.36 1.29 20.16
N ALA A 416 0.28 2.38 20.59
CA ALA A 416 -0.20 3.73 20.37
C ALA A 416 0.64 4.40 19.27
N PHE A 417 -0.01 4.82 18.19
CA PHE A 417 0.54 5.70 17.17
C PHE A 417 0.13 7.14 17.54
N VAL A 418 1.10 8.03 17.80
CA VAL A 418 0.80 9.41 18.21
C VAL A 418 1.61 10.41 17.39
N GLY A 419 0.94 11.44 16.89
CA GLY A 419 1.56 12.50 16.09
C GLY A 419 1.61 13.88 16.74
N TYR A 420 2.46 14.76 16.20
CA TYR A 420 2.51 16.18 16.54
C TYR A 420 2.90 17.04 15.33
N PRO A 421 2.03 17.96 14.84
CA PRO A 421 2.27 18.69 13.59
C PRO A 421 3.14 19.95 13.74
N VAL A 422 3.12 20.60 14.90
CA VAL A 422 3.54 22.01 15.03
C VAL A 422 5.05 22.23 14.83
N THR A 423 5.87 21.17 14.91
CA THR A 423 7.32 21.25 14.59
C THR A 423 7.59 21.56 13.12
N ASP A 424 6.71 21.12 12.21
CA ASP A 424 6.73 21.49 10.79
C ASP A 424 6.25 22.94 10.62
N GLU A 425 5.07 23.25 11.14
CA GLU A 425 4.39 24.54 10.96
C GLU A 425 5.25 25.74 11.43
N PHE A 426 5.90 25.61 12.60
CA PHE A 426 6.79 26.67 13.10
C PHE A 426 8.14 26.71 12.39
N SER A 427 8.62 25.58 11.85
CA SER A 427 9.81 25.58 10.98
C SER A 427 9.50 26.32 9.69
N HIS A 428 8.34 26.07 9.07
CA HIS A 428 7.86 26.81 7.90
C HIS A 428 7.87 28.32 8.08
N GLN A 429 7.45 28.85 9.23
CA GLN A 429 7.26 30.30 9.41
C GLN A 429 8.46 31.05 10.05
N PHE A 430 9.41 30.37 10.69
CA PHE A 430 10.47 31.07 11.45
C PHE A 430 11.92 30.70 11.06
N MET A 431 12.15 29.60 10.33
CA MET A 431 13.48 28.98 10.24
C MET A 431 14.56 29.85 9.56
N ALA A 432 14.33 30.40 8.37
CA ALA A 432 15.30 31.30 7.75
C ALA A 432 15.43 32.65 8.47
N LEU A 433 14.39 33.15 9.15
CA LEU A 433 14.48 34.39 9.94
C LEU A 433 15.54 34.30 11.06
N VAL A 434 15.89 33.08 11.49
CA VAL A 434 16.98 32.79 12.45
C VAL A 434 18.23 32.15 11.80
N THR A 435 18.29 32.03 10.47
CA THR A 435 19.44 31.46 9.74
C THR A 435 20.23 32.57 9.04
N PRO A 436 21.53 32.78 9.34
CA PRO A 436 22.29 33.93 8.83
C PRO A 436 22.77 33.82 7.38
N THR A 437 22.78 32.62 6.80
CA THR A 437 23.41 32.32 5.49
C THR A 437 22.67 31.24 4.72
N ASP A 438 22.85 31.17 3.40
CA ASP A 438 22.49 29.99 2.59
C ASP A 438 23.56 28.90 2.62
N ILE A 439 23.23 27.74 2.04
CA ILE A 439 24.09 26.55 1.91
C ILE A 439 25.37 26.76 1.07
N ASP A 440 25.49 27.92 0.41
CA ASP A 440 26.69 28.34 -0.31
C ASP A 440 27.49 29.42 0.47
N GLY A 441 27.14 29.65 1.75
CA GLY A 441 27.78 30.60 2.67
C GLY A 441 27.46 32.08 2.43
N ASN A 442 26.49 32.40 1.55
CA ASN A 442 26.12 33.79 1.27
C ASN A 442 25.17 34.32 2.34
N PRO A 443 25.23 35.61 2.73
CA PRO A 443 24.30 36.19 3.71
C PRO A 443 22.83 36.03 3.28
N ASN A 444 21.99 35.59 4.22
CA ASN A 444 20.54 35.61 4.07
C ASN A 444 20.03 37.07 4.23
N PRO A 445 19.36 37.65 3.22
CA PRO A 445 18.85 39.03 3.31
C PRO A 445 17.62 39.18 4.22
N TYR A 446 17.03 38.09 4.70
CA TYR A 446 15.87 38.07 5.61
C TYR A 446 16.23 37.60 7.03
N PHE A 447 17.52 37.42 7.33
CA PHE A 447 17.96 37.10 8.70
C PHE A 447 17.64 38.27 9.64
N ASP A 448 16.75 38.02 10.60
CA ASP A 448 16.11 39.02 11.45
C ASP A 448 15.39 40.16 10.70
N ASP A 449 14.96 40.00 9.44
CA ASP A 449 14.25 41.05 8.68
C ASP A 449 13.08 40.43 7.87
N LEU A 450 11.93 40.30 8.52
CA LEU A 450 10.70 39.74 7.93
C LEU A 450 10.19 40.54 6.71
N GLU A 451 10.51 41.83 6.63
CA GLU A 451 10.07 42.74 5.57
C GLU A 451 11.06 42.84 4.39
N GLY A 452 12.28 42.29 4.54
CA GLY A 452 13.38 42.45 3.58
C GLY A 452 13.79 43.90 3.34
N ASN A 453 13.66 44.75 4.36
CA ASN A 453 13.76 46.22 4.23
C ASN A 453 15.18 46.78 4.46
N GLY A 454 16.11 45.95 4.95
CA GLY A 454 17.46 46.31 5.37
C GLY A 454 17.58 46.75 6.83
N THR A 455 16.56 46.50 7.66
CA THR A 455 16.53 46.88 9.08
C THR A 455 16.15 45.68 9.94
N PRO A 456 17.03 45.20 10.84
CA PRO A 456 16.70 44.09 11.72
C PRO A 456 15.53 44.38 12.69
N ASP A 457 14.63 43.41 12.82
CA ASP A 457 13.47 43.38 13.71
C ASP A 457 13.90 43.30 15.20
N GLY A 458 15.04 42.67 15.49
CA GLY A 458 15.51 42.38 16.85
C GLY A 458 14.82 41.17 17.49
N LEU A 459 14.29 40.24 16.69
CA LEU A 459 13.39 39.17 17.10
C LEU A 459 13.99 37.75 17.03
N ILE A 460 15.26 37.56 16.63
CA ILE A 460 15.94 36.25 16.57
C ILE A 460 15.61 35.37 17.78
N ALA A 461 15.89 35.84 19.00
CA ALA A 461 15.70 35.04 20.22
C ALA A 461 14.22 34.69 20.50
N THR A 462 13.28 35.51 20.02
CA THR A 462 11.84 35.24 20.09
C THR A 462 11.46 34.13 19.10
N ARG A 463 11.95 34.21 17.87
CA ARG A 463 11.69 33.25 16.77
C ARG A 463 12.37 31.90 17.01
N GLU A 464 13.61 31.88 17.52
CA GLU A 464 14.26 30.68 18.06
C GLU A 464 13.43 30.08 19.22
N GLY A 465 12.92 30.93 20.11
CA GLY A 465 12.03 30.55 21.21
C GLY A 465 10.73 29.89 20.73
N TYR A 466 10.15 30.35 19.63
CA TYR A 466 8.98 29.73 19.01
C TYR A 466 9.30 28.33 18.50
N ILE A 467 10.32 28.17 17.64
CA ILE A 467 10.76 26.86 17.12
C ILE A 467 11.04 25.89 18.27
N ARG A 468 11.82 26.33 19.27
CA ARG A 468 12.11 25.54 20.49
C ARG A 468 10.85 25.16 21.27
N SER A 469 9.82 26.01 21.30
CA SER A 469 8.56 25.71 21.99
C SER A 469 7.73 24.61 21.32
N ALA A 470 7.80 24.46 19.99
CA ALA A 470 7.19 23.31 19.32
C ALA A 470 7.91 22.01 19.67
N TYR A 471 9.25 22.01 19.70
CA TYR A 471 10.05 20.85 20.11
C TYR A 471 9.79 20.47 21.59
N HIS A 472 9.62 21.45 22.49
CA HIS A 472 9.19 21.23 23.88
C HIS A 472 7.80 20.58 23.99
N GLU A 473 6.81 21.04 23.21
CA GLU A 473 5.47 20.45 23.26
C GLU A 473 5.39 19.06 22.59
N ALA A 474 6.23 18.77 21.59
CA ALA A 474 6.42 17.41 21.08
C ALA A 474 6.94 16.47 22.18
N ASP A 475 7.95 16.90 22.95
CA ASP A 475 8.47 16.19 24.12
C ASP A 475 7.37 15.98 25.18
N ALA A 476 6.59 17.01 25.49
CA ALA A 476 5.49 16.95 26.46
C ALA A 476 4.35 16.03 26.03
N LYS A 477 3.99 16.00 24.73
CA LYS A 477 2.97 15.11 24.17
C LYS A 477 3.43 13.65 24.18
N LEU A 478 4.72 13.40 23.95
CA LEU A 478 5.35 12.10 24.15
C LEU A 478 5.37 11.69 25.64
N ALA A 479 5.69 12.61 26.56
CA ALA A 479 5.65 12.37 28.00
C ALA A 479 4.24 11.98 28.49
N LEU A 480 3.22 12.72 28.04
CA LEU A 480 1.81 12.42 28.30
C LEU A 480 1.44 11.02 27.79
N THR A 481 1.86 10.68 26.56
CA THR A 481 1.63 9.35 25.97
C THR A 481 2.31 8.22 26.77
N ARG A 482 3.57 8.43 27.21
CA ARG A 482 4.31 7.50 28.09
C ARG A 482 3.60 7.28 29.43
N SER A 483 2.85 8.27 29.94
CA SER A 483 2.10 8.14 31.20
C SER A 483 0.93 7.14 31.12
N PHE A 484 0.31 6.97 29.94
CA PHE A 484 -0.78 6.01 29.73
C PHE A 484 -0.30 4.58 29.41
N LEU A 485 0.88 4.45 28.78
CA LEU A 485 1.50 3.15 28.49
C LEU A 485 2.83 2.99 29.27
N PRO A 486 2.81 2.88 30.61
CA PRO A 486 4.02 2.73 31.41
C PRO A 486 4.73 1.41 31.09
N ASN A 487 6.06 1.46 30.96
CA ASN A 487 6.94 0.40 30.46
C ASN A 487 6.69 0.00 28.99
N ALA A 488 6.04 0.83 28.18
CA ALA A 488 6.07 0.65 26.73
C ALA A 488 7.48 0.90 26.17
N THR A 489 7.74 0.25 25.04
CA THR A 489 8.92 0.53 24.21
C THR A 489 8.58 1.72 23.33
N VAL A 490 9.41 2.77 23.37
CA VAL A 490 9.21 3.97 22.57
C VAL A 490 10.03 3.87 21.29
N PHE A 491 9.40 4.14 20.16
CA PHE A 491 10.02 4.50 18.89
C PHE A 491 9.59 5.93 18.59
N ALA A 492 10.49 6.88 18.76
CA ALA A 492 10.25 8.30 18.56
C ALA A 492 10.98 8.75 17.27
N SER A 493 10.22 9.30 16.32
CA SER A 493 10.66 9.56 14.96
C SER A 493 10.33 10.97 14.50
N SER A 494 10.86 11.35 13.35
CA SER A 494 10.14 12.21 12.42
C SER A 494 9.89 11.49 11.09
N ASP A 495 9.16 12.14 10.20
CA ASP A 495 8.73 11.69 8.87
C ASP A 495 9.41 12.47 7.73
N HIS A 496 9.95 13.67 8.02
CA HIS A 496 10.97 14.37 7.23
C HIS A 496 11.89 15.28 8.06
N GLY A 497 12.86 15.92 7.40
CA GLY A 497 13.65 17.02 7.96
C GLY A 497 13.26 18.38 7.35
N PHE A 498 14.13 19.39 7.53
CA PHE A 498 13.87 20.79 7.15
C PHE A 498 15.13 21.55 6.67
N ALA A 499 14.93 22.49 5.76
CA ALA A 499 15.94 23.43 5.25
C ALA A 499 15.41 24.89 5.27
N PRO A 500 16.29 25.91 5.40
CA PRO A 500 15.90 27.31 5.37
C PRO A 500 15.80 27.78 3.92
N GLN A 501 14.79 28.60 3.63
CA GLN A 501 14.58 29.13 2.29
C GLN A 501 13.86 30.50 2.33
N TRP A 502 13.87 31.22 1.21
CA TRP A 502 13.23 32.54 1.10
C TRP A 502 12.92 32.96 -0.35
N TYR A 503 13.13 32.07 -1.34
CA TYR A 503 12.79 32.32 -2.74
C TYR A 503 11.75 31.32 -3.25
N ALA A 504 10.70 31.85 -3.86
CA ALA A 504 9.66 31.10 -4.55
C ALA A 504 10.01 30.94 -6.03
N VAL A 505 9.73 29.76 -6.59
CA VAL A 505 9.85 29.45 -8.02
C VAL A 505 8.48 29.06 -8.57
N ASN A 506 7.89 29.94 -9.38
CA ASN A 506 6.57 29.73 -9.95
C ASN A 506 6.64 28.75 -11.14
N VAL A 507 6.51 27.45 -10.83
CA VAL A 507 6.53 26.36 -11.81
C VAL A 507 5.43 26.52 -12.85
N SER A 508 4.24 27.00 -12.47
CA SER A 508 3.17 27.21 -13.44
C SER A 508 3.49 28.31 -14.44
N LYS A 509 4.23 29.36 -14.04
CA LYS A 509 4.72 30.38 -14.97
C LYS A 509 5.80 29.82 -15.90
N ALA A 510 6.72 29.00 -15.40
CA ALA A 510 7.68 28.30 -16.25
C ALA A 510 6.98 27.46 -17.34
N LEU A 511 5.93 26.72 -16.97
CA LEU A 511 5.11 25.96 -17.94
C LEU A 511 4.35 26.87 -18.92
N ALA A 512 3.87 28.03 -18.47
CA ALA A 512 3.20 29.00 -19.34
C ALA A 512 4.16 29.68 -20.34
N ASP A 513 5.35 30.06 -19.90
CA ASP A 513 6.41 30.62 -20.76
C ASP A 513 6.93 29.58 -21.78
N LEU A 514 6.86 28.29 -21.45
CA LEU A 514 7.11 27.16 -22.36
C LEU A 514 5.94 26.83 -23.30
N GLY A 515 4.75 27.40 -23.09
CA GLY A 515 3.56 27.14 -23.89
C GLY A 515 2.81 25.84 -23.53
N TYR A 516 3.04 25.27 -22.34
CA TYR A 516 2.40 24.04 -21.86
C TYR A 516 1.13 24.26 -21.01
N GLY A 517 0.64 25.49 -20.94
CA GLY A 517 -0.65 25.85 -20.36
C GLY A 517 -0.78 27.36 -20.16
N PRO A 518 -1.90 27.86 -19.63
CA PRO A 518 -1.93 29.15 -18.96
C PRO A 518 -1.20 29.07 -17.60
N GLU A 519 -1.01 30.21 -16.94
CA GLU A 519 -0.50 30.26 -15.57
C GLU A 519 -1.64 30.03 -14.54
N GLN A 520 -1.41 29.18 -13.54
CA GLN A 520 -2.34 28.88 -12.45
C GLN A 520 -1.90 29.56 -11.14
N THR A 521 -2.85 29.79 -10.23
CA THR A 521 -2.61 30.42 -8.92
C THR A 521 -2.69 29.42 -7.74
N SER A 522 -2.53 28.11 -8.00
CA SER A 522 -2.73 27.07 -6.98
C SER A 522 -2.07 25.74 -7.37
N ASN A 523 -1.39 25.12 -6.40
CA ASN A 523 -0.77 23.79 -6.49
C ASN A 523 -1.67 22.73 -7.14
N CYS A 524 -1.09 21.88 -8.00
CA CYS A 524 -1.72 20.67 -8.51
C CYS A 524 -3.09 20.91 -9.14
N ARG A 525 -3.23 22.03 -9.85
CA ARG A 525 -4.47 22.45 -10.52
C ARG A 525 -4.33 22.34 -12.04
N ALA A 526 -5.42 21.93 -12.69
CA ALA A 526 -5.56 22.01 -14.14
C ALA A 526 -6.73 22.93 -14.52
N VAL A 527 -6.61 23.58 -15.67
CA VAL A 527 -7.67 24.36 -16.35
C VAL A 527 -7.68 24.04 -17.84
N ALA A 528 -8.58 24.66 -18.62
CA ALA A 528 -8.63 24.47 -20.07
C ALA A 528 -7.27 24.76 -20.74
N ALA A 529 -6.87 23.93 -21.71
CA ALA A 529 -5.58 23.95 -22.40
C ALA A 529 -4.32 23.71 -21.52
N THR A 530 -4.46 23.06 -20.36
CA THR A 530 -3.30 22.57 -19.58
C THR A 530 -2.73 21.31 -20.25
N LEU A 531 -1.54 21.40 -20.85
CA LEU A 531 -0.82 20.27 -21.48
C LEU A 531 0.15 19.59 -20.51
N VAL A 532 0.70 20.35 -19.57
CA VAL A 532 1.52 19.83 -18.47
C VAL A 532 0.96 20.39 -17.17
N LYS A 533 0.67 19.50 -16.22
CA LYS A 533 0.24 19.83 -14.86
C LYS A 533 1.41 19.69 -13.92
N GLU A 534 1.70 20.74 -13.17
CA GLU A 534 2.60 20.69 -12.04
C GLU A 534 1.82 20.33 -10.77
N CYS A 535 2.41 19.52 -9.88
CA CYS A 535 1.94 19.26 -8.52
C CYS A 535 3.16 19.28 -7.60
N HIS A 536 3.22 20.24 -6.69
CA HIS A 536 4.39 20.51 -5.86
C HIS A 536 4.17 20.23 -4.37
N ALA A 537 5.28 20.10 -3.64
CA ALA A 537 5.36 20.40 -2.22
C ALA A 537 6.84 20.63 -1.86
N GLY A 538 7.10 21.83 -1.37
CA GLY A 538 8.37 22.31 -0.89
C GLY A 538 9.50 22.35 -1.91
N GLY A 539 10.55 21.57 -1.63
CA GLY A 539 11.72 21.46 -2.51
C GLY A 539 11.45 20.73 -3.83
N THR A 540 10.31 20.06 -4.01
CA THR A 540 10.06 19.17 -5.16
C THR A 540 8.73 19.44 -5.87
N VAL A 541 8.77 19.44 -7.21
CA VAL A 541 7.58 19.43 -8.08
C VAL A 541 7.55 18.25 -9.03
N GLN A 542 6.37 17.64 -9.19
CA GLN A 542 6.12 16.57 -10.14
C GLN A 542 5.29 17.09 -11.32
N LEU A 543 5.76 16.83 -12.54
CA LEU A 543 5.18 17.31 -13.79
C LEU A 543 4.53 16.15 -14.54
N TYR A 544 3.23 16.26 -14.81
CA TYR A 544 2.41 15.26 -15.49
C TYR A 544 1.99 15.76 -16.87
N ILE A 545 2.27 15.00 -17.93
CA ILE A 545 1.95 15.38 -19.31
C ILE A 545 0.57 14.82 -19.69
N ASP A 546 -0.36 15.65 -20.19
CA ASP A 546 -1.69 15.19 -20.61
C ASP A 546 -1.57 14.46 -21.96
N LEU A 547 -1.41 13.14 -21.92
CA LEU A 547 -0.90 12.36 -23.05
C LEU A 547 -2.02 11.61 -23.78
N ALA A 548 -2.29 12.02 -25.01
CA ALA A 548 -3.33 11.44 -25.87
C ALA A 548 -3.10 9.93 -26.08
N GLY A 549 -4.08 9.12 -25.65
CA GLY A 549 -4.05 7.66 -25.73
C GLY A 549 -3.52 6.97 -24.46
N ARG A 550 -2.92 7.71 -23.52
CA ARG A 550 -2.64 7.26 -22.15
C ARG A 550 -3.70 7.79 -21.18
N ASP A 551 -3.97 9.09 -21.27
CA ASP A 551 -4.86 9.82 -20.37
C ASP A 551 -6.20 10.10 -21.07
N PRO A 552 -7.35 9.88 -20.41
CA PRO A 552 -8.66 9.98 -21.05
C PRO A 552 -9.06 11.45 -21.26
N GLY A 553 -9.08 11.86 -22.53
CA GLY A 553 -9.33 13.24 -22.98
C GLY A 553 -10.56 13.87 -22.33
N GLY A 554 -10.32 14.92 -21.56
CA GLY A 554 -11.33 15.65 -20.78
C GLY A 554 -11.57 17.08 -21.28
N SER A 555 -11.96 17.96 -20.36
CA SER A 555 -12.23 19.39 -20.61
C SER A 555 -11.03 20.23 -21.08
N ASN A 556 -9.83 19.65 -21.12
CA ASN A 556 -8.57 20.40 -21.23
C ASN A 556 -8.03 20.52 -22.66
N ALA A 557 -8.72 19.97 -23.66
CA ALA A 557 -8.25 19.87 -25.06
C ALA A 557 -7.58 21.17 -25.58
N PRO A 558 -6.42 21.09 -26.25
CA PRO A 558 -5.74 19.86 -26.75
C PRO A 558 -4.98 19.06 -25.67
N GLN A 559 -4.64 17.81 -26.01
CA GLN A 559 -3.69 16.95 -25.29
C GLN A 559 -2.35 16.90 -26.06
N VAL A 560 -1.25 16.51 -25.42
CA VAL A 560 0.03 16.19 -26.08
C VAL A 560 -0.10 14.89 -26.86
N LEU A 561 0.40 14.84 -28.09
CA LEU A 561 0.35 13.62 -28.91
C LEU A 561 1.43 12.62 -28.48
N ALA A 562 1.15 11.32 -28.63
CA ALA A 562 2.09 10.24 -28.31
C ALA A 562 3.46 10.36 -28.99
N ALA A 563 3.52 10.97 -30.19
CA ALA A 563 4.77 11.22 -30.91
C ALA A 563 5.61 12.39 -30.32
N ASP A 564 4.97 13.30 -29.60
CA ASP A 564 5.60 14.52 -29.06
C ASP A 564 6.00 14.38 -27.58
N TYR A 565 5.62 13.28 -26.92
CA TYR A 565 5.87 13.04 -25.49
C TYR A 565 7.34 13.24 -25.10
N GLU A 566 8.29 12.59 -25.80
CA GLU A 566 9.71 12.77 -25.52
C GLU A 566 10.21 14.19 -25.85
N THR A 567 9.63 14.87 -26.85
CA THR A 567 9.97 16.26 -27.15
C THR A 567 9.58 17.18 -25.98
N VAL A 568 8.35 17.04 -25.47
CA VAL A 568 7.87 17.79 -24.29
C VAL A 568 8.70 17.44 -23.06
N ARG A 569 8.92 16.14 -22.81
CA ARG A 569 9.67 15.63 -21.65
C ARG A 569 11.10 16.13 -21.61
N ASN A 570 11.81 16.06 -22.74
CA ASN A 570 13.18 16.57 -22.83
C ASN A 570 13.23 18.11 -22.82
N ASN A 571 12.22 18.82 -23.33
CA ASN A 571 12.13 20.28 -23.18
C ASN A 571 11.97 20.71 -21.72
N LEU A 572 11.11 20.05 -20.95
CA LEU A 572 10.97 20.29 -19.50
C LEU A 572 12.30 20.05 -18.78
N VAL A 573 12.94 18.90 -19.03
CA VAL A 573 14.24 18.55 -18.43
C VAL A 573 15.29 19.62 -18.76
N ASN A 574 15.45 19.96 -20.04
CA ASN A 574 16.42 20.98 -20.49
C ASN A 574 16.14 22.37 -19.89
N TYR A 575 14.87 22.77 -19.76
CA TYR A 575 14.50 24.06 -19.17
C TYR A 575 14.90 24.12 -17.69
N PHE A 576 14.49 23.15 -16.87
CA PHE A 576 14.76 23.18 -15.43
C PHE A 576 16.24 22.92 -15.12
N GLN A 577 16.96 22.11 -15.90
CA GLN A 577 18.42 21.96 -15.77
C GLN A 577 19.21 23.25 -16.10
N ASN A 578 18.65 24.18 -16.87
CA ASN A 578 19.27 25.45 -17.24
C ASN A 578 18.53 26.67 -16.64
N LEU A 579 17.68 26.45 -15.63
CA LEU A 579 16.92 27.50 -14.98
C LEU A 579 17.84 28.34 -14.08
N THR A 580 17.98 29.62 -14.40
CA THR A 580 18.80 30.59 -13.67
C THR A 580 17.96 31.74 -13.13
N ASP A 581 18.16 32.12 -11.87
CA ASP A 581 17.61 33.35 -11.31
C ASP A 581 18.40 34.59 -11.81
N PRO A 582 17.77 35.53 -12.54
CA PRO A 582 18.44 36.75 -13.00
C PRO A 582 18.81 37.74 -11.88
N ALA A 583 18.18 37.64 -10.70
CA ALA A 583 18.51 38.45 -9.53
C ALA A 583 19.72 37.88 -8.74
N ASN A 584 19.92 36.56 -8.79
CA ASN A 584 21.03 35.85 -8.16
C ASN A 584 21.95 35.15 -9.20
N PRO A 585 22.60 35.91 -10.11
CA PRO A 585 23.34 35.35 -11.24
C PRO A 585 24.50 34.46 -10.77
N GLY A 586 24.42 33.17 -11.11
CA GLY A 586 25.42 32.16 -10.76
C GLY A 586 25.05 31.24 -9.60
N LYS A 587 23.95 31.50 -8.87
CA LYS A 587 23.41 30.52 -7.91
C LYS A 587 22.74 29.35 -8.64
N GLN A 588 22.85 28.16 -8.07
CA GLN A 588 22.15 26.97 -8.57
C GLN A 588 20.69 26.98 -8.06
N VAL A 589 19.72 27.12 -8.97
CA VAL A 589 18.28 27.08 -8.63
C VAL A 589 17.78 25.65 -8.43
N VAL A 590 18.21 24.74 -9.30
CA VAL A 590 17.72 23.35 -9.37
C VAL A 590 18.84 22.40 -8.96
N ALA A 591 18.60 21.60 -7.94
CA ALA A 591 19.52 20.57 -7.44
C ALA A 591 19.54 19.34 -8.36
N ALA A 592 18.37 18.87 -8.79
CA ALA A 592 18.23 17.71 -9.67
C ALA A 592 16.99 17.81 -10.57
N VAL A 593 17.04 17.14 -11.73
CA VAL A 593 15.86 16.87 -12.56
C VAL A 593 15.87 15.40 -12.95
N PHE A 594 14.84 14.67 -12.55
CA PHE A 594 14.63 13.26 -12.81
C PHE A 594 13.56 13.05 -13.86
N LYS A 595 13.74 12.04 -14.73
CA LYS A 595 12.65 11.41 -15.46
C LYS A 595 11.96 10.39 -14.57
N LYS A 596 10.71 10.01 -14.91
CA LYS A 596 9.94 8.97 -14.22
C LYS A 596 10.75 7.70 -13.92
N GLU A 597 11.53 7.22 -14.88
CA GLU A 597 12.37 6.02 -14.77
C GLU A 597 13.51 6.16 -13.75
N ASP A 598 14.06 7.36 -13.52
CA ASP A 598 15.17 7.57 -12.59
C ASP A 598 14.72 7.44 -11.12
N LEU A 599 13.42 7.64 -10.86
CA LEU A 599 12.81 7.61 -9.52
C LEU A 599 12.88 6.24 -8.84
N ARG A 600 13.31 5.18 -9.54
CA ARG A 600 13.46 3.81 -8.98
C ARG A 600 14.54 3.76 -7.88
N ASN A 601 15.49 4.70 -7.91
CA ASN A 601 16.47 4.88 -6.85
C ASN A 601 16.91 6.36 -6.77
N VAL A 602 16.30 7.12 -5.86
CA VAL A 602 16.78 8.45 -5.43
C VAL A 602 17.32 8.31 -4.02
N ASP A 603 18.62 8.51 -3.83
CA ASP A 603 19.28 8.46 -2.51
C ASP A 603 19.09 7.14 -1.70
N GLY A 604 18.83 6.01 -2.39
CA GLY A 604 18.53 4.72 -1.76
C GLY A 604 17.03 4.44 -1.58
N THR A 605 16.17 5.36 -2.01
CA THR A 605 14.71 5.30 -1.88
C THR A 605 14.04 5.01 -3.22
N ASP A 606 12.96 4.24 -3.21
CA ASP A 606 12.22 3.86 -4.43
C ASP A 606 10.92 4.66 -4.55
N ALA A 607 11.01 5.84 -5.16
CA ALA A 607 9.92 6.79 -5.33
C ALA A 607 8.99 6.46 -6.53
N LEU A 608 9.29 5.41 -7.30
CA LEU A 608 8.65 5.15 -8.59
C LEU A 608 7.38 4.29 -8.45
N HIS A 609 6.23 4.98 -8.27
CA HIS A 609 4.92 4.38 -8.45
C HIS A 609 4.41 4.59 -9.90
N PRO A 610 4.17 3.52 -10.70
CA PRO A 610 4.06 3.64 -12.16
C PRO A 610 3.05 4.67 -12.71
N ASN A 611 1.88 4.79 -12.09
CA ASN A 611 0.82 5.75 -12.49
C ASN A 611 0.66 6.96 -11.55
N ARG A 612 1.50 7.13 -10.51
CA ARG A 612 1.36 8.21 -9.51
C ARG A 612 2.58 9.13 -9.41
N SER A 613 3.73 8.73 -9.93
CA SER A 613 4.89 9.63 -10.08
C SER A 613 4.74 10.52 -11.33
N GLY A 614 5.29 11.73 -11.27
CA GLY A 614 5.40 12.64 -12.43
C GLY A 614 6.23 12.05 -13.59
N ASP A 615 5.96 12.51 -14.81
CA ASP A 615 6.74 12.16 -16.01
C ASP A 615 8.13 12.81 -16.02
N VAL A 616 8.24 13.98 -15.39
CA VAL A 616 9.46 14.66 -14.95
C VAL A 616 9.27 15.10 -13.50
N VAL A 617 10.32 15.05 -12.68
CA VAL A 617 10.34 15.56 -11.31
C VAL A 617 11.53 16.51 -11.18
N VAL A 618 11.30 17.70 -10.63
CA VAL A 618 12.32 18.75 -10.45
C VAL A 618 12.50 18.97 -8.95
N VAL A 619 13.75 18.95 -8.50
CA VAL A 619 14.14 19.23 -7.11
C VAL A 619 14.95 20.51 -7.08
N PHE A 620 14.46 21.52 -6.37
CA PHE A 620 15.12 22.80 -6.19
C PHE A 620 16.27 22.69 -5.18
N ARG A 621 17.16 23.69 -5.12
CA ARG A 621 18.21 23.81 -4.09
C ARG A 621 17.77 24.86 -3.06
N PRO A 622 17.91 24.66 -1.75
CA PRO A 622 17.75 25.76 -0.78
C PRO A 622 18.66 26.94 -1.17
N PRO A 623 18.20 28.20 -1.16
CA PRO A 623 16.97 28.70 -0.54
C PRO A 623 15.76 28.86 -1.49
N TYR A 624 15.61 28.01 -2.52
CA TYR A 624 14.46 28.00 -3.45
C TYR A 624 13.43 26.89 -3.11
N GLN A 625 12.13 27.18 -3.30
CA GLN A 625 11.00 26.23 -3.21
C GLN A 625 9.79 26.70 -4.03
N THR A 626 8.65 26.00 -3.99
CA THR A 626 7.52 26.15 -4.94
C THR A 626 6.18 26.64 -4.39
N ASP A 627 5.96 26.59 -3.08
CA ASP A 627 4.61 26.58 -2.49
C ASP A 627 4.01 27.99 -2.31
N ALA A 628 4.86 29.01 -2.29
CA ALA A 628 4.46 30.41 -2.17
C ALA A 628 3.90 30.96 -3.50
N ALA A 629 2.74 31.61 -3.44
CA ALA A 629 1.98 32.02 -4.63
C ALA A 629 2.48 33.36 -5.22
N THR A 630 3.27 33.30 -6.30
CA THR A 630 3.91 34.49 -6.90
C THR A 630 3.47 34.75 -8.35
N PRO A 631 2.18 35.08 -8.60
CA PRO A 631 1.60 35.15 -9.94
C PRO A 631 2.26 36.23 -10.82
N GLY A 632 2.59 35.87 -12.06
CA GLY A 632 3.29 36.69 -13.05
C GLY A 632 4.81 36.78 -12.82
N GLN A 633 5.35 36.24 -11.73
CA GLN A 633 6.77 36.29 -11.37
C GLN A 633 7.35 34.88 -11.30
N LEU A 634 8.37 34.59 -12.12
CA LEU A 634 9.02 33.27 -12.16
C LEU A 634 9.85 33.01 -10.90
N PHE A 635 10.49 34.06 -10.39
CA PHE A 635 11.20 34.12 -9.11
C PHE A 635 10.66 35.29 -8.30
N ALA A 636 10.49 35.09 -7.00
CA ALA A 636 10.09 36.13 -6.06
C ALA A 636 10.45 35.75 -4.61
N PHE A 637 10.21 36.66 -3.68
CA PHE A 637 10.30 36.42 -2.25
C PHE A 637 9.24 35.40 -1.79
N SER A 638 9.60 34.56 -0.83
CA SER A 638 8.71 33.65 -0.11
C SER A 638 8.55 34.09 1.35
N GLN A 639 7.31 34.14 1.84
CA GLN A 639 7.01 34.32 3.27
C GLN A 639 6.98 33.00 4.07
N PHE A 640 7.09 31.85 3.40
CA PHE A 640 7.64 30.67 4.05
C PHE A 640 9.15 30.85 4.20
N PHE A 641 9.69 30.51 5.37
CA PHE A 641 11.09 30.63 5.77
C PHE A 641 11.77 29.28 6.05
N GLY A 642 11.00 28.21 6.26
CA GLY A 642 11.50 26.82 6.29
C GLY A 642 10.76 25.97 5.26
N GLN A 643 11.38 24.89 4.81
CA GLN A 643 10.76 23.96 3.86
C GLN A 643 11.40 22.56 3.88
N HIS A 644 10.60 21.55 3.56
CA HIS A 644 10.96 20.14 3.42
C HIS A 644 11.03 19.75 1.91
N GLY A 645 11.10 18.46 1.57
CA GLY A 645 10.93 18.01 0.19
C GLY A 645 12.11 18.14 -0.76
N TYR A 646 13.34 18.25 -0.24
CA TYR A 646 14.56 18.28 -1.05
C TYR A 646 15.09 16.85 -1.34
N LEU A 647 16.38 16.69 -1.68
CA LEU A 647 16.98 15.36 -1.79
C LEU A 647 17.13 14.71 -0.39
N PRO A 648 16.82 13.42 -0.19
CA PRO A 648 16.82 12.81 1.14
C PRO A 648 18.15 12.91 1.91
N ASN A 649 19.29 12.80 1.23
CA ASN A 649 20.63 12.94 1.83
C ASN A 649 21.12 14.40 1.91
N LEU A 650 20.25 15.41 1.68
CA LEU A 650 20.67 16.82 1.77
C LEU A 650 20.83 17.26 3.24
N VAL A 651 22.07 17.25 3.70
CA VAL A 651 22.47 17.63 5.06
C VAL A 651 23.64 18.61 5.00
N ASP A 652 23.47 19.76 5.64
CA ASP A 652 24.50 20.76 5.92
C ASP A 652 24.12 21.51 7.21
N ILE A 653 24.58 20.97 8.35
CA ILE A 653 24.22 21.48 9.67
C ILE A 653 24.80 22.90 9.93
N GLU A 654 25.94 23.23 9.31
CA GLU A 654 26.57 24.56 9.44
C GLU A 654 25.67 25.66 8.84
N HIS A 655 25.01 25.35 7.73
CA HIS A 655 24.03 26.22 7.07
C HIS A 655 22.57 25.88 7.42
N ASN A 656 22.35 25.21 8.56
CA ASN A 656 21.04 24.88 9.14
C ASN A 656 20.12 24.02 8.24
N VAL A 657 20.67 23.13 7.42
CA VAL A 657 19.96 22.20 6.51
C VAL A 657 20.07 20.76 7.01
N ASN A 658 18.95 20.06 7.18
CA ASN A 658 18.98 18.61 7.44
C ASN A 658 17.67 17.94 6.96
N MET A 659 17.72 17.16 5.88
CA MET A 659 16.56 16.39 5.38
C MET A 659 16.30 15.07 6.11
N HIS A 660 17.21 14.63 6.98
CA HIS A 660 16.98 13.46 7.82
C HIS A 660 15.91 13.76 8.88
N GLY A 661 15.07 12.77 9.18
CA GLY A 661 14.15 12.84 10.33
C GLY A 661 14.81 12.34 11.61
N THR A 662 14.33 12.79 12.76
CA THR A 662 14.76 12.25 14.06
C THR A 662 14.54 10.73 14.16
N PHE A 663 15.42 10.03 14.88
CA PHE A 663 15.19 8.66 15.34
C PHE A 663 15.80 8.42 16.73
N VAL A 664 14.95 8.04 17.69
CA VAL A 664 15.32 7.57 19.04
C VAL A 664 14.45 6.36 19.40
N ALA A 665 15.02 5.32 19.99
CA ALA A 665 14.28 4.17 20.51
C ALA A 665 14.75 3.77 21.91
N SER A 666 13.82 3.37 22.78
CA SER A 666 14.14 3.02 24.17
C SER A 666 13.07 2.13 24.82
N GLY A 667 13.41 1.47 25.93
CA GLY A 667 12.50 0.60 26.69
C GLY A 667 12.71 -0.91 26.45
N PRO A 668 11.71 -1.76 26.76
CA PRO A 668 11.87 -3.21 26.69
C PRO A 668 12.30 -3.75 25.32
N GLY A 669 13.31 -4.61 25.32
CA GLY A 669 13.85 -5.21 24.08
C GLY A 669 14.75 -4.30 23.25
N VAL A 670 14.97 -3.04 23.66
CA VAL A 670 15.98 -2.12 23.09
C VAL A 670 17.27 -2.20 23.92
N LYS A 671 18.44 -2.01 23.30
CA LYS A 671 19.73 -1.90 24.02
C LYS A 671 19.82 -0.55 24.73
N LYS A 672 20.60 -0.48 25.81
CA LYS A 672 21.00 0.78 26.44
C LYS A 672 22.44 1.09 26.03
N ASN A 673 22.64 2.05 25.13
CA ASN A 673 23.99 2.49 24.73
C ASN A 673 23.96 3.79 23.92
N ASP A 674 24.80 4.74 24.31
CA ASP A 674 24.91 6.07 23.70
C ASP A 674 25.40 6.04 22.23
N ASP A 675 26.06 4.95 21.80
CA ASP A 675 26.60 4.78 20.43
C ASP A 675 25.45 4.82 19.37
N PRO A 676 25.43 5.82 18.47
CA PRO A 676 24.39 5.95 17.46
C PRO A 676 24.38 4.81 16.43
N ILE A 677 23.20 4.54 15.87
CA ILE A 677 23.00 3.51 14.85
C ILE A 677 23.12 4.14 13.46
N VAL A 678 24.12 3.71 12.70
CA VAL A 678 24.41 4.22 11.35
C VAL A 678 23.42 3.68 10.32
N GLY A 679 22.93 4.55 9.42
CA GLY A 679 22.18 4.13 8.23
C GLY A 679 20.77 3.59 8.52
N VAL A 680 20.10 4.12 9.55
CA VAL A 680 18.68 3.84 9.80
C VAL A 680 17.84 4.44 8.66
N ARG A 681 16.83 3.70 8.19
CA ARG A 681 15.87 4.14 7.18
C ARG A 681 14.47 4.11 7.77
N ALA A 682 13.60 5.05 7.42
CA ALA A 682 12.20 5.09 7.88
C ALA A 682 11.44 3.77 7.65
N ILE A 683 11.73 3.08 6.53
CA ILE A 683 11.14 1.78 6.22
C ILE A 683 11.50 0.65 7.20
N ASP A 684 12.60 0.77 7.94
CA ASP A 684 13.10 -0.28 8.83
C ASP A 684 12.42 -0.27 10.21
N LEU A 685 11.69 0.81 10.55
CA LEU A 685 11.04 0.98 11.85
C LEU A 685 9.86 0.01 12.03
N ALA A 686 8.91 -0.02 11.08
CA ALA A 686 7.75 -0.91 11.15
C ALA A 686 8.09 -2.41 11.29
N PRO A 687 8.99 -3.02 10.48
CA PRO A 687 9.39 -4.42 10.67
C PRO A 687 10.17 -4.66 11.97
N THR A 688 10.93 -3.68 12.48
CA THR A 688 11.62 -3.77 13.78
C THR A 688 10.63 -3.78 14.95
N ILE A 689 9.60 -2.92 14.91
CA ILE A 689 8.53 -2.92 15.92
C ILE A 689 7.72 -4.21 15.86
N ALA A 690 7.41 -4.71 14.66
CA ALA A 690 6.70 -5.98 14.49
C ALA A 690 7.48 -7.17 15.10
N PHE A 691 8.80 -7.22 14.86
CA PHE A 691 9.71 -8.18 15.50
C PHE A 691 9.65 -8.09 17.03
N LEU A 692 9.81 -6.89 17.61
CA LEU A 692 9.79 -6.67 19.06
C LEU A 692 8.45 -7.06 19.71
N MET A 693 7.32 -6.82 19.05
CA MET A 693 5.99 -7.18 19.57
C MET A 693 5.60 -8.65 19.31
N GLY A 694 6.40 -9.40 18.56
CA GLY A 694 6.11 -10.79 18.17
C GLY A 694 4.91 -10.93 17.22
N ILE A 695 4.60 -9.89 16.44
CA ILE A 695 3.45 -9.83 15.52
C ILE A 695 3.91 -9.95 14.06
N PRO A 696 3.10 -10.44 13.11
CA PRO A 696 3.48 -10.41 11.69
C PRO A 696 3.83 -9.00 11.23
N GLY A 697 4.80 -8.86 10.32
CA GLY A 697 5.12 -7.58 9.71
C GLY A 697 4.03 -7.11 8.73
N PRO A 698 4.09 -5.84 8.29
CA PRO A 698 3.23 -5.36 7.22
C PRO A 698 3.47 -6.13 5.92
N GLN A 699 2.40 -6.53 5.23
CA GLN A 699 2.45 -7.50 4.10
C GLN A 699 3.18 -6.99 2.85
N ASN A 700 3.64 -5.73 2.83
CA ASN A 700 4.43 -5.10 1.76
C ASN A 700 5.72 -4.45 2.29
N ALA A 701 6.12 -4.71 3.54
CA ALA A 701 7.25 -4.05 4.18
C ALA A 701 8.57 -4.39 3.47
N ARG A 702 9.26 -3.36 2.99
CA ARG A 702 10.59 -3.47 2.35
C ARG A 702 11.72 -3.40 3.37
N GLY A 703 11.56 -2.70 4.48
CA GLY A 703 12.63 -2.53 5.47
C GLY A 703 13.16 -3.82 6.11
N LYS A 704 14.41 -3.76 6.59
CA LYS A 704 15.09 -4.79 7.39
C LYS A 704 14.69 -4.67 8.86
N ILE A 705 14.96 -5.72 9.65
CA ILE A 705 14.90 -5.62 11.11
C ILE A 705 16.21 -4.97 11.58
N LEU A 706 16.12 -3.92 12.39
CA LEU A 706 17.27 -3.19 12.94
C LEU A 706 17.84 -3.95 14.14
N TYR A 707 18.59 -5.03 13.87
CA TYR A 707 19.21 -5.83 14.93
C TYR A 707 20.09 -5.00 15.87
N ASP A 708 20.71 -3.92 15.40
CA ASP A 708 21.51 -2.98 16.20
C ASP A 708 20.74 -2.12 17.20
N VAL A 709 19.40 -2.10 17.13
CA VAL A 709 18.53 -1.55 18.20
C VAL A 709 18.45 -2.52 19.38
N LEU A 710 18.71 -3.82 19.18
CA LEU A 710 18.42 -4.88 20.13
C LEU A 710 19.61 -5.20 21.06
N PRO A 711 19.35 -5.71 22.28
CA PRO A 711 20.36 -6.39 23.08
C PRO A 711 20.92 -7.61 22.33
N ARG A 712 22.26 -7.68 22.20
CA ARG A 712 23.00 -8.70 21.43
C ARG A 712 22.62 -8.69 19.94
N SER A 713 22.96 -7.62 19.22
CA SER A 713 22.63 -7.50 17.79
C SER A 713 23.22 -8.61 16.92
N ASP A 714 24.38 -9.16 17.31
CA ASP A 714 25.09 -10.27 16.66
C ASP A 714 24.50 -11.67 16.91
N HIS A 715 23.63 -11.81 17.91
CA HIS A 715 23.16 -13.12 18.40
C HIS A 715 21.99 -13.69 17.58
N TRP A 716 21.12 -12.84 17.05
CA TRP A 716 19.93 -13.26 16.30
C TRP A 716 20.31 -13.54 14.85
N LYS A 717 19.89 -14.68 14.30
CA LYS A 717 20.26 -15.10 12.94
C LYS A 717 19.04 -15.21 12.05
N GLU A 718 18.89 -14.25 11.15
CA GLU A 718 17.83 -14.22 10.15
C GLU A 718 18.17 -15.13 8.96
N VAL A 719 17.17 -15.86 8.47
CA VAL A 719 17.23 -16.52 7.16
C VAL A 719 16.18 -15.89 6.26
N THR A 720 16.63 -15.28 5.17
CA THR A 720 15.77 -14.78 4.09
C THR A 720 15.59 -15.84 3.00
N ILE A 721 14.35 -16.06 2.59
CA ILE A 721 13.98 -16.89 1.43
C ILE A 721 13.19 -16.01 0.45
N LEU A 722 13.60 -16.00 -0.82
CA LEU A 722 12.89 -15.39 -1.94
C LEU A 722 12.14 -16.49 -2.71
N ASP A 723 10.88 -16.25 -3.02
CA ASP A 723 9.95 -17.26 -3.53
C ASP A 723 9.11 -16.75 -4.71
N ILE A 724 8.88 -17.61 -5.71
CA ILE A 724 7.90 -17.42 -6.79
C ILE A 724 7.05 -18.67 -7.04
N SER A 725 5.79 -18.44 -7.38
CA SER A 725 4.78 -19.46 -7.69
C SER A 725 4.54 -19.57 -9.21
N ASP A 726 4.15 -20.76 -9.69
CA ASP A 726 3.63 -21.05 -11.05
C ASP A 726 4.42 -20.33 -12.17
N TYR A 727 5.76 -20.43 -12.17
CA TYR A 727 6.57 -19.57 -13.04
C TYR A 727 6.33 -19.83 -14.54
N HIS A 728 5.95 -21.06 -14.91
CA HIS A 728 5.47 -21.45 -16.25
C HIS A 728 6.34 -20.90 -17.41
N GLY A 729 7.67 -20.86 -17.26
CA GLY A 729 8.59 -20.33 -18.26
C GLY A 729 8.23 -18.92 -18.77
N GLN A 730 7.72 -18.04 -17.90
CA GLN A 730 7.39 -16.66 -18.27
C GLN A 730 8.68 -15.81 -18.37
N LEU A 731 9.45 -16.06 -19.43
CA LEU A 731 10.77 -15.44 -19.62
C LEU A 731 10.67 -13.94 -19.93
N VAL A 732 9.67 -13.58 -20.74
CA VAL A 732 9.38 -12.19 -21.13
C VAL A 732 8.38 -11.54 -20.16
N PRO A 733 8.42 -10.20 -19.98
CA PRO A 733 7.50 -9.50 -19.09
C PRO A 733 6.02 -9.67 -19.46
N LEU A 734 5.16 -9.55 -18.45
CA LEU A 734 3.71 -9.41 -18.59
C LEU A 734 3.30 -7.95 -18.37
N SER A 735 1.99 -7.68 -18.28
CA SER A 735 1.50 -6.34 -17.97
C SER A 735 0.33 -6.32 -17.00
N GLU A 736 0.35 -5.36 -16.07
CA GLU A 736 -0.63 -5.20 -14.99
C GLU A 736 -0.92 -3.70 -14.74
N THR A 737 -2.13 -3.36 -14.31
CA THR A 737 -2.49 -2.03 -13.81
C THR A 737 -1.93 -1.80 -12.41
N ALA A 738 -1.20 -0.71 -12.18
CA ALA A 738 -0.60 -0.41 -10.87
C ALA A 738 -1.59 0.10 -9.80
N ASP A 739 -2.83 0.39 -10.20
CA ASP A 739 -3.89 0.99 -9.39
C ASP A 739 -5.26 0.57 -9.94
N THR A 740 -6.37 1.09 -9.41
CA THR A 740 -7.75 0.87 -9.92
C THR A 740 -8.03 1.57 -11.26
N LEU A 741 -7.00 1.92 -12.03
CA LEU A 741 -7.02 2.72 -13.24
C LEU A 741 -5.99 2.18 -14.24
N GLY A 742 -6.26 2.35 -15.53
CA GLY A 742 -5.23 2.21 -16.56
C GLY A 742 -4.25 3.40 -16.55
N PRO A 743 -3.15 3.33 -17.32
CA PRO A 743 -2.74 2.22 -18.18
C PRO A 743 -2.17 1.02 -17.39
N SER A 744 -1.87 -0.06 -18.11
CA SER A 744 -1.06 -1.17 -17.59
C SER A 744 0.42 -0.94 -17.88
N PHE A 745 1.29 -1.45 -17.01
CA PHE A 745 2.75 -1.31 -17.07
C PHE A 745 3.42 -2.68 -17.19
N ALA A 746 4.68 -2.74 -17.64
CA ALA A 746 5.42 -3.99 -17.75
C ALA A 746 5.88 -4.51 -16.37
N ILE A 747 5.69 -5.80 -16.11
CA ILE A 747 6.00 -6.47 -14.84
C ILE A 747 6.60 -7.87 -15.06
N GLY A 748 7.61 -8.23 -14.26
CA GLY A 748 8.26 -9.53 -14.28
C GLY A 748 9.10 -9.81 -15.54
N GLY A 749 9.29 -11.10 -15.85
CA GLY A 749 10.24 -11.58 -16.84
C GLY A 749 11.66 -11.73 -16.28
N SER A 750 12.40 -12.74 -16.74
CA SER A 750 13.64 -13.22 -16.10
C SER A 750 14.69 -12.12 -15.94
N ALA A 751 14.87 -11.29 -16.98
CA ALA A 751 15.89 -10.25 -17.01
C ALA A 751 15.65 -9.15 -15.97
N PHE A 752 14.41 -8.92 -15.56
CA PHE A 752 14.04 -7.91 -14.57
C PHE A 752 13.90 -8.51 -13.16
N LEU A 753 13.48 -9.77 -13.05
CA LEU A 753 13.45 -10.51 -11.79
C LEU A 753 14.84 -10.64 -11.14
N LYS A 754 15.91 -10.84 -11.93
CA LYS A 754 17.28 -10.94 -11.40
C LYS A 754 17.71 -9.68 -10.61
N PRO A 755 17.69 -8.45 -11.19
CA PRO A 755 17.90 -7.21 -10.43
C PRO A 755 17.04 -7.06 -9.18
N TRP A 756 15.74 -7.41 -9.26
CA TRP A 756 14.85 -7.35 -8.09
C TRP A 756 15.27 -8.31 -6.98
N PHE A 757 15.65 -9.56 -7.29
CA PHE A 757 16.18 -10.49 -6.30
C PHE A 757 17.51 -10.03 -5.72
N ASP A 758 18.40 -9.45 -6.53
CA ASP A 758 19.72 -8.99 -6.10
C ASP A 758 19.65 -7.87 -5.05
N VAL A 759 18.65 -6.97 -5.13
CA VAL A 759 18.38 -5.97 -4.07
C VAL A 759 18.14 -6.66 -2.71
N TYR A 760 17.27 -7.66 -2.67
CA TYR A 760 16.93 -8.34 -1.41
C TYR A 760 18.03 -9.31 -0.93
N ARG A 761 18.85 -9.85 -1.85
CA ARG A 761 20.08 -10.58 -1.52
C ARG A 761 21.12 -9.68 -0.88
N ALA A 762 21.29 -8.45 -1.38
CA ALA A 762 22.21 -7.47 -0.80
C ALA A 762 21.75 -6.97 0.57
N GLU A 763 20.44 -6.77 0.78
CA GLU A 763 19.89 -6.47 2.11
C GLU A 763 20.14 -7.63 3.10
N ALA A 764 19.98 -8.88 2.67
CA ALA A 764 20.25 -10.06 3.51
C ALA A 764 21.75 -10.27 3.80
N ALA A 765 22.62 -10.04 2.82
CA ALA A 765 24.07 -10.09 3.00
C ALA A 765 24.58 -8.99 3.96
N SER A 766 23.93 -7.82 3.98
CA SER A 766 24.25 -6.73 4.90
C SER A 766 23.95 -7.06 6.39
N ALA A 767 23.48 -8.27 6.71
CA ALA A 767 23.30 -8.77 8.07
C ALA A 767 24.37 -9.79 8.52
N GLY A 768 25.34 -10.14 7.66
CA GLY A 768 26.44 -11.08 7.99
C GLY A 768 27.60 -11.00 7.00
N ASP A 769 28.79 -10.63 7.50
CA ASP A 769 30.02 -10.45 6.72
C ASP A 769 30.86 -11.75 6.68
N ASP A 770 30.71 -12.57 5.64
CA ASP A 770 31.84 -13.36 5.11
C ASP A 770 31.78 -13.67 3.59
N ASP A 771 32.83 -13.29 2.87
CA ASP A 771 33.01 -13.41 1.41
C ASP A 771 33.43 -14.85 0.99
N ASN A 772 32.68 -15.86 1.45
CA ASN A 772 32.97 -17.29 1.25
C ASN A 772 31.89 -18.03 0.43
N ASP A 773 32.30 -18.60 -0.71
CA ASP A 773 31.49 -19.26 -1.76
C ASP A 773 30.61 -20.47 -1.29
N ASP A 774 30.72 -20.90 -0.02
CA ASP A 774 29.92 -21.97 0.60
C ASP A 774 28.81 -21.46 1.55
N ASN A 775 28.88 -20.20 2.01
CA ASN A 775 27.88 -19.58 2.90
C ASN A 775 26.85 -18.81 2.06
N LEU A 776 25.59 -19.23 2.12
CA LEU A 776 24.49 -18.46 1.54
C LEU A 776 24.02 -17.38 2.51
N THR A 777 23.64 -16.21 2.00
CA THR A 777 22.99 -15.13 2.76
C THR A 777 21.46 -15.15 2.61
N SER A 778 20.96 -15.77 1.54
CA SER A 778 19.53 -16.06 1.32
C SER A 778 19.34 -17.32 0.47
N ILE A 779 18.10 -17.83 0.39
CA ILE A 779 17.70 -18.87 -0.57
C ILE A 779 16.76 -18.25 -1.62
N THR A 780 16.87 -18.62 -2.89
CA THR A 780 15.84 -18.37 -3.91
C THR A 780 15.20 -19.69 -4.35
N ILE A 781 13.88 -19.78 -4.31
CA ILE A 781 13.09 -20.99 -4.61
C ILE A 781 11.93 -20.72 -5.57
N ALA A 782 11.49 -21.77 -6.26
CA ALA A 782 10.16 -21.86 -6.84
C ALA A 782 9.41 -23.05 -6.24
N ALA A 783 8.09 -22.94 -6.07
CA ALA A 783 7.27 -23.97 -5.42
C ALA A 783 6.86 -25.15 -6.33
N GLY A 784 7.06 -25.02 -7.65
CA GLY A 784 6.71 -26.01 -8.66
C GLY A 784 6.30 -25.34 -9.96
N ASP A 785 5.94 -26.14 -10.97
CA ASP A 785 5.43 -25.68 -12.28
C ASP A 785 6.21 -24.53 -12.93
N SER A 786 7.51 -24.48 -12.64
CA SER A 786 8.47 -23.59 -13.26
C SER A 786 8.53 -23.79 -14.78
N VAL A 787 8.26 -25.02 -15.22
CA VAL A 787 8.20 -25.48 -16.62
C VAL A 787 6.87 -26.19 -16.93
N GLY A 788 6.60 -26.43 -18.21
CA GLY A 788 5.31 -26.90 -18.69
C GLY A 788 4.23 -25.81 -18.66
N ALA A 789 3.16 -25.99 -19.44
CA ALA A 789 2.17 -24.96 -19.77
C ALA A 789 2.72 -23.58 -20.23
N THR A 790 3.97 -23.53 -20.70
CA THR A 790 4.72 -22.27 -20.86
C THR A 790 4.40 -21.53 -22.17
N PRO A 791 4.68 -20.21 -22.24
CA PRO A 791 4.70 -19.46 -23.49
C PRO A 791 5.65 -20.08 -24.54
N PRO A 792 5.40 -19.86 -25.85
CA PRO A 792 6.19 -20.47 -26.93
C PRO A 792 7.69 -20.24 -26.88
N ILE A 793 8.16 -19.13 -26.28
CA ILE A 793 9.59 -18.83 -26.10
C ILE A 793 10.31 -19.86 -25.20
N SER A 794 9.58 -20.59 -24.37
CA SER A 794 10.08 -21.71 -23.58
C SER A 794 9.67 -23.06 -24.18
N SER A 795 8.38 -23.27 -24.48
CA SER A 795 7.84 -24.59 -24.81
C SER A 795 8.33 -25.15 -26.14
N PHE A 796 8.64 -24.28 -27.11
CA PHE A 796 9.21 -24.65 -28.42
C PHE A 796 10.63 -25.23 -28.28
N PHE A 797 11.45 -24.70 -27.37
CA PHE A 797 12.79 -25.20 -27.04
C PHE A 797 12.76 -26.27 -25.93
N GLY A 798 11.56 -26.74 -25.56
CA GLY A 798 11.38 -27.78 -24.56
C GLY A 798 11.63 -27.36 -23.13
N ASP A 799 11.47 -26.09 -22.81
CA ASP A 799 11.67 -25.50 -21.48
C ASP A 799 13.12 -25.54 -20.96
N THR A 800 14.08 -25.94 -21.80
CA THR A 800 15.51 -25.80 -21.50
C THR A 800 15.92 -24.35 -21.19
N PRO A 801 15.43 -23.30 -21.90
CA PRO A 801 15.80 -21.93 -21.57
C PRO A 801 15.26 -21.47 -20.20
N THR A 802 14.15 -22.04 -19.73
CA THR A 802 13.65 -21.72 -18.39
C THR A 802 14.62 -22.16 -17.31
N ILE A 803 15.20 -23.36 -17.43
CA ILE A 803 16.20 -23.85 -16.46
C ILE A 803 17.48 -23.02 -16.55
N GLU A 804 17.96 -22.74 -17.76
CA GLU A 804 19.16 -21.94 -18.01
C GLU A 804 19.02 -20.51 -17.45
N LEU A 805 17.86 -19.87 -17.63
CA LEU A 805 17.58 -18.56 -17.03
C LEU A 805 17.29 -18.62 -15.52
N MET A 806 16.78 -19.73 -14.98
CA MET A 806 16.70 -19.92 -13.52
C MET A 806 18.08 -20.09 -12.86
N ASN A 807 19.04 -20.73 -13.53
CA ASN A 807 20.43 -20.78 -13.06
C ASN A 807 21.02 -19.35 -13.04
N LEU A 808 20.88 -18.57 -14.13
CA LEU A 808 21.33 -17.17 -14.18
C LEU A 808 20.60 -16.26 -13.17
N MET A 809 19.33 -16.53 -12.90
CA MET A 809 18.57 -15.82 -11.85
C MET A 809 19.05 -16.17 -10.43
N GLY A 810 19.84 -17.23 -10.23
CA GLY A 810 20.41 -17.63 -8.94
C GLY A 810 19.48 -18.47 -8.07
N PHE A 811 18.67 -19.36 -8.66
CA PHE A 811 17.83 -20.28 -7.90
C PHE A 811 18.65 -21.34 -7.16
N ASN A 812 18.15 -21.82 -6.02
CA ASN A 812 18.77 -22.87 -5.21
C ASN A 812 17.92 -24.14 -5.12
N ALA A 813 16.59 -24.03 -5.23
CA ALA A 813 15.67 -25.16 -5.32
C ALA A 813 14.45 -24.88 -6.20
N ASP A 814 13.87 -25.93 -6.76
CA ASP A 814 12.55 -25.94 -7.41
C ASP A 814 11.73 -27.09 -6.80
N GLY A 815 10.42 -26.90 -6.73
CA GLY A 815 9.49 -27.95 -6.34
C GLY A 815 9.33 -28.99 -7.45
N LEU A 816 8.34 -29.86 -7.30
CA LEU A 816 7.78 -30.62 -8.42
C LEU A 816 6.27 -30.47 -8.36
N GLY A 817 5.70 -29.75 -9.31
CA GLY A 817 4.27 -29.70 -9.57
C GLY A 817 3.85 -30.64 -10.69
N ASN A 818 2.64 -30.44 -11.22
CA ASN A 818 2.12 -31.25 -12.32
C ASN A 818 2.84 -30.94 -13.65
N HIS A 819 3.01 -29.68 -14.03
CA HIS A 819 3.52 -29.31 -15.35
C HIS A 819 5.02 -29.63 -15.54
N ASN A 820 5.78 -29.86 -14.46
CA ASN A 820 7.10 -30.54 -14.51
C ASN A 820 7.05 -31.92 -15.21
N PHE A 821 5.88 -32.56 -15.30
CA PHE A 821 5.66 -33.87 -15.93
C PHE A 821 4.89 -33.80 -17.27
N ASP A 822 4.66 -32.62 -17.86
CA ASP A 822 3.96 -32.46 -19.15
C ASP A 822 4.57 -33.35 -20.25
N LYS A 823 5.91 -33.36 -20.36
CA LYS A 823 6.67 -34.19 -21.31
C LYS A 823 7.11 -35.55 -20.75
N GLY A 824 6.51 -35.96 -19.63
CA GLY A 824 6.76 -37.22 -18.92
C GLY A 824 8.05 -37.25 -18.10
N GLN A 825 8.08 -38.08 -17.05
CA GLN A 825 9.21 -38.19 -16.10
C GLN A 825 10.56 -38.49 -16.77
N SER A 826 10.55 -39.14 -17.94
CA SER A 826 11.78 -39.43 -18.69
C SER A 826 12.41 -38.17 -19.29
N TYR A 827 11.62 -37.17 -19.70
CA TYR A 827 12.15 -35.91 -20.19
C TYR A 827 12.67 -35.06 -19.02
N LEU A 828 11.87 -34.94 -17.95
CA LEU A 828 12.27 -34.28 -16.70
C LEU A 828 13.62 -34.82 -16.19
N ARG A 829 13.75 -36.14 -16.01
CA ARG A 829 14.93 -36.78 -15.39
C ARG A 829 16.18 -36.83 -16.26
N ASN A 830 16.06 -36.81 -17.59
CA ASN A 830 17.20 -36.96 -18.50
C ASN A 830 17.52 -35.68 -19.31
N THR A 831 16.64 -34.66 -19.30
CA THR A 831 16.85 -33.40 -20.02
C THR A 831 16.83 -32.19 -19.09
N LEU A 832 15.76 -31.99 -18.31
CA LEU A 832 15.61 -30.76 -17.49
C LEU A 832 16.41 -30.79 -16.19
N ILE A 833 16.30 -31.86 -15.40
CA ILE A 833 17.06 -32.00 -14.13
C ILE A 833 18.58 -31.89 -14.35
N PRO A 834 19.19 -32.49 -15.40
CA PRO A 834 20.62 -32.33 -15.67
C PRO A 834 21.10 -30.93 -16.07
N LEU A 835 20.20 -30.00 -16.40
CA LEU A 835 20.52 -28.60 -16.69
C LEU A 835 20.50 -27.70 -15.45
N ALA A 836 19.92 -28.15 -14.33
CA ALA A 836 19.69 -27.32 -13.15
C ALA A 836 20.87 -27.30 -12.18
N ASP A 837 21.41 -26.10 -11.93
CA ASP A 837 22.39 -25.87 -10.85
C ASP A 837 21.71 -25.94 -9.47
N PHE A 838 20.42 -25.56 -9.40
CA PHE A 838 19.53 -25.78 -8.27
C PHE A 838 19.14 -27.26 -8.06
N LYS A 839 18.35 -27.56 -7.03
CA LYS A 839 17.93 -28.93 -6.71
C LYS A 839 16.40 -29.06 -6.73
N TYR A 840 15.92 -30.03 -7.49
CA TYR A 840 14.51 -30.44 -7.46
C TYR A 840 14.19 -31.21 -6.19
N ILE A 841 13.08 -30.86 -5.54
CA ILE A 841 12.70 -31.42 -4.24
C ILE A 841 11.23 -31.89 -4.25
N SER A 842 11.01 -33.15 -3.90
CA SER A 842 9.68 -33.68 -3.54
C SER A 842 9.80 -34.90 -2.64
N ALA A 843 9.11 -34.87 -1.49
CA ALA A 843 9.10 -35.94 -0.50
C ALA A 843 8.06 -37.04 -0.79
N ASN A 844 7.02 -36.71 -1.55
CA ASN A 844 5.85 -37.57 -1.79
C ASN A 844 5.77 -38.18 -3.22
N VAL A 845 6.55 -37.71 -4.21
CA VAL A 845 6.72 -38.43 -5.49
C VAL A 845 7.77 -39.54 -5.32
N VAL A 846 7.33 -40.79 -5.41
CA VAL A 846 8.12 -42.00 -5.11
C VAL A 846 7.89 -43.12 -6.11
N ASP A 847 8.78 -44.11 -6.16
CA ASP A 847 8.59 -45.34 -6.93
C ASP A 847 7.55 -46.29 -6.30
N ASN A 848 7.22 -47.36 -7.03
CA ASN A 848 6.36 -48.46 -6.58
C ASN A 848 6.89 -49.25 -5.35
N ARG A 849 7.98 -48.79 -4.71
CA ARG A 849 8.58 -49.33 -3.47
C ARG A 849 8.64 -48.28 -2.36
N GLY A 850 8.04 -47.10 -2.56
CA GLY A 850 8.04 -45.99 -1.60
C GLY A 850 9.35 -45.21 -1.53
N LYS A 851 10.25 -45.35 -2.51
CA LYS A 851 11.54 -44.64 -2.56
C LYS A 851 11.49 -43.45 -3.50
N THR A 852 11.99 -42.31 -3.05
CA THR A 852 12.32 -41.19 -3.93
C THR A 852 13.40 -41.62 -4.93
N PRO A 853 13.25 -41.31 -6.22
CA PRO A 853 14.31 -41.47 -7.23
C PRO A 853 15.61 -40.73 -6.87
N ARG A 854 16.67 -40.96 -7.65
CA ARG A 854 17.99 -40.33 -7.40
C ARG A 854 18.12 -38.93 -8.00
N GLU A 855 17.23 -38.56 -8.91
CA GLU A 855 17.30 -37.32 -9.69
C GLU A 855 16.71 -36.10 -8.94
N TRP A 856 15.81 -36.32 -7.98
CA TRP A 856 15.36 -35.31 -7.01
C TRP A 856 15.55 -35.82 -5.58
N VAL A 857 15.36 -34.95 -4.58
CA VAL A 857 15.52 -35.30 -3.16
C VAL A 857 14.24 -35.06 -2.36
N LYS A 858 14.08 -35.72 -1.21
CA LYS A 858 12.98 -35.43 -0.27
C LYS A 858 13.13 -34.06 0.40
N SER A 859 14.37 -33.72 0.74
CA SER A 859 14.76 -32.43 1.29
C SER A 859 16.21 -32.09 0.98
N LYS A 860 16.51 -30.80 0.96
CA LYS A 860 17.87 -30.24 0.92
C LYS A 860 18.10 -29.49 2.22
N VAL A 861 19.30 -29.59 2.77
CA VAL A 861 19.77 -28.77 3.89
C VAL A 861 20.77 -27.75 3.37
N PHE A 862 20.59 -26.52 3.83
CA PHE A 862 21.45 -25.35 3.65
C PHE A 862 21.94 -24.88 5.03
N GLU A 863 22.96 -24.03 5.06
CA GLU A 863 23.60 -23.55 6.29
C GLU A 863 23.86 -22.05 6.18
N PHE A 864 23.54 -21.32 7.25
CA PHE A 864 23.55 -19.86 7.38
C PHE A 864 24.08 -19.53 8.77
N ASP A 865 25.30 -19.00 8.93
CA ASP A 865 25.91 -18.72 10.25
C ASP A 865 25.85 -19.92 11.25
N GLY A 866 25.96 -21.15 10.71
CA GLY A 866 25.81 -22.40 11.48
C GLY A 866 24.35 -22.79 11.82
N VAL A 867 23.35 -21.98 11.47
CA VAL A 867 21.93 -22.32 11.46
C VAL A 867 21.65 -23.22 10.26
N LYS A 868 21.13 -24.43 10.52
CA LYS A 868 20.80 -25.40 9.46
C LYS A 868 19.32 -25.28 9.10
N VAL A 869 19.06 -25.01 7.82
CA VAL A 869 17.73 -24.80 7.22
C VAL A 869 17.41 -25.98 6.32
N GLY A 870 16.29 -26.66 6.57
CA GLY A 870 15.84 -27.81 5.76
C GLY A 870 14.61 -27.47 4.94
N LEU A 871 14.73 -27.49 3.61
CA LEU A 871 13.59 -27.39 2.70
C LEU A 871 13.06 -28.78 2.38
N ILE A 872 11.77 -29.04 2.62
CA ILE A 872 11.07 -30.29 2.28
C ILE A 872 10.12 -30.01 1.11
N GLY A 873 10.27 -30.75 0.02
CA GLY A 873 9.43 -30.60 -1.17
C GLY A 873 8.11 -31.37 -1.07
N PHE A 874 7.04 -30.88 -1.69
CA PHE A 874 5.82 -31.65 -1.93
C PHE A 874 5.18 -31.37 -3.31
N THR A 875 4.31 -32.29 -3.73
CA THR A 875 3.61 -32.29 -5.02
C THR A 875 2.12 -32.55 -4.80
N ASN A 876 1.25 -31.91 -5.57
CA ASN A 876 -0.20 -32.06 -5.46
C ASN A 876 -0.69 -33.50 -5.75
N PRO A 877 -1.56 -34.08 -4.89
CA PRO A 877 -2.05 -35.45 -5.06
C PRO A 877 -2.81 -35.73 -6.37
N ASP A 878 -3.38 -34.70 -7.00
CA ASP A 878 -4.15 -34.80 -8.24
C ASP A 878 -3.30 -34.62 -9.51
N ALA A 879 -2.01 -34.30 -9.39
CA ALA A 879 -1.09 -34.10 -10.51
C ALA A 879 -1.16 -35.19 -11.62
N PRO A 880 -1.29 -36.50 -11.31
CA PRO A 880 -1.42 -37.55 -12.33
C PRO A 880 -2.70 -37.47 -13.18
N THR A 881 -3.67 -36.60 -12.82
CA THR A 881 -4.90 -36.33 -13.57
C THR A 881 -4.86 -35.03 -14.39
N LEU A 882 -3.81 -34.23 -14.20
CA LEU A 882 -3.60 -32.91 -14.81
C LEU A 882 -2.58 -32.92 -15.96
N VAL A 883 -1.82 -34.01 -16.10
CA VAL A 883 -0.91 -34.29 -17.23
C VAL A 883 -1.41 -35.46 -18.09
N PHE A 884 -0.74 -35.73 -19.20
CA PHE A 884 -0.99 -36.94 -19.99
C PHE A 884 -0.90 -38.22 -19.14
N PRO A 885 -1.85 -39.17 -19.26
CA PRO A 885 -1.81 -40.41 -18.51
C PRO A 885 -0.51 -41.20 -18.71
N ASN A 886 -0.04 -41.79 -17.61
CA ASN A 886 1.26 -42.47 -17.50
C ASN A 886 2.50 -41.55 -17.61
N SER A 887 2.38 -40.21 -17.70
CA SER A 887 3.55 -39.30 -17.64
C SER A 887 4.36 -39.44 -16.34
N PHE A 888 3.73 -39.89 -15.25
CA PHE A 888 4.38 -40.19 -13.98
C PHE A 888 5.05 -41.58 -13.94
N ASP A 889 4.70 -42.54 -14.80
CA ASP A 889 5.12 -43.95 -14.66
C ASP A 889 6.66 -44.11 -14.67
N PRO A 890 7.26 -44.88 -13.73
CA PRO A 890 6.65 -45.77 -12.75
C PRO A 890 6.59 -45.16 -11.33
N PHE A 891 6.30 -43.86 -11.23
CA PHE A 891 6.19 -43.12 -9.98
C PHE A 891 4.74 -42.82 -9.61
N GLN A 892 4.51 -42.61 -8.31
CA GLN A 892 3.23 -42.33 -7.70
C GLN A 892 3.35 -41.12 -6.77
N VAL A 893 2.31 -40.29 -6.70
CA VAL A 893 2.20 -39.21 -5.73
C VAL A 893 1.50 -39.75 -4.49
N THR A 894 2.16 -39.65 -3.34
CA THR A 894 1.63 -40.08 -2.03
C THR A 894 1.10 -38.90 -1.23
N ASP A 895 0.43 -39.15 -0.10
CA ASP A 895 -0.06 -38.10 0.80
C ASP A 895 1.08 -37.13 1.23
N PRO A 896 0.98 -35.82 0.92
CA PRO A 896 1.99 -34.85 1.32
C PRO A 896 2.06 -34.68 2.85
N VAL A 897 0.95 -34.84 3.59
CA VAL A 897 0.95 -34.67 5.05
C VAL A 897 1.85 -35.71 5.72
N ALA A 898 1.66 -37.00 5.40
CA ALA A 898 2.51 -38.08 5.90
C ALA A 898 3.97 -37.95 5.42
N ALA A 899 4.19 -37.57 4.16
CA ALA A 899 5.52 -37.45 3.59
C ALA A 899 6.35 -36.31 4.22
N VAL A 900 5.75 -35.12 4.37
CA VAL A 900 6.39 -33.95 4.97
C VAL A 900 6.66 -34.21 6.46
N ASN A 901 5.69 -34.74 7.21
CA ASN A 901 5.88 -35.08 8.63
C ASN A 901 7.03 -36.09 8.83
N ALA A 902 7.10 -37.15 8.02
CA ALA A 902 8.16 -38.15 8.12
C ALA A 902 9.56 -37.57 7.86
N GLU A 903 9.68 -36.68 6.87
CA GLU A 903 10.96 -36.03 6.52
C GLU A 903 11.33 -34.94 7.54
N ALA A 904 10.36 -34.19 8.07
CA ALA A 904 10.57 -33.20 9.13
C ALA A 904 11.16 -33.87 10.39
N VAL A 905 10.60 -35.01 10.83
CA VAL A 905 11.18 -35.82 11.91
C VAL A 905 12.61 -36.26 11.58
N ARG A 906 12.89 -36.68 10.33
CA ARG A 906 14.25 -37.02 9.89
C ARG A 906 15.22 -35.84 9.92
N LEU A 907 14.73 -34.61 9.74
CA LEU A 907 15.54 -33.38 9.78
C LEU A 907 15.77 -32.89 11.21
N LYS A 908 14.75 -32.87 12.09
CA LYS A 908 14.95 -32.58 13.53
C LYS A 908 15.92 -33.57 14.18
N ASN A 909 15.85 -34.85 13.84
CA ASN A 909 16.83 -35.86 14.28
C ASN A 909 18.27 -35.61 13.78
N LYS A 910 18.45 -34.85 12.68
CA LYS A 910 19.75 -34.33 12.21
C LYS A 910 20.12 -32.95 12.80
N LYS A 911 19.36 -32.46 13.80
CA LYS A 911 19.54 -31.15 14.45
C LYS A 911 19.36 -29.96 13.50
N VAL A 912 18.49 -30.09 12.50
CA VAL A 912 18.07 -28.98 11.63
C VAL A 912 17.21 -28.01 12.46
N GLY A 913 17.59 -26.74 12.45
CA GLY A 913 16.99 -25.68 13.27
C GLY A 913 15.64 -25.25 12.70
N ILE A 914 15.68 -24.76 11.46
CA ILE A 914 14.53 -24.26 10.70
C ILE A 914 14.10 -25.33 9.70
N ILE A 915 12.80 -25.62 9.61
CA ILE A 915 12.24 -26.49 8.56
C ILE A 915 11.14 -25.74 7.81
N VAL A 916 11.28 -25.63 6.50
CA VAL A 916 10.25 -25.10 5.61
C VAL A 916 9.78 -26.24 4.71
N ALA A 917 8.47 -26.43 4.62
CA ALA A 917 7.89 -27.21 3.52
C ALA A 917 7.59 -26.24 2.38
N PHE A 918 7.91 -26.61 1.15
CA PHE A 918 7.56 -25.83 -0.04
C PHE A 918 7.15 -26.81 -1.14
N GLY A 919 6.23 -26.41 -2.01
CA GLY A 919 5.76 -27.35 -3.02
C GLY A 919 4.45 -26.95 -3.66
N HIS A 920 4.06 -27.76 -4.62
CA HIS A 920 2.98 -27.43 -5.52
C HIS A 920 1.63 -27.86 -4.93
N LEU A 921 1.04 -27.00 -4.09
CA LEU A 921 -0.32 -27.17 -3.54
C LEU A 921 -0.86 -25.81 -3.11
N GLY A 922 -2.14 -25.55 -3.37
CA GLY A 922 -2.72 -24.21 -3.27
C GLY A 922 -3.91 -24.06 -2.33
N ALA A 923 -4.27 -22.81 -2.02
CA ALA A 923 -5.54 -22.44 -1.42
C ALA A 923 -6.63 -22.30 -2.51
N THR A 924 -7.88 -22.62 -2.18
CA THR A 924 -8.98 -22.65 -3.16
C THR A 924 -10.11 -21.69 -2.83
N ALA A 925 -10.07 -21.04 -1.66
CA ALA A 925 -11.03 -20.04 -1.22
C ALA A 925 -10.45 -19.14 -0.10
N GLY A 926 -11.21 -18.12 0.28
CA GLY A 926 -10.91 -17.25 1.43
C GLY A 926 -10.34 -15.88 1.02
N THR A 927 -9.56 -15.29 1.91
CA THR A 927 -8.81 -14.05 1.68
C THR A 927 -7.33 -14.25 1.96
N LEU A 928 -6.51 -13.26 1.60
CA LEU A 928 -5.06 -13.21 1.86
C LEU A 928 -4.67 -13.67 3.28
N THR A 929 -5.43 -13.26 4.29
CA THR A 929 -5.15 -13.52 5.71
C THR A 929 -6.05 -14.60 6.32
N ALA A 930 -7.18 -14.91 5.69
CA ALA A 930 -8.11 -15.99 6.07
C ALA A 930 -8.35 -16.97 4.89
N PRO A 931 -7.34 -17.75 4.49
CA PRO A 931 -7.42 -18.71 3.39
C PRO A 931 -8.11 -20.03 3.80
N ALA A 932 -8.57 -20.79 2.80
CA ALA A 932 -9.00 -22.18 2.94
C ALA A 932 -8.64 -23.00 1.68
N GLY A 933 -8.40 -24.30 1.85
CA GLY A 933 -8.07 -25.23 0.75
C GLY A 933 -6.90 -26.17 1.08
N PRO A 934 -6.47 -27.02 0.13
CA PRO A 934 -5.49 -28.07 0.38
C PRO A 934 -4.15 -27.62 0.96
N LEU A 935 -3.63 -26.45 0.59
CA LEU A 935 -2.45 -25.84 1.21
C LEU A 935 -2.64 -25.59 2.72
N VAL A 936 -3.82 -25.13 3.09
CA VAL A 936 -4.21 -24.84 4.48
C VAL A 936 -4.42 -26.13 5.27
N ASP A 937 -5.06 -27.13 4.65
CA ASP A 937 -5.23 -28.47 5.23
C ASP A 937 -3.86 -29.14 5.49
N LEU A 938 -2.90 -29.00 4.57
CA LEU A 938 -1.52 -29.42 4.77
C LEU A 938 -0.87 -28.67 5.93
N ALA A 939 -0.96 -27.34 5.94
CA ALA A 939 -0.33 -26.51 6.95
C ALA A 939 -0.85 -26.74 8.38
N ASP A 940 -2.15 -26.98 8.55
CA ASP A 940 -2.74 -27.28 9.86
C ASP A 940 -2.36 -28.69 10.38
N ASN A 941 -1.95 -29.61 9.50
CA ASN A 941 -1.64 -31.02 9.84
C ASN A 941 -0.14 -31.40 9.80
N VAL A 942 0.77 -30.47 9.48
CA VAL A 942 2.22 -30.70 9.63
C VAL A 942 2.72 -30.44 11.05
N THR A 943 3.80 -31.12 11.41
CA THR A 943 4.49 -30.99 12.71
C THR A 943 5.98 -30.79 12.51
N ASN A 944 6.62 -30.06 13.40
CA ASN A 944 8.06 -29.70 13.33
C ASN A 944 8.46 -28.85 12.11
N VAL A 945 7.48 -28.32 11.37
CA VAL A 945 7.63 -27.36 10.27
C VAL A 945 7.41 -25.95 10.81
N ASN A 946 8.14 -24.96 10.29
CA ASN A 946 8.04 -23.54 10.62
C ASN A 946 7.17 -22.77 9.63
N ALA A 947 7.37 -23.02 8.33
CA ALA A 947 6.58 -22.40 7.26
C ALA A 947 6.19 -23.42 6.18
N VAL A 948 5.06 -23.20 5.52
CA VAL A 948 4.58 -23.93 4.34
C VAL A 948 4.38 -22.93 3.21
N VAL A 949 5.08 -23.14 2.10
CA VAL A 949 5.00 -22.31 0.88
C VAL A 949 4.28 -23.11 -0.21
N GLY A 950 3.20 -22.55 -0.73
CA GLY A 950 2.30 -23.16 -1.71
C GLY A 950 2.35 -22.50 -3.09
N ASP A 951 1.46 -22.96 -3.97
CA ASP A 951 1.51 -22.71 -5.42
C ASP A 951 0.16 -23.08 -6.09
N HIS A 952 0.14 -23.29 -7.41
CA HIS A 952 -0.89 -23.98 -8.21
C HIS A 952 -2.19 -23.21 -8.48
N THR A 953 -2.56 -22.25 -7.64
CA THR A 953 -3.90 -21.62 -7.66
C THR A 953 -3.93 -20.15 -8.04
N ASP A 954 -2.77 -19.52 -8.30
CA ASP A 954 -2.65 -18.08 -8.61
C ASP A 954 -3.28 -17.16 -7.55
N LEU A 955 -3.33 -17.59 -6.28
CA LEU A 955 -3.79 -16.75 -5.17
C LEU A 955 -2.61 -16.15 -4.41
N GLN A 956 -2.89 -15.14 -3.57
CA GLN A 956 -1.94 -14.72 -2.55
C GLN A 956 -2.47 -15.13 -1.19
N VAL A 957 -1.60 -15.75 -0.39
CA VAL A 957 -1.88 -16.18 0.99
C VAL A 957 -0.72 -15.74 1.87
N LEU A 958 -1.02 -15.12 3.01
CA LEU A 958 -0.05 -14.79 4.04
C LEU A 958 -0.75 -14.77 5.41
N THR A 959 -0.59 -15.84 6.18
CA THR A 959 -1.22 -16.02 7.48
C THR A 959 -0.41 -16.94 8.39
N THR A 960 -0.54 -16.82 9.71
CA THR A 960 0.04 -17.79 10.67
C THR A 960 -1.10 -18.66 11.23
N ARG A 961 -0.91 -19.98 11.17
CA ARG A 961 -1.91 -20.98 11.55
C ARG A 961 -1.96 -21.22 13.06
N PRO A 962 -3.06 -21.78 13.61
CA PRO A 962 -3.20 -22.04 15.05
C PRO A 962 -2.16 -22.99 15.66
N ASN A 963 -1.44 -23.78 14.84
CA ASN A 963 -0.33 -24.63 15.26
C ASN A 963 1.05 -23.91 15.22
N GLY A 964 1.08 -22.63 14.87
CA GLY A 964 2.29 -21.80 14.76
C GLY A 964 2.97 -21.83 13.39
N VAL A 965 2.40 -22.46 12.37
CA VAL A 965 2.99 -22.53 11.01
C VAL A 965 2.68 -21.26 10.21
N LEU A 966 3.68 -20.61 9.64
CA LEU A 966 3.51 -19.55 8.65
C LEU A 966 3.10 -20.16 7.30
N VAL A 967 2.08 -19.61 6.63
CA VAL A 967 1.62 -20.08 5.30
C VAL A 967 1.73 -18.95 4.28
N VAL A 968 2.32 -19.29 3.13
CA VAL A 968 2.56 -18.40 2.00
C VAL A 968 2.06 -19.03 0.70
N GLU A 969 1.44 -18.25 -0.17
CA GLU A 969 1.19 -18.54 -1.59
C GLU A 969 1.29 -17.21 -2.35
N ASN A 970 1.70 -17.23 -3.63
CA ASN A 970 1.87 -16.02 -4.42
C ASN A 970 1.29 -16.12 -5.84
N ARG A 971 1.16 -14.97 -6.52
CA ARG A 971 0.71 -14.88 -7.91
C ARG A 971 1.67 -15.59 -8.85
N SER A 972 1.11 -16.25 -9.86
CA SER A 972 1.83 -17.03 -10.86
C SER A 972 2.79 -16.18 -11.71
N LYS A 973 3.66 -16.85 -12.48
CA LYS A 973 4.45 -16.28 -13.58
C LYS A 973 5.44 -15.18 -13.21
N GLY A 974 5.80 -15.04 -11.94
CA GLY A 974 6.76 -14.02 -11.48
C GLY A 974 6.27 -12.58 -11.63
N ILE A 975 4.95 -12.33 -11.68
CA ILE A 975 4.39 -10.96 -11.56
C ILE A 975 4.42 -10.46 -10.11
N ARG A 976 4.79 -11.32 -9.17
CA ARG A 976 5.13 -11.06 -7.78
C ARG A 976 6.29 -11.96 -7.40
N PHE A 977 6.95 -11.62 -6.30
CA PHE A 977 7.74 -12.56 -5.51
C PHE A 977 7.51 -12.29 -4.03
N THR A 978 7.81 -13.28 -3.20
CA THR A 978 7.69 -13.19 -1.74
C THR A 978 9.08 -13.14 -1.14
N ARG A 979 9.30 -12.29 -0.13
CA ARG A 979 10.41 -12.43 0.81
C ARG A 979 9.86 -13.01 2.12
N ILE A 980 10.41 -14.12 2.58
CA ILE A 980 10.07 -14.80 3.84
C ILE A 980 11.27 -14.68 4.77
N ARG A 981 11.06 -14.23 6.01
CA ARG A 981 12.10 -14.01 7.02
C ARG A 981 11.84 -14.86 8.25
N LEU A 982 12.84 -15.65 8.63
CA LEU A 982 12.78 -16.61 9.74
C LEU A 982 13.94 -16.34 10.70
N VAL A 983 13.67 -15.76 11.86
CA VAL A 983 14.71 -15.36 12.82
C VAL A 983 14.95 -16.47 13.84
N PHE A 984 16.18 -16.95 13.91
CA PHE A 984 16.61 -18.06 14.75
C PHE A 984 17.43 -17.59 15.95
N ASP A 985 17.21 -18.24 17.09
CA ASP A 985 18.00 -18.09 18.30
C ASP A 985 18.99 -19.27 18.44
N PRO A 986 20.30 -19.04 18.30
CA PRO A 986 21.32 -20.07 18.48
C PRO A 986 21.36 -20.71 19.88
N SER A 987 20.87 -20.02 20.92
CA SER A 987 20.90 -20.50 22.30
C SER A 987 19.79 -21.52 22.60
N THR A 988 18.51 -21.18 22.39
CA THR A 988 17.39 -22.13 22.57
C THR A 988 17.17 -23.04 21.37
N LYS A 989 17.78 -22.72 20.21
CA LYS A 989 17.74 -23.48 18.95
C LYS A 989 16.34 -23.57 18.35
N LYS A 990 15.66 -22.44 18.37
CA LYS A 990 14.29 -22.23 17.87
C LYS A 990 14.26 -21.07 16.90
N VAL A 991 13.29 -21.11 15.98
CA VAL A 991 12.81 -19.89 15.34
C VAL A 991 11.98 -19.13 16.37
N ILE A 992 12.26 -17.84 16.55
CA ILE A 992 11.58 -16.95 17.51
C ILE A 992 10.60 -15.99 16.82
N TYR A 993 10.82 -15.69 15.55
CA TYR A 993 10.01 -14.77 14.75
C TYR A 993 9.92 -15.23 13.30
N MET A 994 8.77 -15.02 12.67
CA MET A 994 8.48 -15.42 11.29
C MET A 994 7.57 -14.38 10.64
N THR A 995 7.95 -13.87 9.48
CA THR A 995 7.12 -12.97 8.67
C THR A 995 7.37 -13.20 7.19
N ALA A 996 6.49 -12.66 6.34
CA ALA A 996 6.75 -12.53 4.91
C ALA A 996 6.15 -11.23 4.36
N ASP A 997 6.64 -10.80 3.20
CA ASP A 997 6.25 -9.58 2.51
C ASP A 997 6.27 -9.78 0.98
N PHE A 998 5.28 -9.22 0.27
CA PHE A 998 5.10 -9.34 -1.18
C PHE A 998 5.52 -8.08 -1.92
N HIS A 999 6.23 -8.27 -3.03
CA HIS A 999 6.80 -7.20 -3.84
C HIS A 999 6.38 -7.32 -5.32
N LYS A 1000 6.25 -6.17 -5.99
CA LYS A 1000 5.90 -6.05 -7.41
C LYS A 1000 7.17 -5.79 -8.25
N PRO A 1001 7.68 -6.78 -9.01
CA PRO A 1001 8.85 -6.62 -9.86
C PRO A 1001 8.53 -5.79 -11.12
N TRP A 1002 8.21 -4.50 -10.95
CA TRP A 1002 7.96 -3.56 -12.05
C TRP A 1002 9.24 -3.33 -12.85
N ASN A 1003 9.11 -3.24 -14.18
CA ASN A 1003 10.27 -3.14 -15.08
C ASN A 1003 10.70 -1.68 -15.33
N ILE A 1004 9.82 -0.72 -15.04
CA ILE A 1004 10.11 0.71 -15.21
C ILE A 1004 11.18 1.17 -14.21
N GLY A 1005 12.21 1.84 -14.71
CA GLY A 1005 13.39 2.25 -13.94
C GLY A 1005 14.38 1.13 -13.59
N VAL A 1006 14.16 -0.09 -14.07
CA VAL A 1006 15.03 -1.24 -13.79
C VAL A 1006 15.82 -1.61 -15.06
N THR A 1007 17.14 -1.61 -14.96
CA THR A 1007 18.01 -2.15 -16.03
C THR A 1007 17.88 -3.68 -16.04
N PRO A 1008 17.49 -4.32 -17.16
CA PRO A 1008 17.46 -5.78 -17.25
C PRO A 1008 18.88 -6.36 -17.19
N ASP A 1009 19.03 -7.55 -16.61
CA ASP A 1009 20.26 -8.33 -16.67
C ASP A 1009 20.65 -8.58 -18.15
N PRO A 1010 21.85 -8.16 -18.58
CA PRO A 1010 22.22 -8.17 -19.99
C PRO A 1010 22.52 -9.58 -20.52
N ALA A 1011 22.90 -10.54 -19.67
CA ALA A 1011 23.15 -11.91 -20.10
C ALA A 1011 21.84 -12.67 -20.31
N ILE A 1012 20.89 -12.50 -19.39
CA ILE A 1012 19.53 -13.04 -19.49
C ILE A 1012 18.79 -12.40 -20.67
N GLN A 1013 18.85 -11.08 -20.83
CA GLN A 1013 18.20 -10.39 -21.95
C GLN A 1013 18.77 -10.83 -23.31
N ALA A 1014 20.09 -11.00 -23.44
CA ALA A 1014 20.70 -11.47 -24.68
C ALA A 1014 20.25 -12.88 -25.10
N GLN A 1015 19.98 -13.78 -24.13
CA GLN A 1015 19.39 -15.09 -24.43
C GLN A 1015 17.93 -14.97 -24.87
N ILE A 1016 17.13 -14.15 -24.18
CA ILE A 1016 15.73 -13.86 -24.56
C ILE A 1016 15.65 -13.28 -25.99
N ASP A 1017 16.58 -12.40 -26.35
CA ASP A 1017 16.64 -11.76 -27.67
C ASP A 1017 17.01 -12.76 -28.78
N ASP A 1018 17.95 -13.69 -28.54
CA ASP A 1018 18.30 -14.74 -29.50
C ASP A 1018 17.15 -15.73 -29.71
N LEU A 1019 16.55 -16.24 -28.62
CA LEU A 1019 15.38 -17.12 -28.67
C LEU A 1019 14.21 -16.45 -29.41
N SER A 1020 14.00 -15.16 -29.18
CA SER A 1020 13.00 -14.36 -29.89
C SER A 1020 13.35 -14.19 -31.37
N GLY A 1021 14.62 -13.97 -31.70
CA GLY A 1021 15.12 -13.86 -33.08
C GLY A 1021 14.94 -15.16 -33.87
N GLN A 1022 15.19 -16.32 -33.25
CA GLN A 1022 14.95 -17.65 -33.84
C GLN A 1022 13.46 -17.91 -34.09
N LEU A 1023 12.58 -17.47 -33.18
CA LEU A 1023 11.14 -17.74 -33.25
C LEU A 1023 10.33 -16.77 -34.11
N ALA A 1024 10.74 -15.51 -34.22
CA ALA A 1024 9.97 -14.47 -34.91
C ALA A 1024 9.56 -14.82 -36.36
N PRO A 1025 10.39 -15.48 -37.20
CA PRO A 1025 9.99 -15.90 -38.55
C PRO A 1025 8.84 -16.92 -38.58
N ILE A 1026 8.69 -17.71 -37.51
CA ILE A 1026 7.67 -18.76 -37.40
C ILE A 1026 6.42 -18.19 -36.72
N LEU A 1027 6.60 -17.65 -35.51
CA LEU A 1027 5.49 -17.27 -34.63
C LEU A 1027 4.86 -15.93 -35.01
N GLY A 1028 5.61 -15.02 -35.61
CA GLY A 1028 5.11 -13.76 -36.17
C GLY A 1028 4.30 -13.91 -37.46
N THR A 1029 4.17 -15.12 -38.02
CA THR A 1029 3.35 -15.37 -39.21
C THR A 1029 1.89 -15.04 -38.93
N LYS A 1030 1.35 -14.07 -39.68
CA LYS A 1030 -0.07 -13.71 -39.67
C LYS A 1030 -0.87 -14.82 -40.36
N ILE A 1031 -1.84 -15.40 -39.66
CA ILE A 1031 -2.70 -16.47 -40.20
C ILE A 1031 -4.14 -16.01 -40.47
N GLY A 1032 -4.56 -14.89 -39.87
CA GLY A 1032 -5.88 -14.31 -40.10
C GLY A 1032 -6.14 -13.11 -39.18
N SER A 1033 -7.41 -12.75 -39.02
CA SER A 1033 -7.87 -11.73 -38.08
C SER A 1033 -9.31 -11.97 -37.61
N SER A 1034 -9.79 -11.11 -36.70
CA SER A 1034 -11.17 -11.12 -36.21
C SER A 1034 -11.80 -9.73 -36.13
N ASN A 1035 -13.12 -9.65 -36.33
CA ASN A 1035 -13.91 -8.44 -36.09
C ASN A 1035 -14.28 -8.22 -34.61
N ARG A 1036 -13.77 -9.08 -33.71
CA ARG A 1036 -13.92 -9.03 -32.25
C ARG A 1036 -12.59 -9.31 -31.57
N PHE A 1037 -12.42 -8.78 -30.37
CA PHE A 1037 -11.36 -9.26 -29.46
C PHE A 1037 -11.78 -10.62 -28.91
N ILE A 1038 -10.84 -11.56 -28.82
CA ILE A 1038 -11.09 -12.95 -28.39
C ILE A 1038 -10.21 -13.21 -27.15
N PRO A 1039 -10.66 -12.79 -25.95
CA PRO A 1039 -9.93 -12.98 -24.70
C PRO A 1039 -9.95 -14.43 -24.23
N ARG A 1040 -9.08 -14.75 -23.27
CA ARG A 1040 -9.19 -15.96 -22.44
C ARG A 1040 -10.41 -15.91 -21.50
N THR A 1041 -10.71 -14.73 -20.97
CA THR A 1041 -11.81 -14.46 -20.03
C THR A 1041 -13.14 -15.01 -20.57
N ASP A 1042 -13.89 -15.70 -19.71
CA ASP A 1042 -15.23 -16.19 -20.07
C ASP A 1042 -16.31 -15.11 -19.92
N ALA A 1043 -17.53 -15.42 -20.37
CA ALA A 1043 -18.68 -14.53 -20.32
C ALA A 1043 -19.16 -14.17 -18.91
N CYS A 1044 -18.51 -14.65 -17.84
CA CYS A 1044 -18.84 -14.35 -16.45
C CYS A 1044 -17.68 -13.63 -15.73
N GLY A 1045 -16.72 -13.10 -16.49
CA GLY A 1045 -15.61 -12.30 -15.99
C GLY A 1045 -14.46 -13.10 -15.37
N ASN A 1046 -14.52 -14.44 -15.38
CA ASN A 1046 -13.41 -15.24 -14.88
C ASN A 1046 -12.24 -15.20 -15.88
N THR A 1047 -11.14 -14.54 -15.50
CA THR A 1047 -9.96 -14.31 -16.35
C THR A 1047 -9.26 -15.59 -16.82
N ALA A 1048 -9.38 -16.68 -16.07
CA ALA A 1048 -8.85 -17.99 -16.45
C ALA A 1048 -9.73 -18.74 -17.48
N GLY A 1049 -10.96 -18.29 -17.73
CA GLY A 1049 -11.92 -18.87 -18.67
C GLY A 1049 -12.64 -20.14 -18.18
N ARG A 1050 -12.74 -20.34 -16.86
CA ARG A 1050 -13.02 -21.63 -16.21
C ARG A 1050 -14.41 -21.77 -15.56
N THR A 1051 -15.35 -20.86 -15.82
CA THR A 1051 -16.70 -20.84 -15.19
C THR A 1051 -17.87 -20.74 -16.17
N CYS A 1052 -17.66 -20.19 -17.37
CA CYS A 1052 -18.70 -19.91 -18.35
C CYS A 1052 -18.24 -20.16 -19.79
N GLU A 1053 -19.18 -20.05 -20.73
CA GLU A 1053 -18.88 -20.03 -22.17
C GLU A 1053 -17.87 -18.90 -22.51
N SER A 1054 -16.86 -19.19 -23.33
CA SER A 1054 -15.82 -18.22 -23.71
C SER A 1054 -15.68 -18.08 -25.22
N LEU A 1055 -15.28 -16.90 -25.70
CA LEU A 1055 -15.09 -16.66 -27.14
C LEU A 1055 -13.96 -17.53 -27.72
N VAL A 1056 -12.86 -17.71 -26.99
CA VAL A 1056 -11.77 -18.61 -27.39
C VAL A 1056 -12.21 -20.09 -27.39
N GLY A 1057 -13.00 -20.50 -26.41
CA GLY A 1057 -13.56 -21.84 -26.32
C GLY A 1057 -14.50 -22.17 -27.48
N ASN A 1058 -15.40 -21.25 -27.83
CA ASN A 1058 -16.30 -21.40 -28.97
C ASN A 1058 -15.53 -21.57 -30.29
N VAL A 1059 -14.54 -20.70 -30.58
CA VAL A 1059 -13.75 -20.80 -31.82
C VAL A 1059 -12.96 -22.10 -31.89
N THR A 1060 -12.36 -22.53 -30.77
CA THR A 1060 -11.56 -23.76 -30.72
C THR A 1060 -12.43 -25.00 -30.93
N ALA A 1061 -13.58 -25.09 -30.26
CA ALA A 1061 -14.53 -26.19 -30.45
C ALA A 1061 -15.16 -26.18 -31.86
N ASP A 1062 -15.42 -25.00 -32.43
CA ASP A 1062 -15.93 -24.86 -33.81
C ASP A 1062 -14.90 -25.32 -34.85
N ALA A 1063 -13.61 -25.03 -34.63
CA ALA A 1063 -12.52 -25.53 -35.47
C ALA A 1063 -12.46 -27.07 -35.45
N MET A 1064 -12.40 -27.67 -34.26
CA MET A 1064 -12.38 -29.13 -34.07
C MET A 1064 -13.58 -29.82 -34.74
N ARG A 1065 -14.79 -29.28 -34.52
CA ARG A 1065 -16.02 -29.83 -35.07
C ARG A 1065 -16.08 -29.73 -36.60
N THR A 1066 -15.76 -28.56 -37.14
CA THR A 1066 -15.94 -28.25 -38.57
C THR A 1066 -14.93 -29.01 -39.42
N THR A 1067 -13.65 -29.02 -39.04
CA THR A 1067 -12.57 -29.67 -39.80
C THR A 1067 -12.81 -31.17 -40.00
N TYR A 1068 -13.38 -31.87 -39.01
CA TYR A 1068 -13.69 -33.30 -39.11
C TYR A 1068 -15.16 -33.63 -39.38
N SER A 1069 -16.02 -32.61 -39.57
CA SER A 1069 -17.44 -32.75 -39.91
C SER A 1069 -18.23 -33.70 -39.00
N VAL A 1070 -17.93 -33.67 -37.70
CA VAL A 1070 -18.59 -34.48 -36.65
C VAL A 1070 -19.86 -33.80 -36.12
N ASP A 1071 -20.70 -34.53 -35.38
CA ASP A 1071 -21.91 -33.97 -34.77
C ASP A 1071 -21.57 -32.84 -33.80
N PHE A 1072 -20.63 -33.10 -32.89
CA PHE A 1072 -20.30 -32.25 -31.74
C PHE A 1072 -18.78 -32.13 -31.52
N ALA A 1073 -18.36 -31.11 -30.79
CA ALA A 1073 -17.03 -31.09 -30.18
C ALA A 1073 -17.06 -30.57 -28.75
N VAL A 1074 -16.09 -31.01 -27.93
CA VAL A 1074 -15.88 -30.56 -26.54
C VAL A 1074 -14.38 -30.39 -26.28
N THR A 1075 -13.99 -29.33 -25.59
CA THR A 1075 -12.63 -29.16 -25.06
C THR A 1075 -12.64 -28.51 -23.67
N ASN A 1076 -11.71 -28.90 -22.79
CA ASN A 1076 -11.57 -28.35 -21.45
C ASN A 1076 -10.92 -26.97 -21.45
N SER A 1077 -11.45 -26.03 -20.65
CA SER A 1077 -10.89 -24.68 -20.47
C SER A 1077 -9.48 -24.67 -19.87
N GLY A 1078 -9.06 -25.74 -19.20
CA GLY A 1078 -7.70 -25.91 -18.66
C GLY A 1078 -6.63 -25.91 -19.74
N GLY A 1079 -6.96 -26.43 -20.93
CA GLY A 1079 -6.11 -26.42 -22.13
C GLY A 1079 -6.01 -25.05 -22.83
N LEU A 1080 -6.88 -24.10 -22.51
CA LEU A 1080 -6.92 -22.77 -23.12
C LEU A 1080 -6.17 -21.76 -22.24
N ARG A 1081 -4.96 -21.34 -22.66
CA ARG A 1081 -4.00 -20.65 -21.77
C ARG A 1081 -3.86 -19.14 -21.99
N ASP A 1082 -4.31 -18.59 -23.12
CA ASP A 1082 -4.21 -17.16 -23.46
C ASP A 1082 -5.35 -16.67 -24.39
N ALA A 1083 -5.31 -15.41 -24.83
CA ALA A 1083 -6.22 -14.81 -25.81
C ALA A 1083 -5.79 -15.11 -27.25
N LEU A 1084 -6.75 -15.42 -28.14
CA LEU A 1084 -6.46 -15.79 -29.53
C LEU A 1084 -6.08 -14.59 -30.43
N THR A 1085 -6.50 -13.38 -30.06
CA THR A 1085 -6.24 -12.15 -30.82
C THR A 1085 -5.08 -11.35 -30.25
N CYS A 1086 -4.25 -10.79 -31.14
CA CYS A 1086 -3.16 -9.89 -30.76
C CYS A 1086 -3.63 -8.60 -30.06
N PRO A 1087 -2.87 -8.08 -29.08
CA PRO A 1087 -3.07 -6.75 -28.53
C PRO A 1087 -2.69 -5.66 -29.55
N ALA A 1088 -3.32 -4.49 -29.45
CA ALA A 1088 -3.14 -3.40 -30.42
C ALA A 1088 -1.68 -2.87 -30.50
N ALA A 1089 -0.99 -2.81 -29.36
CA ALA A 1089 0.39 -2.32 -29.26
C ALA A 1089 1.45 -3.30 -29.81
N GLY A 1090 1.08 -4.55 -30.13
CA GLY A 1090 2.05 -5.62 -30.42
C GLY A 1090 2.81 -6.08 -29.17
N GLY A 1091 3.94 -6.78 -29.36
CA GLY A 1091 4.92 -7.07 -28.30
C GLY A 1091 4.55 -8.14 -27.26
N GLY A 1092 3.34 -8.70 -27.31
CA GLY A 1092 2.92 -9.79 -26.42
C GLY A 1092 3.59 -11.15 -26.70
N PRO A 1093 3.46 -12.14 -25.78
CA PRO A 1093 4.21 -13.41 -25.81
C PRO A 1093 3.95 -14.32 -27.03
N GLY A 1094 2.92 -14.06 -27.84
CA GLY A 1094 2.68 -14.75 -29.12
C GLY A 1094 3.22 -14.02 -30.36
N PHE A 1095 4.29 -13.23 -30.21
CA PHE A 1095 5.03 -12.59 -31.33
C PHE A 1095 4.17 -11.68 -32.20
N CYS A 1096 3.25 -10.95 -31.55
CA CYS A 1096 2.29 -10.09 -32.22
C CYS A 1096 2.92 -8.81 -32.80
N PRO A 1097 2.81 -8.55 -34.11
CA PRO A 1097 3.13 -7.24 -34.67
C PRO A 1097 2.08 -6.20 -34.23
N PRO A 1098 2.47 -4.92 -34.03
CA PRO A 1098 1.52 -3.85 -33.75
C PRO A 1098 0.54 -3.64 -34.92
N GLY A 1099 -0.65 -3.12 -34.62
CA GLY A 1099 -1.63 -2.78 -35.65
C GLY A 1099 -2.91 -2.16 -35.10
N THR A 1100 -3.54 -1.32 -35.93
CA THR A 1100 -4.85 -0.72 -35.65
C THR A 1100 -5.93 -1.80 -35.61
N GLN A 1101 -6.73 -1.84 -34.55
CA GLN A 1101 -7.79 -2.83 -34.35
C GLN A 1101 -9.16 -2.14 -34.20
N PRO A 1102 -10.27 -2.75 -34.65
CA PRO A 1102 -10.35 -3.98 -35.47
C PRO A 1102 -9.87 -3.77 -36.92
N PRO A 1103 -9.57 -4.85 -37.68
CA PRO A 1103 -9.74 -6.27 -37.35
C PRO A 1103 -8.52 -6.88 -36.64
N PHE A 1104 -8.77 -7.37 -35.42
CA PHE A 1104 -7.81 -7.98 -34.49
C PHE A 1104 -6.98 -9.08 -35.16
N LEU A 1105 -5.68 -8.84 -35.36
CA LEU A 1105 -4.78 -9.81 -35.98
C LEU A 1105 -4.66 -11.11 -35.15
N ILE A 1106 -4.47 -12.23 -35.85
CA ILE A 1106 -4.16 -13.54 -35.27
C ILE A 1106 -2.87 -14.05 -35.92
N THR A 1107 -1.88 -14.40 -35.10
CA THR A 1107 -0.59 -14.98 -35.52
C THR A 1107 -0.50 -16.47 -35.17
N ARG A 1108 0.46 -17.18 -35.77
CA ARG A 1108 0.78 -18.55 -35.36
C ARG A 1108 1.21 -18.63 -33.89
N GLY A 1109 1.88 -17.60 -33.38
CA GLY A 1109 2.23 -17.45 -31.97
C GLY A 1109 1.03 -17.29 -31.03
N GLN A 1110 -0.02 -16.53 -31.40
CA GLN A 1110 -1.23 -16.47 -30.57
C GLN A 1110 -1.97 -17.82 -30.50
N VAL A 1111 -1.97 -18.59 -31.58
CA VAL A 1111 -2.56 -19.94 -31.54
C VAL A 1111 -1.80 -20.88 -30.61
N LEU A 1112 -0.46 -20.74 -30.52
CA LEU A 1112 0.39 -21.54 -29.64
C LEU A 1112 0.43 -21.04 -28.18
N THR A 1113 0.17 -19.75 -27.91
CA THR A 1113 -0.07 -19.27 -26.52
C THR A 1113 -1.43 -19.72 -26.00
N VAL A 1114 -2.45 -19.85 -26.86
CA VAL A 1114 -3.74 -20.46 -26.47
C VAL A 1114 -3.58 -21.95 -26.20
N LEU A 1115 -2.83 -22.68 -27.03
CA LEU A 1115 -2.70 -24.15 -27.01
C LEU A 1115 -1.23 -24.63 -26.90
N PRO A 1116 -0.51 -24.37 -25.79
CA PRO A 1116 0.94 -24.64 -25.68
C PRO A 1116 1.32 -26.11 -25.52
N PHE A 1117 0.35 -26.99 -25.24
CA PHE A 1117 0.59 -28.40 -24.90
C PHE A 1117 0.84 -29.32 -26.12
N GLY A 1118 0.58 -28.84 -27.34
CA GLY A 1118 0.69 -29.66 -28.55
C GLY A 1118 -0.31 -30.81 -28.64
N ASN A 1119 -1.47 -30.69 -27.98
CA ASN A 1119 -2.55 -31.68 -28.02
C ASN A 1119 -2.96 -32.03 -29.46
N VAL A 1120 -3.32 -33.28 -29.70
CA VAL A 1120 -3.90 -33.76 -30.97
C VAL A 1120 -5.43 -33.81 -30.86
N VAL A 1121 -6.15 -33.42 -31.92
CA VAL A 1121 -7.60 -33.63 -31.97
C VAL A 1121 -7.86 -35.12 -32.21
N VAL A 1122 -8.81 -35.69 -31.48
CA VAL A 1122 -9.26 -37.06 -31.68
C VAL A 1122 -10.72 -37.07 -32.11
N THR A 1123 -11.13 -38.05 -32.91
CA THR A 1123 -12.55 -38.29 -33.17
C THR A 1123 -12.96 -39.73 -32.88
N LEU A 1124 -14.18 -39.88 -32.35
CA LEU A 1124 -14.74 -41.16 -31.89
C LEU A 1124 -16.27 -41.14 -31.96
N SER A 1125 -16.89 -42.30 -31.68
CA SER A 1125 -18.33 -42.42 -31.51
C SER A 1125 -18.67 -42.71 -30.05
N VAL A 1126 -19.54 -41.88 -29.49
CA VAL A 1126 -20.07 -41.99 -28.12
C VAL A 1126 -21.58 -42.16 -28.16
N ASN A 1127 -22.14 -42.95 -27.24
CA ASN A 1127 -23.59 -43.00 -27.05
C ASN A 1127 -24.09 -41.82 -26.20
N GLY A 1128 -25.41 -41.57 -26.19
CA GLY A 1128 -25.98 -40.42 -25.48
C GLY A 1128 -25.72 -40.39 -23.98
N ALA A 1129 -25.60 -41.55 -23.32
CA ALA A 1129 -25.27 -41.62 -21.90
C ALA A 1129 -23.77 -41.36 -21.63
N GLU A 1130 -22.90 -41.76 -22.55
CA GLU A 1130 -21.47 -41.39 -22.52
C GLU A 1130 -21.30 -39.87 -22.71
N LEU A 1131 -22.01 -39.28 -23.66
CA LEU A 1131 -22.07 -37.83 -23.86
C LEU A 1131 -22.60 -37.10 -22.62
N LYS A 1132 -23.62 -37.65 -21.93
CA LYS A 1132 -24.08 -37.10 -20.64
C LYS A 1132 -22.96 -37.11 -19.61
N ASP A 1133 -22.24 -38.22 -19.43
CA ASP A 1133 -21.18 -38.31 -18.41
C ASP A 1133 -20.00 -37.34 -18.69
N MET A 1134 -19.68 -37.07 -19.96
CA MET A 1134 -18.73 -36.02 -20.35
C MET A 1134 -19.24 -34.62 -19.95
N LEU A 1135 -20.49 -34.27 -20.30
CA LEU A 1135 -21.09 -32.98 -19.97
C LEU A 1135 -21.32 -32.79 -18.45
N GLU A 1136 -21.57 -33.88 -17.72
CA GLU A 1136 -21.64 -33.91 -16.26
C GLU A 1136 -20.25 -33.67 -15.62
N ASN A 1137 -19.16 -34.16 -16.23
CA ASN A 1137 -17.81 -33.80 -15.79
C ASN A 1137 -17.50 -32.32 -16.06
N ALA A 1138 -17.90 -31.81 -17.23
CA ALA A 1138 -17.70 -30.43 -17.65
C ALA A 1138 -18.29 -29.39 -16.67
N VAL A 1139 -19.29 -29.76 -15.87
CA VAL A 1139 -19.90 -28.87 -14.84
C VAL A 1139 -19.82 -29.41 -13.41
N ALA A 1140 -18.97 -30.42 -13.16
CA ALA A 1140 -18.86 -31.08 -11.85
C ALA A 1140 -18.43 -30.12 -10.73
N SER A 1141 -17.43 -29.26 -10.99
CA SER A 1141 -16.88 -28.32 -10.00
C SER A 1141 -17.75 -27.08 -9.73
N MET A 1142 -18.77 -26.81 -10.56
CA MET A 1142 -19.51 -25.54 -10.52
C MET A 1142 -20.19 -25.29 -9.16
N PRO A 1143 -20.14 -24.05 -8.61
CA PRO A 1143 -19.66 -22.82 -9.25
C PRO A 1143 -18.14 -22.56 -9.16
N GLY A 1144 -17.35 -23.47 -8.58
CA GLY A 1144 -15.89 -23.33 -8.50
C GLY A 1144 -15.21 -23.43 -9.86
N ALA A 1145 -14.32 -22.48 -10.16
CA ALA A 1145 -13.54 -22.45 -11.39
C ALA A 1145 -12.55 -23.63 -11.45
N ASN A 1146 -12.58 -24.42 -12.53
CA ASN A 1146 -11.68 -25.57 -12.68
C ASN A 1146 -11.31 -25.84 -14.15
N GLY A 1147 -10.15 -26.48 -14.39
CA GLY A 1147 -9.65 -26.80 -15.72
C GLY A 1147 -10.65 -27.58 -16.58
N ARG A 1148 -11.36 -28.54 -15.97
CA ARG A 1148 -12.33 -29.40 -16.66
C ARG A 1148 -13.47 -28.69 -17.39
N TYR A 1149 -13.73 -27.41 -17.13
CA TYR A 1149 -14.93 -26.73 -17.65
C TYR A 1149 -15.01 -26.86 -19.17
N GLY A 1150 -16.04 -27.54 -19.67
CA GLY A 1150 -16.11 -27.98 -21.07
C GLY A 1150 -16.73 -26.93 -21.98
N GLN A 1151 -15.93 -26.34 -22.86
CA GLN A 1151 -16.37 -25.51 -23.98
C GLN A 1151 -16.86 -26.42 -25.12
N VAL A 1152 -17.98 -26.09 -25.78
CA VAL A 1152 -18.69 -27.02 -26.68
C VAL A 1152 -19.04 -26.42 -28.05
N SER A 1153 -19.23 -27.26 -29.05
CA SER A 1153 -19.73 -26.89 -30.39
C SER A 1153 -20.74 -27.91 -30.93
N GLY A 1154 -21.72 -27.44 -31.72
CA GLY A 1154 -22.74 -28.28 -32.37
C GLY A 1154 -23.91 -28.71 -31.48
N LEU A 1155 -23.79 -28.56 -30.17
CA LEU A 1155 -24.85 -28.70 -29.18
C LEU A 1155 -24.92 -27.47 -28.28
N CYS A 1156 -26.09 -27.27 -27.68
CA CYS A 1156 -26.23 -26.49 -26.46
C CYS A 1156 -26.78 -27.38 -25.34
N PHE A 1157 -26.28 -27.24 -24.11
CA PHE A 1157 -26.80 -27.97 -22.95
C PHE A 1157 -27.18 -27.05 -21.80
N THR A 1158 -28.19 -27.49 -21.04
CA THR A 1158 -28.65 -26.84 -19.81
C THR A 1158 -28.33 -27.72 -18.62
N TYR A 1159 -27.83 -27.12 -17.55
CA TYR A 1159 -27.56 -27.80 -16.28
C TYR A 1159 -28.18 -27.08 -15.07
N ASP A 1160 -28.69 -27.86 -14.12
CA ASP A 1160 -29.14 -27.39 -12.81
C ASP A 1160 -27.98 -27.50 -11.82
N ILE A 1161 -27.54 -26.37 -11.26
CA ILE A 1161 -26.38 -26.33 -10.36
C ILE A 1161 -26.70 -26.82 -8.94
N SER A 1162 -28.00 -26.85 -8.58
CA SER A 1162 -28.48 -27.38 -7.30
C SER A 1162 -28.59 -28.91 -7.29
N ALA A 1163 -28.58 -29.55 -8.47
CA ALA A 1163 -28.54 -30.99 -8.60
C ALA A 1163 -27.14 -31.58 -8.34
N THR A 1164 -27.11 -32.88 -8.01
CA THR A 1164 -25.91 -33.63 -7.61
C THR A 1164 -24.83 -33.60 -8.70
N PRO A 1165 -23.62 -33.06 -8.45
CA PRO A 1165 -22.51 -33.11 -9.39
C PRO A 1165 -22.00 -34.55 -9.59
N ARG A 1166 -21.36 -34.80 -10.74
CA ARG A 1166 -20.59 -36.03 -10.98
C ARG A 1166 -19.50 -36.19 -9.92
N THR A 1167 -19.25 -37.43 -9.48
CA THR A 1167 -18.17 -37.70 -8.54
C THR A 1167 -16.83 -37.58 -9.25
N VAL A 1168 -16.00 -36.64 -8.78
CA VAL A 1168 -14.63 -36.44 -9.29
C VAL A 1168 -13.68 -37.41 -8.61
N SER A 1169 -12.91 -38.17 -9.38
CA SER A 1169 -11.93 -39.15 -8.88
C SER A 1169 -10.91 -39.50 -9.95
N PRO A 1170 -9.64 -39.81 -9.61
CA PRO A 1170 -8.66 -40.40 -10.53
C PRO A 1170 -9.12 -41.73 -11.15
N THR A 1171 -10.10 -42.41 -10.56
CA THR A 1171 -10.83 -43.53 -11.18
C THR A 1171 -12.30 -43.14 -11.33
N PRO A 1172 -12.70 -42.48 -12.43
CA PRO A 1172 -14.07 -41.98 -12.60
C PRO A 1172 -15.09 -43.12 -12.62
N VAL A 1173 -16.21 -42.94 -11.93
CA VAL A 1173 -17.37 -43.84 -11.98
C VAL A 1173 -18.46 -43.18 -12.84
N PRO A 1174 -18.75 -43.68 -14.05
CA PRO A 1174 -19.74 -43.07 -14.93
C PRO A 1174 -21.14 -43.03 -14.34
N GLY A 1175 -21.90 -41.98 -14.67
CA GLY A 1175 -23.31 -41.86 -14.27
C GLY A 1175 -23.54 -41.43 -12.82
N THR A 1176 -22.51 -40.92 -12.13
CA THR A 1176 -22.59 -40.45 -10.74
C THR A 1176 -23.11 -39.02 -10.58
N GLY A 1177 -23.46 -38.33 -11.67
CA GLY A 1177 -23.96 -36.94 -11.68
C GLY A 1177 -25.33 -36.79 -12.35
N ASN A 1178 -26.07 -35.76 -11.94
CA ASN A 1178 -27.35 -35.41 -12.57
C ASN A 1178 -27.60 -33.89 -12.67
N ARG A 1179 -26.54 -33.11 -12.95
CA ARG A 1179 -26.65 -31.68 -13.25
C ARG A 1179 -27.17 -31.43 -14.66
N VAL A 1180 -26.78 -32.21 -15.66
CA VAL A 1180 -27.18 -32.00 -17.06
C VAL A 1180 -28.63 -32.43 -17.26
N VAL A 1181 -29.52 -31.45 -17.37
CA VAL A 1181 -30.98 -31.66 -17.45
C VAL A 1181 -31.49 -31.81 -18.89
N SER A 1182 -30.82 -31.20 -19.86
CA SER A 1182 -31.18 -31.32 -21.28
C SER A 1182 -30.04 -30.88 -22.21
N ALA A 1183 -30.05 -31.40 -23.44
CA ALA A 1183 -29.23 -30.91 -24.54
C ALA A 1183 -30.04 -30.86 -25.84
N VAL A 1184 -29.71 -29.90 -26.70
CA VAL A 1184 -30.27 -29.70 -28.04
C VAL A 1184 -29.15 -29.52 -29.04
N ARG A 1185 -29.36 -29.90 -30.31
CA ARG A 1185 -28.44 -29.54 -31.38
C ARG A 1185 -28.46 -28.03 -31.58
N GLN A 1186 -27.29 -27.46 -31.81
CA GLN A 1186 -27.20 -26.05 -32.21
C GLN A 1186 -27.72 -25.91 -33.64
N ALA A 1187 -28.55 -24.91 -33.89
CA ALA A 1187 -29.08 -24.62 -35.22
C ALA A 1187 -28.03 -23.89 -36.09
N SER A 1188 -28.26 -23.85 -37.40
CA SER A 1188 -27.31 -23.26 -38.37
C SER A 1188 -27.15 -21.73 -38.27
N ASP A 1189 -28.04 -21.06 -37.54
CA ASP A 1189 -27.94 -19.65 -37.16
C ASP A 1189 -27.17 -19.43 -35.84
N GLY A 1190 -26.64 -20.51 -35.24
CA GLY A 1190 -25.98 -20.51 -33.94
C GLY A 1190 -26.93 -20.63 -32.75
N SER A 1191 -28.25 -20.62 -32.95
CA SER A 1191 -29.22 -20.62 -31.85
C SER A 1191 -29.41 -22.00 -31.21
N CYS A 1192 -29.70 -22.00 -29.91
CA CYS A 1192 -29.98 -23.21 -29.14
C CYS A 1192 -31.44 -23.67 -29.27
N THR A 1193 -31.91 -23.82 -30.52
CA THR A 1193 -33.32 -24.12 -30.87
C THR A 1193 -33.50 -25.39 -31.70
N GLY A 1194 -32.42 -26.12 -32.01
CA GLY A 1194 -32.46 -27.33 -32.80
C GLY A 1194 -33.10 -28.54 -32.09
N ALA A 1195 -33.12 -29.67 -32.79
CA ALA A 1195 -33.70 -30.91 -32.27
C ALA A 1195 -33.00 -31.38 -30.98
N ALA A 1196 -33.77 -32.00 -30.07
CA ALA A 1196 -33.24 -32.55 -28.82
C ALA A 1196 -32.12 -33.60 -29.08
N VAL A 1197 -31.11 -33.58 -28.23
CA VAL A 1197 -30.09 -34.63 -28.14
C VAL A 1197 -30.57 -35.66 -27.14
N ASP A 1198 -30.61 -36.92 -27.56
CA ASP A 1198 -30.95 -38.05 -26.70
C ASP A 1198 -29.73 -38.39 -25.83
N LEU A 1199 -29.83 -38.09 -24.54
CA LEU A 1199 -28.79 -38.34 -23.55
C LEU A 1199 -28.87 -39.75 -22.93
N THR A 1200 -29.44 -40.72 -23.66
CA THR A 1200 -29.48 -42.14 -23.30
C THR A 1200 -28.64 -42.98 -24.25
N ALA A 1201 -28.35 -44.22 -23.87
CA ALA A 1201 -27.58 -45.16 -24.71
C ALA A 1201 -28.32 -45.65 -25.99
N ALA A 1202 -29.53 -45.16 -26.27
CA ALA A 1202 -30.29 -45.51 -27.48
C ALA A 1202 -29.78 -44.77 -28.74
N SER A 1203 -29.18 -43.59 -28.58
CA SER A 1203 -28.59 -42.81 -29.67
C SER A 1203 -27.06 -42.82 -29.62
N THR A 1204 -26.42 -42.61 -30.78
CA THR A 1204 -24.96 -42.53 -30.94
C THR A 1204 -24.61 -41.31 -31.77
N TYR A 1205 -23.52 -40.63 -31.41
CA TYR A 1205 -23.04 -39.39 -31.99
C TYR A 1205 -21.54 -39.47 -32.29
N THR A 1206 -21.11 -38.75 -33.32
CA THR A 1206 -19.69 -38.51 -33.61
C THR A 1206 -19.21 -37.26 -32.87
N ILE A 1207 -18.08 -37.36 -32.18
CA ILE A 1207 -17.53 -36.27 -31.37
C ILE A 1207 -16.05 -36.03 -31.71
N ALA A 1208 -15.63 -34.77 -31.65
CA ALA A 1208 -14.24 -34.37 -31.59
C ALA A 1208 -13.89 -33.87 -30.18
N GLU A 1209 -12.80 -34.35 -29.62
CA GLU A 1209 -12.23 -33.85 -28.36
C GLU A 1209 -10.70 -33.80 -28.46
N ASN A 1210 -10.00 -33.45 -27.38
CA ASN A 1210 -8.54 -33.50 -27.34
C ASN A 1210 -8.02 -34.83 -26.75
N ASP A 1211 -6.80 -35.18 -27.12
CA ASP A 1211 -6.12 -36.42 -26.72
C ASP A 1211 -5.88 -36.55 -25.20
N PHE A 1212 -5.73 -35.44 -24.47
CA PHE A 1212 -5.68 -35.41 -23.00
C PHE A 1212 -7.03 -35.86 -22.39
N MET A 1213 -8.14 -35.26 -22.81
CA MET A 1213 -9.49 -35.58 -22.32
C MET A 1213 -9.90 -37.01 -22.63
N VAL A 1214 -9.74 -37.48 -23.88
CA VAL A 1214 -10.14 -38.85 -24.28
C VAL A 1214 -9.35 -39.92 -23.52
N SER A 1215 -8.17 -39.58 -23.00
CA SER A 1215 -7.32 -40.47 -22.20
C SER A 1215 -7.66 -40.43 -20.71
N GLY A 1216 -8.59 -39.58 -20.28
CA GLY A 1216 -9.05 -39.44 -18.90
C GLY A 1216 -8.47 -38.24 -18.12
N GLY A 1217 -7.74 -37.34 -18.80
CA GLY A 1217 -7.32 -36.06 -18.23
C GLY A 1217 -8.51 -35.21 -17.74
N ASP A 1218 -8.30 -34.35 -16.75
CA ASP A 1218 -9.38 -33.61 -16.05
C ASP A 1218 -10.49 -34.55 -15.49
N THR A 1219 -10.17 -35.84 -15.28
CA THR A 1219 -11.06 -36.95 -14.88
C THR A 1219 -12.26 -37.17 -15.83
N TYR A 1220 -12.12 -36.79 -17.10
CA TYR A 1220 -13.07 -37.17 -18.15
C TYR A 1220 -13.14 -38.69 -18.34
N PRO A 1221 -14.18 -39.24 -18.99
CA PRO A 1221 -14.25 -40.67 -19.29
C PRO A 1221 -13.12 -41.09 -20.25
N ASN A 1222 -12.27 -42.04 -19.86
CA ASN A 1222 -11.25 -42.56 -20.77
C ASN A 1222 -11.91 -43.42 -21.87
N PHE A 1223 -11.83 -42.92 -23.10
CA PHE A 1223 -12.30 -43.57 -24.32
C PHE A 1223 -11.19 -43.80 -25.34
N PHE A 1224 -9.90 -43.60 -24.99
CA PHE A 1224 -8.74 -43.62 -25.89
C PHE A 1224 -8.66 -44.89 -26.76
N SER A 1225 -9.07 -46.05 -26.23
CA SER A 1225 -9.13 -47.32 -26.99
C SER A 1225 -10.14 -47.36 -28.15
N ARG A 1226 -11.01 -46.34 -28.28
CA ARG A 1226 -11.93 -46.09 -29.41
C ARG A 1226 -11.57 -44.85 -30.23
N ALA A 1227 -10.54 -44.11 -29.83
CA ALA A 1227 -10.20 -42.81 -30.42
C ALA A 1227 -9.45 -42.98 -31.76
N THR A 1228 -9.77 -42.11 -32.72
CA THR A 1228 -8.97 -41.92 -33.94
C THR A 1228 -8.27 -40.57 -33.86
N SER A 1229 -6.95 -40.58 -33.61
CA SER A 1229 -6.10 -39.39 -33.67
C SER A 1229 -6.15 -38.72 -35.04
N ARG A 1230 -6.12 -37.40 -35.04
CA ARG A 1230 -6.12 -36.54 -36.23
C ARG A 1230 -4.88 -35.64 -36.23
N ASP A 1231 -5.05 -34.40 -36.65
CA ASP A 1231 -4.00 -33.40 -36.74
C ASP A 1231 -3.84 -32.66 -35.39
N ILE A 1232 -2.72 -31.96 -35.22
CA ILE A 1232 -2.41 -31.23 -33.99
C ILE A 1232 -3.43 -30.09 -33.80
N MET A 1233 -3.99 -29.96 -32.61
CA MET A 1233 -5.14 -29.10 -32.29
C MET A 1233 -4.85 -27.61 -32.52
N ASP A 1234 -3.62 -27.16 -32.28
CA ASP A 1234 -3.20 -25.81 -32.62
C ASP A 1234 -3.12 -25.59 -34.14
N GLN A 1235 -2.76 -26.60 -34.93
CA GLN A 1235 -2.81 -26.52 -36.39
C GLN A 1235 -4.26 -26.52 -36.91
N VAL A 1236 -5.15 -27.34 -36.32
CA VAL A 1236 -6.60 -27.34 -36.63
C VAL A 1236 -7.24 -25.97 -36.36
N LEU A 1237 -6.88 -25.32 -35.25
CA LEU A 1237 -7.31 -23.95 -34.96
C LEU A 1237 -6.72 -22.93 -35.94
N ALA A 1238 -5.44 -23.05 -36.29
CA ALA A 1238 -4.80 -22.16 -37.25
C ALA A 1238 -5.44 -22.25 -38.65
N ASP A 1239 -5.67 -23.46 -39.16
CA ASP A 1239 -6.26 -23.67 -40.49
C ASP A 1239 -7.74 -23.25 -40.54
N TYR A 1240 -8.48 -23.41 -39.44
CA TYR A 1240 -9.84 -22.86 -39.31
C TYR A 1240 -9.83 -21.32 -39.37
N VAL A 1241 -8.88 -20.65 -38.71
CA VAL A 1241 -8.70 -19.19 -38.80
C VAL A 1241 -8.37 -18.76 -40.23
N VAL A 1242 -7.43 -19.45 -40.90
CA VAL A 1242 -7.07 -19.19 -42.31
C VAL A 1242 -8.29 -19.33 -43.23
N ALA A 1243 -9.12 -20.35 -43.04
CA ALA A 1243 -10.28 -20.62 -43.88
C ALA A 1243 -11.46 -19.66 -43.66
N ASN A 1244 -11.56 -18.99 -42.50
CA ASN A 1244 -12.73 -18.20 -42.10
C ASN A 1244 -12.41 -16.73 -41.77
N THR A 1245 -11.19 -16.24 -42.06
CA THR A 1245 -10.77 -14.87 -41.75
C THR A 1245 -11.52 -13.80 -42.58
N PRO A 1246 -12.00 -12.69 -41.98
CA PRO A 1246 -11.96 -12.35 -40.56
C PRO A 1246 -13.08 -13.04 -39.77
N ILE A 1247 -12.72 -13.82 -38.73
CA ILE A 1247 -13.70 -14.50 -37.88
C ILE A 1247 -14.47 -13.51 -37.00
N SER A 1248 -15.67 -13.83 -36.55
CA SER A 1248 -16.47 -12.94 -35.69
C SER A 1248 -17.29 -13.74 -34.67
N PRO A 1249 -16.65 -14.42 -33.70
CA PRO A 1249 -17.35 -15.22 -32.70
C PRO A 1249 -18.24 -14.38 -31.79
N THR A 1250 -19.22 -15.04 -31.19
CA THR A 1250 -20.11 -14.49 -30.17
C THR A 1250 -20.31 -15.52 -29.05
N ILE A 1251 -20.75 -15.06 -27.89
CA ILE A 1251 -21.36 -15.93 -26.87
C ILE A 1251 -22.79 -16.21 -27.34
N GLN A 1252 -23.16 -17.49 -27.40
CA GLN A 1252 -24.40 -17.97 -28.03
C GLN A 1252 -25.35 -18.65 -27.02
N GLY A 1253 -24.92 -18.87 -25.78
CA GLY A 1253 -25.70 -19.57 -24.76
C GLY A 1253 -25.62 -21.09 -24.92
N ARG A 1254 -24.51 -21.60 -25.47
CA ARG A 1254 -24.22 -23.04 -25.65
C ARG A 1254 -24.21 -23.77 -24.32
N ILE A 1255 -23.85 -23.09 -23.23
CA ILE A 1255 -23.79 -23.66 -21.89
C ILE A 1255 -24.66 -22.82 -20.96
N LYS A 1256 -25.71 -23.42 -20.38
CA LYS A 1256 -26.72 -22.70 -19.62
C LYS A 1256 -26.94 -23.26 -18.22
N CYS A 1257 -26.67 -22.46 -17.18
CA CYS A 1257 -27.02 -22.78 -15.80
C CYS A 1257 -28.46 -22.36 -15.47
N VAL A 1258 -29.18 -23.13 -14.65
CA VAL A 1258 -30.55 -22.81 -14.18
C VAL A 1258 -30.79 -23.15 -12.71
N LYS A 1259 -31.60 -22.30 -12.03
CA LYS A 1259 -32.20 -22.46 -10.68
C LYS A 1259 -31.23 -22.67 -9.49
N VAL A 1260 -31.55 -22.24 -8.26
CA VAL A 1260 -32.42 -21.14 -7.78
C VAL A 1260 -31.49 -20.18 -7.04
N PHE A 1261 -31.62 -18.87 -7.22
CA PHE A 1261 -30.86 -17.90 -6.41
C PHE A 1261 -31.35 -17.95 -4.96
N ASN A 1262 -30.58 -18.60 -4.10
CA ASN A 1262 -30.75 -18.53 -2.64
C ASN A 1262 -29.57 -17.70 -2.09
N PRO A 1263 -29.83 -16.49 -1.55
CA PRO A 1263 -28.78 -15.62 -1.03
C PRO A 1263 -28.05 -16.19 0.20
N ALA A 1264 -28.58 -17.26 0.81
CA ALA A 1264 -27.94 -18.01 1.90
C ALA A 1264 -27.26 -19.32 1.42
N SER A 1265 -27.01 -19.49 0.12
CA SER A 1265 -26.31 -20.68 -0.42
C SER A 1265 -25.12 -20.33 -1.31
N SER A 1266 -24.08 -21.15 -1.23
CA SER A 1266 -22.87 -21.05 -2.06
C SER A 1266 -23.06 -21.47 -3.52
N ASN A 1267 -24.15 -22.17 -3.85
CA ASN A 1267 -24.31 -22.89 -5.12
C ASN A 1267 -25.17 -22.11 -6.12
N ASN A 1268 -24.88 -20.82 -6.31
CA ASN A 1268 -25.55 -19.98 -7.30
C ASN A 1268 -24.87 -20.11 -8.67
N CYS A 1269 -25.65 -20.03 -9.75
CA CYS A 1269 -25.10 -19.89 -11.10
C CYS A 1269 -24.20 -18.65 -11.20
N PRO A 1270 -23.07 -18.69 -11.91
CA PRO A 1270 -22.30 -17.49 -12.24
C PRO A 1270 -23.15 -16.45 -12.97
N VAL A 1271 -22.86 -15.17 -12.75
CA VAL A 1271 -23.54 -14.06 -13.42
C VAL A 1271 -22.78 -13.74 -14.70
N VAL A 1272 -23.47 -13.79 -15.84
CA VAL A 1272 -22.92 -13.34 -17.12
C VAL A 1272 -22.68 -11.83 -17.07
N THR A 1273 -21.45 -11.42 -17.28
CA THR A 1273 -21.00 -10.03 -17.41
C THR A 1273 -21.17 -9.59 -18.88
N PRO A 1274 -22.00 -8.58 -19.19
CA PRO A 1274 -22.27 -8.14 -20.58
C PRO A 1274 -21.06 -7.60 -21.36
#